data_AF-A0A9Q5NC43-F1
#
_entry.id   AF-A0A9Q5NC43-F1
#
_cell.length_a   1.000
_cell.length_b   1.000
_cell.length_c   1.000
_cell.angle_alpha   90.00
_cell.angle_beta   90.00
_cell.angle_gamma   90.00
#
_symmetry.space_group_name_H-M   'P 1'
#
loop_
_entity.id
_entity.type
_entity.pdbx_description
1 polymer ?
#
loop_
_entity_poly.entity_id
_entity_poly.type
_entity_poly.pdbx_seq_one_letter_code
_entity_poly.pdbx_strand_id
1 'polypeptide(L)'
;MKFFTHSLTFLLSSAGLVGSTLGSTGHVRAEHKKRDLQSSLLPAQHVYSSGFTTGADVSIPGVSSVALDDKTLNVIKVTGGLTHDVVNQNGKTAWEAVYPQGSWNPSNTPRGGFGFYLGGTSEFASAIANGADEVMMGYSVMFQDGFEFNKGGKLPGTFGGDGDLAFGCSGGRQEDRAECFDIRLMWRTNGAGELYTYLPLTDANDAAQLAVPGSVANSDYGYSIGRGSFTFPTGEWITIAQRVKFNTVGETNGQIKLWVNGQETIQLYNVTLREDDGSTIQGMHFQTFFGGSTSDWASPQTQKAWFADVTDALLCLDPFNGSDKVKSFLVHAAYGSTSVEVPDSKLLKKGTTGRIMGGHHDLDLRKSSFRTSILIAQGSAPHLEYSSAAYSPVPLNDIALNVIKVQKGMTHDVVWQSGILAWEAIYPEGSINPSNEPLGGFGFYLGGADDFFHAISNGAEEIMLSYSVMFEDGFDFNMGGKLPGAFGGVGDEAFGCSGGRQEERSKCFDARLMWRTDGAGEIYTYLPITDANHAAQVAVPGTVISSYFGSSVGRGLFYFPTGKWVTIAERVRLNSVGNTDGLIDLWIDEEQVIKLHGIALREDTNATIQGSHFQTFFGGSSRLADVMRSAVVVVSCLAVGAFSLANPLDSNLAYKSPFVDHPQFARDIHTIHERHIEVFKRNLSKRQMTDGTNFVDEHYPTFYGSDLSNSPFVWSGGINFTHSVASGDPFDTSVLLWTRAVPSPYALNPLAPVGTIPDQSVPVCVSFSVFPNQALSGRPVFSGQAFTSYDVDFTVKVETTGLKPDTQYWFVFSDCTDPTNKSPVGKTRTFASPNTPANRVNGGKPLTLAVFSCSQYQAGWFNAYGVAATNTSADAFIHLGDYIYESLGNGAGIGRQTLGRELATIYDYRQRLNQYRTDSSLVLAHQSGPWITVWCVVLSYATNKVVNTTLGQDDHEVADNAWKAGTADSNDTMLGCSFSPSGACFTDRKLAAVRAYHEWLPVRQISADDKLRIWRNFQIGKLLDLTMLDTRQYDRDLTDVYYNTEYVNTIAAFENRSLMGLDQENWFYNTLSQSKARGAVWRIVGQQIVFTQLNASGAFDLDAWDGYRANRLRVLNHISSNQIDNVVILSGDSHANWVSDLAFPNDTTHYNSVTGEGAIGVEFAGTAVTSGSSFGSGITPERADVISTQLVLSKGNEDLQWSEGSYRGFFTLTIDPNTMVTTYYAMRNVSNANLEAFASANFTVRAGTNRLQRPVAGGSVLAGVLKATATNGTSES
;
A
#
# COMPACT_ATOMS: atom_id res chain seq x y z
N MET A 1 25.27 -50.23 2.82
CA MET A 1 24.53 -51.46 3.19
C MET A 1 24.48 -51.52 4.72
N LYS A 2 23.29 -51.33 5.33
CA LYS A 2 23.05 -51.25 6.80
C LYS A 2 23.76 -50.08 7.55
N PHE A 3 23.34 -49.64 8.74
CA PHE A 3 22.00 -49.24 9.27
C PHE A 3 22.20 -48.70 10.72
N PHE A 4 21.56 -47.57 11.11
CA PHE A 4 20.86 -47.29 12.40
C PHE A 4 21.59 -47.49 13.79
N THR A 5 21.26 -46.87 14.94
CA THR A 5 20.51 -45.65 15.39
C THR A 5 20.70 -45.40 16.90
N HIS A 6 20.42 -44.17 17.37
CA HIS A 6 19.76 -43.75 18.65
C HIS A 6 20.18 -44.30 20.03
N SER A 7 20.18 -43.41 21.04
CA SER A 7 19.27 -43.46 22.23
C SER A 7 19.38 -42.19 23.11
N LEU A 8 18.50 -42.03 24.12
CA LEU A 8 18.09 -40.74 24.69
C LEU A 8 17.94 -40.77 26.24
N THR A 9 18.19 -39.64 26.93
CA THR A 9 17.69 -39.22 28.28
C THR A 9 17.95 -40.06 29.55
N PHE A 10 18.24 -39.39 30.68
CA PHE A 10 17.33 -39.28 31.85
C PHE A 10 17.74 -38.14 32.84
N LEU A 11 17.01 -37.95 33.95
CA LEU A 11 16.92 -36.70 34.74
C LEU A 11 17.04 -36.86 36.29
N LEU A 12 17.47 -35.76 36.93
CA LEU A 12 17.09 -35.22 38.26
C LEU A 12 17.60 -35.77 39.63
N SER A 13 17.80 -34.79 40.55
CA SER A 13 17.76 -34.83 42.05
C SER A 13 18.93 -35.44 42.86
N SER A 14 19.30 -34.95 44.07
CA SER A 14 19.04 -33.66 44.77
C SER A 14 19.92 -33.43 46.05
N ALA A 15 19.95 -32.17 46.54
CA ALA A 15 20.15 -31.68 47.93
C ALA A 15 21.54 -31.59 48.64
N GLY A 16 21.77 -30.47 49.37
CA GLY A 16 22.74 -30.29 50.49
C GLY A 16 23.94 -29.33 50.26
N LEU A 17 23.84 -27.98 50.34
CA LEU A 17 24.01 -27.11 51.54
C LEU A 17 25.32 -27.36 52.34
N VAL A 18 26.21 -26.39 52.65
CA VAL A 18 26.07 -24.97 53.05
C VAL A 18 27.32 -24.13 52.68
N GLY A 19 27.13 -22.82 52.39
CA GLY A 19 28.11 -21.75 52.66
C GLY A 19 29.05 -21.31 51.51
N SER A 20 29.15 -20.04 51.09
CA SER A 20 28.37 -18.80 51.27
C SER A 20 29.16 -17.62 50.65
N THR A 21 29.01 -17.39 49.34
CA THR A 21 28.96 -16.04 48.72
C THR A 21 28.51 -16.21 47.27
N LEU A 22 27.34 -15.69 46.92
CA LEU A 22 26.76 -15.74 45.58
C LEU A 22 26.16 -14.37 45.25
N GLY A 23 26.52 -13.82 44.10
CA GLY A 23 26.00 -12.55 43.57
C GLY A 23 25.60 -12.72 42.10
N SER A 24 24.38 -12.30 41.79
CA SER A 24 23.78 -12.12 40.45
C SER A 24 24.35 -12.93 39.27
N THR A 25 23.62 -13.98 38.89
CA THR A 25 23.62 -14.47 37.49
C THR A 25 23.26 -13.33 36.54
N GLY A 26 24.03 -13.17 35.46
CA GLY A 26 23.81 -12.08 34.51
C GLY A 26 22.44 -12.14 33.82
N HIS A 27 21.67 -11.06 33.91
CA HIS A 27 20.55 -10.83 33.00
C HIS A 27 21.08 -10.61 31.58
N VAL A 28 20.28 -11.04 30.59
CA VAL A 28 20.53 -10.68 29.18
C VAL A 28 20.28 -9.18 29.02
N ARG A 29 21.35 -8.37 29.05
CA ARG A 29 21.29 -6.99 28.54
C ARG A 29 21.01 -7.09 27.04
N ALA A 30 19.80 -6.73 26.63
CA ALA A 30 19.54 -6.42 25.23
C ALA A 30 20.38 -5.19 24.88
N GLU A 31 21.20 -5.28 23.83
CA GLU A 31 21.91 -4.12 23.29
C GLU A 31 20.90 -3.24 22.53
N HIS A 32 20.19 -2.39 23.28
CA HIS A 32 19.46 -1.28 22.70
C HIS A 32 20.46 -0.40 21.96
N LYS A 33 20.42 -0.45 20.62
CA LYS A 33 21.07 0.56 19.78
C LYS A 33 20.59 1.93 20.27
N LYS A 34 21.49 2.75 20.81
CA LYS A 34 21.17 4.13 21.17
C LYS A 34 20.66 4.85 19.93
N ARG A 35 19.36 5.15 19.93
CA ARG A 35 18.78 6.18 19.08
C ARG A 35 19.39 7.52 19.48
N ASP A 36 19.44 8.47 18.54
CA ASP A 36 19.79 9.85 18.85
C ASP A 36 18.72 10.50 19.74
N LEU A 37 19.08 11.61 20.39
CA LEU A 37 18.18 12.33 21.30
C LEU A 37 16.93 12.83 20.57
N GLN A 38 17.10 13.28 19.33
CA GLN A 38 16.07 13.82 18.46
C GLN A 38 14.95 12.80 18.20
N SER A 39 15.26 11.65 17.60
CA SER A 39 14.29 10.57 17.31
C SER A 39 13.74 9.88 18.56
N SER A 40 14.31 10.17 19.74
CA SER A 40 13.88 9.64 21.04
C SER A 40 12.99 10.60 21.85
N LEU A 41 12.90 11.87 21.45
CA LEU A 41 11.98 12.89 22.00
C LEU A 41 10.90 13.29 20.98
N LEU A 42 11.26 13.33 19.69
CA LEU A 42 10.43 13.74 18.56
C LEU A 42 10.57 12.71 17.42
N PRO A 43 9.78 11.62 17.42
CA PRO A 43 9.86 10.57 16.41
C PRO A 43 9.69 11.12 14.97
N ALA A 44 10.56 10.68 14.05
CA ALA A 44 10.72 11.23 12.69
C ALA A 44 9.55 10.97 11.72
N GLN A 45 8.46 10.37 12.19
CA GLN A 45 7.24 10.02 11.43
C GLN A 45 6.14 11.11 11.54
N HIS A 46 6.44 12.25 12.17
CA HIS A 46 5.51 13.33 12.45
C HIS A 46 6.08 14.67 11.98
N VAL A 47 5.19 15.56 11.53
CA VAL A 47 5.51 16.95 11.16
C VAL A 47 5.02 17.88 12.26
N TYR A 48 5.88 18.79 12.70
CA TYR A 48 5.63 19.69 13.82
C TYR A 48 5.42 21.12 13.33
N SER A 49 4.38 21.79 13.83
CA SER A 49 3.94 23.11 13.38
C SER A 49 4.54 24.26 14.19
N SER A 50 4.70 24.05 15.51
CA SER A 50 5.31 24.98 16.45
C SER A 50 5.79 24.20 17.69
N GLY A 51 6.94 24.56 18.26
CA GLY A 51 7.47 23.89 19.44
C GLY A 51 8.78 24.48 19.94
N PHE A 52 9.25 23.96 21.07
CA PHE A 52 10.55 24.30 21.66
C PHE A 52 11.28 23.06 22.19
N THR A 53 12.60 23.16 22.33
CA THR A 53 13.44 22.12 22.93
C THR A 53 14.59 22.72 23.72
N THR A 54 14.86 22.19 24.91
CA THR A 54 16.09 22.46 25.68
C THR A 54 17.16 21.39 25.46
N GLY A 55 16.86 20.38 24.63
CA GLY A 55 17.80 19.33 24.27
C GLY A 55 18.91 19.85 23.35
N ALA A 56 20.16 19.65 23.75
CA ALA A 56 21.31 19.87 22.89
C ALA A 56 21.23 18.95 21.66
N ASP A 57 21.65 19.45 20.50
CA ASP A 57 21.71 18.72 19.23
C ASP A 57 20.36 18.19 18.69
N VAL A 58 19.22 18.74 19.15
CA VAL A 58 17.89 18.53 18.55
C VAL A 58 17.59 19.66 17.56
N SER A 59 17.39 19.33 16.29
CA SER A 59 17.13 20.28 15.20
C SER A 59 16.08 19.73 14.22
N ILE A 60 14.83 20.17 14.38
CA ILE A 60 13.68 19.81 13.54
C ILE A 60 12.95 21.10 13.11
N PRO A 61 12.51 21.25 11.83
CA PRO A 61 11.67 22.36 11.40
C PRO A 61 10.44 22.53 12.29
N GLY A 62 10.14 23.78 12.68
CA GLY A 62 9.03 24.11 13.59
C GLY A 62 9.38 24.05 15.09
N VAL A 63 10.50 23.44 15.50
CA VAL A 63 10.90 23.31 16.91
C VAL A 63 12.14 24.17 17.20
N SER A 64 12.01 25.12 18.12
CA SER A 64 13.05 26.10 18.46
C SER A 64 13.93 25.66 19.63
N SER A 65 15.26 25.75 19.52
CA SER A 65 16.15 25.51 20.67
C SER A 65 16.11 26.69 21.65
N VAL A 66 15.91 26.39 22.95
CA VAL A 66 15.73 27.36 24.03
C VAL A 66 16.50 26.95 25.30
N ALA A 67 16.66 27.89 26.25
CA ALA A 67 17.32 27.62 27.52
C ALA A 67 16.38 26.92 28.53
N LEU A 68 16.95 26.08 29.39
CA LEU A 68 16.26 25.45 30.52
C LEU A 68 16.16 26.42 31.71
N ASP A 69 15.27 27.41 31.59
CA ASP A 69 15.00 28.39 32.64
C ASP A 69 13.51 28.74 32.79
N ASP A 70 13.14 29.12 34.01
CA ASP A 70 11.78 29.41 34.47
C ASP A 70 11.04 30.45 33.62
N LYS A 71 11.77 31.45 33.13
CA LYS A 71 11.19 32.58 32.38
C LYS A 71 10.95 32.20 30.93
N THR A 72 11.89 31.51 30.31
CA THR A 72 11.81 31.06 28.91
C THR A 72 10.74 29.99 28.72
N LEU A 73 10.50 29.15 29.74
CA LEU A 73 9.54 28.04 29.70
C LEU A 73 8.19 28.35 30.37
N ASN A 74 7.96 29.60 30.77
CA ASN A 74 6.74 30.06 31.44
C ASN A 74 6.34 29.17 32.63
N VAL A 75 7.25 29.05 33.60
CA VAL A 75 7.06 28.29 34.84
C VAL A 75 6.13 29.07 35.77
N ILE A 76 4.98 28.47 36.09
CA ILE A 76 3.89 29.05 36.87
C ILE A 76 3.42 28.13 37.99
N LYS A 77 2.72 28.71 38.98
CA LYS A 77 2.13 28.02 40.15
C LYS A 77 3.13 27.07 40.87
N VAL A 78 4.35 27.56 41.09
CA VAL A 78 5.41 26.84 41.79
C VAL A 78 4.96 26.45 43.20
N THR A 79 5.21 25.20 43.57
CA THR A 79 4.81 24.61 44.86
C THR A 79 5.62 25.26 45.99
N GLY A 80 4.92 25.89 46.94
CA GLY A 80 5.56 26.70 47.98
C GLY A 80 6.63 25.95 48.80
N GLY A 81 7.90 26.35 48.66
CA GLY A 81 9.03 25.70 49.32
C GLY A 81 9.52 24.40 48.65
N LEU A 82 9.16 24.17 47.39
CA LEU A 82 9.60 23.05 46.53
C LEU A 82 10.00 23.56 45.13
N THR A 83 11.05 24.37 45.13
CA THR A 83 11.74 24.87 43.93
C THR A 83 12.85 23.91 43.49
N HIS A 84 13.45 24.16 42.33
CA HIS A 84 14.55 23.40 41.73
C HIS A 84 15.80 24.28 41.56
N ASP A 85 16.98 23.65 41.61
CA ASP A 85 18.23 24.26 41.18
C ASP A 85 18.55 23.82 39.74
N VAL A 86 19.09 24.73 38.91
CA VAL A 86 19.66 24.39 37.60
C VAL A 86 21.13 23.98 37.80
N VAL A 87 21.46 22.73 37.48
CA VAL A 87 22.80 22.15 37.61
C VAL A 87 23.30 21.62 36.26
N ASN A 88 24.60 21.31 36.16
CA ASN A 88 25.09 20.45 35.08
C ASN A 88 25.34 19.04 35.63
N GLN A 89 24.61 18.05 35.11
CA GLN A 89 24.72 16.65 35.52
C GLN A 89 25.11 15.79 34.31
N ASN A 90 26.26 15.11 34.41
CA ASN A 90 26.82 14.27 33.34
C ASN A 90 26.87 14.98 31.96
N GLY A 91 27.15 16.28 31.94
CA GLY A 91 27.23 17.10 30.72
C GLY A 91 25.93 17.82 30.34
N LYS A 92 24.76 17.38 30.82
CA LYS A 92 23.47 18.01 30.54
C LYS A 92 23.14 19.10 31.57
N THR A 93 22.67 20.26 31.09
CA THR A 93 21.98 21.24 31.94
C THR A 93 20.64 20.64 32.36
N ALA A 94 20.36 20.62 33.67
CA ALA A 94 19.25 19.88 34.24
C ALA A 94 18.67 20.55 35.49
N TRP A 95 17.37 20.36 35.74
CA TRP A 95 16.76 20.66 37.03
C TRP A 95 17.02 19.52 38.02
N GLU A 96 17.55 19.86 39.19
CA GLU A 96 17.82 18.90 40.27
C GLU A 96 16.61 18.76 41.21
N ALA A 97 16.15 17.52 41.38
CA ALA A 97 15.22 17.12 42.43
C ALA A 97 15.98 16.46 43.58
N VAL A 98 15.87 17.02 44.79
CA VAL A 98 16.43 16.44 46.01
C VAL A 98 15.30 15.90 46.87
N TYR A 99 15.33 14.60 47.20
CA TYR A 99 14.37 13.94 48.08
C TYR A 99 15.07 13.59 49.40
N PRO A 100 14.91 14.37 50.49
CA PRO A 100 15.49 14.04 51.78
C PRO A 100 14.96 12.72 52.35
N GLN A 101 15.77 12.04 53.16
CA GLN A 101 15.32 10.90 53.94
C GLN A 101 14.08 11.26 54.76
N GLY A 102 13.04 10.42 54.70
CA GLY A 102 11.78 10.68 55.38
C GLY A 102 10.85 11.67 54.65
N SER A 103 11.13 12.05 53.40
CA SER A 103 10.18 12.82 52.59
C SER A 103 9.19 11.92 51.83
N TRP A 104 7.90 12.19 51.97
CA TRP A 104 6.81 11.70 51.10
C TRP A 104 5.69 12.75 51.11
N ASN A 105 5.07 13.00 49.97
CA ASN A 105 4.01 14.01 49.76
C ASN A 105 4.40 15.47 50.17
N PRO A 106 4.36 16.46 49.25
CA PRO A 106 4.65 17.87 49.50
C PRO A 106 4.03 18.53 50.75
N SER A 107 2.89 18.02 51.25
CA SER A 107 2.25 18.53 52.45
C SER A 107 3.03 18.28 53.74
N ASN A 108 3.88 17.23 53.80
CA ASN A 108 4.60 16.82 55.01
C ASN A 108 5.96 17.52 55.17
N THR A 109 6.69 17.17 56.24
CA THR A 109 8.07 17.58 56.50
C THR A 109 8.93 16.39 56.92
N PRO A 110 10.15 16.20 56.38
CA PRO A 110 10.80 17.04 55.36
C PRO A 110 10.12 16.96 53.99
N ARG A 111 10.16 18.07 53.25
CA ARG A 111 9.70 18.12 51.84
C ARG A 111 10.82 17.63 50.92
N GLY A 112 10.46 17.07 49.77
CA GLY A 112 11.43 16.57 48.79
C GLY A 112 10.86 16.53 47.38
N GLY A 113 11.75 16.65 46.40
CA GLY A 113 11.45 16.84 44.98
C GLY A 113 11.24 18.31 44.62
N PHE A 114 10.45 18.57 43.58
CA PHE A 114 9.98 19.91 43.21
C PHE A 114 8.63 19.83 42.48
N GLY A 115 7.94 20.96 42.29
CA GLY A 115 6.69 20.94 41.53
C GLY A 115 6.21 22.30 41.03
N PHE A 116 5.91 22.39 39.74
CA PHE A 116 5.33 23.56 39.09
C PHE A 116 4.56 23.14 37.82
N TYR A 117 3.93 24.11 37.16
CA TYR A 117 3.32 23.93 35.85
C TYR A 117 4.11 24.73 34.81
N LEU A 118 4.28 24.16 33.62
CA LEU A 118 5.10 24.69 32.54
C LEU A 118 4.21 24.96 31.33
N GLY A 119 4.12 26.24 30.92
CA GLY A 119 3.32 26.64 29.76
C GLY A 119 4.09 26.72 28.43
N GLY A 120 5.42 26.57 28.46
CA GLY A 120 6.28 26.66 27.28
C GLY A 120 6.59 28.09 26.86
N THR A 121 7.16 28.27 25.66
CA THR A 121 7.48 29.62 25.15
C THR A 121 6.22 30.40 24.76
N SER A 122 6.36 31.72 24.58
CA SER A 122 5.26 32.60 24.13
C SER A 122 4.62 32.14 22.81
N GLU A 123 5.41 31.55 21.91
CA GLU A 123 4.98 31.12 20.57
C GLU A 123 4.22 29.79 20.66
N PHE A 124 4.71 28.87 21.50
CA PHE A 124 4.05 27.59 21.76
C PHE A 124 2.73 27.78 22.52
N ALA A 125 2.74 28.57 23.60
CA ALA A 125 1.53 28.90 24.37
C ALA A 125 0.47 29.63 23.52
N SER A 126 0.90 30.54 22.63
CA SER A 126 -0.02 31.20 21.68
C SER A 126 -0.58 30.22 20.65
N ALA A 127 0.21 29.26 20.17
CA ALA A 127 -0.25 28.26 19.22
C ALA A 127 -1.23 27.25 19.86
N ILE A 128 -1.01 26.88 21.13
CA ILE A 128 -1.99 26.15 21.95
C ILE A 128 -3.31 26.91 22.05
N ALA A 129 -3.25 28.20 22.44
CA ALA A 129 -4.43 29.04 22.64
C ALA A 129 -5.27 29.26 21.36
N ASN A 130 -4.69 28.99 20.19
CA ASN A 130 -5.38 29.02 18.89
C ASN A 130 -6.08 27.70 18.52
N GLY A 131 -6.21 26.74 19.45
CA GLY A 131 -6.99 25.51 19.27
C GLY A 131 -6.18 24.31 18.80
N ALA A 132 -5.00 24.08 19.39
CA ALA A 132 -4.19 22.90 19.06
C ALA A 132 -4.70 21.63 19.77
N ASP A 133 -5.23 20.69 19.00
CA ASP A 133 -5.81 19.43 19.52
C ASP A 133 -4.81 18.27 19.65
N GLU A 134 -3.56 18.43 19.23
CA GLU A 134 -2.54 17.37 19.27
C GLU A 134 -1.13 17.89 19.59
N VAL A 135 -0.47 17.26 20.57
CA VAL A 135 0.84 17.65 21.08
C VAL A 135 1.76 16.44 21.33
N MET A 136 3.07 16.65 21.19
CA MET A 136 4.14 15.82 21.73
C MET A 136 4.83 16.59 22.86
N MET A 137 5.04 15.96 24.01
CA MET A 137 5.78 16.51 25.16
C MET A 137 6.83 15.51 25.61
N GLY A 138 8.01 15.96 26.01
CA GLY A 138 9.12 15.05 26.31
C GLY A 138 10.21 15.67 27.19
N TYR A 139 10.98 14.79 27.83
CA TYR A 139 12.11 15.14 28.69
C TYR A 139 13.03 13.94 28.88
N SER A 140 14.30 14.21 29.19
CA SER A 140 15.22 13.22 29.76
C SER A 140 15.15 13.23 31.28
N VAL A 141 15.20 12.06 31.91
CA VAL A 141 15.29 11.88 33.37
C VAL A 141 16.42 10.90 33.71
N MET A 142 17.14 11.19 34.80
CA MET A 142 18.12 10.26 35.41
C MET A 142 17.94 10.23 36.91
N PHE A 143 17.81 9.03 37.48
CA PHE A 143 17.87 8.82 38.93
C PHE A 143 19.33 8.65 39.38
N GLN A 144 19.64 9.07 40.60
CA GLN A 144 20.97 8.85 41.21
C GLN A 144 21.39 7.37 41.13
N ASP A 145 22.69 7.10 41.00
CA ASP A 145 23.19 5.72 41.14
C ASP A 145 22.89 5.19 42.55
N GLY A 146 22.37 3.96 42.63
CA GLY A 146 21.84 3.40 43.88
C GLY A 146 20.56 4.04 44.42
N PHE A 147 19.77 4.75 43.60
CA PHE A 147 18.48 5.33 44.02
C PHE A 147 17.48 4.24 44.46
N GLU A 148 16.97 4.35 45.68
CA GLU A 148 15.99 3.45 46.27
C GLU A 148 14.57 3.95 45.99
N PHE A 149 13.94 3.40 44.95
CA PHE A 149 12.59 3.76 44.48
C PHE A 149 11.44 3.54 45.50
N ASN A 150 11.69 2.79 46.58
CA ASN A 150 10.71 2.36 47.59
C ASN A 150 9.37 1.86 46.98
N LYS A 151 8.23 2.49 47.27
CA LYS A 151 6.90 2.12 46.74
C LYS A 151 6.51 2.88 45.47
N GLY A 152 7.17 4.01 45.21
CA GLY A 152 6.93 4.83 44.03
C GLY A 152 6.92 6.34 44.28
N GLY A 153 6.89 7.09 43.19
CA GLY A 153 6.87 8.55 43.19
C GLY A 153 6.46 9.14 41.84
N LYS A 154 6.14 10.44 41.84
CA LYS A 154 5.61 11.16 40.68
C LYS A 154 6.69 11.64 39.73
N LEU A 155 6.34 11.70 38.45
CA LEU A 155 7.15 12.25 37.36
C LEU A 155 6.28 13.16 36.46
N PRO A 156 6.88 14.09 35.71
CA PRO A 156 6.16 15.01 34.81
C PRO A 156 5.33 14.31 33.72
N GLY A 157 4.35 15.04 33.20
CA GLY A 157 3.57 14.71 32.00
C GLY A 157 2.57 15.81 31.65
N THR A 158 1.84 15.64 30.56
CA THR A 158 0.87 16.61 30.03
C THR A 158 -0.28 16.91 31.01
N PHE A 159 -0.80 18.15 31.01
CA PHE A 159 -2.04 18.53 31.69
C PHE A 159 -2.90 19.50 30.85
N GLY A 160 -4.17 19.63 31.23
CA GLY A 160 -5.09 20.59 30.61
C GLY A 160 -6.46 20.63 31.30
N GLY A 161 -7.38 21.42 30.74
CA GLY A 161 -8.70 21.72 31.29
C GLY A 161 -9.16 23.14 30.97
N ASP A 162 -10.36 23.52 31.42
CA ASP A 162 -10.91 24.86 31.20
C ASP A 162 -10.30 25.87 32.18
N GLY A 163 -9.63 26.90 31.65
CA GLY A 163 -9.06 28.01 32.42
C GLY A 163 -8.26 27.57 33.66
N ASP A 164 -8.67 28.03 34.84
CA ASP A 164 -8.03 27.70 36.12
C ASP A 164 -8.38 26.29 36.66
N LEU A 165 -9.35 25.58 36.08
CA LEU A 165 -9.75 24.22 36.48
C LEU A 165 -8.73 23.16 36.05
N ALA A 166 -7.93 23.42 35.00
CA ALA A 166 -6.83 22.54 34.56
C ALA A 166 -5.83 22.17 35.68
N PHE A 167 -5.72 23.00 36.71
CA PHE A 167 -4.84 22.80 37.85
C PHE A 167 -5.52 22.02 39.00
N GLY A 168 -6.78 21.61 38.81
CA GLY A 168 -7.63 20.87 39.75
C GLY A 168 -7.25 19.39 39.87
N CYS A 169 -6.99 18.73 38.74
CA CYS A 169 -6.84 17.27 38.58
C CYS A 169 -5.58 16.66 39.22
N SER A 170 -5.43 16.78 40.55
CA SER A 170 -4.36 16.11 41.28
C SER A 170 -4.71 15.83 42.75
N GLY A 171 -4.15 14.74 43.29
CA GLY A 171 -4.44 14.28 44.64
C GLY A 171 -5.67 13.38 44.69
N GLY A 172 -6.31 13.25 45.86
CA GLY A 172 -7.57 12.49 45.99
C GLY A 172 -8.80 13.32 45.63
N ARG A 173 -8.73 14.10 44.55
CA ARG A 173 -9.82 15.00 44.12
C ARG A 173 -10.74 14.32 43.12
N GLN A 174 -12.04 14.46 43.40
CA GLN A 174 -13.15 13.84 42.66
C GLN A 174 -14.11 14.89 42.07
N GLU A 175 -13.98 16.14 42.51
CA GLU A 175 -14.68 17.31 41.99
C GLU A 175 -13.98 17.83 40.72
N ASP A 176 -14.74 18.48 39.84
CA ASP A 176 -14.29 19.14 38.60
C ASP A 176 -13.45 18.24 37.65
N ARG A 177 -13.77 16.94 37.60
CA ARG A 177 -13.01 15.91 36.87
C ARG A 177 -13.33 15.83 35.37
N ALA A 178 -14.42 16.42 34.89
CA ALA A 178 -14.74 16.50 33.45
C ALA A 178 -14.03 17.69 32.78
N GLU A 179 -13.71 18.71 33.59
CA GLU A 179 -13.20 20.02 33.22
C GLU A 179 -11.65 20.11 33.30
N CYS A 180 -10.97 19.02 33.65
CA CYS A 180 -9.52 18.92 33.64
C CYS A 180 -8.99 17.50 33.38
N PHE A 181 -7.71 17.41 33.04
CA PHE A 181 -6.97 16.15 32.96
C PHE A 181 -5.48 16.34 33.30
N ASP A 182 -4.87 15.29 33.83
CA ASP A 182 -3.45 15.25 34.23
C ASP A 182 -2.88 13.86 33.93
N ILE A 183 -1.85 13.80 33.09
CA ILE A 183 -1.34 12.57 32.46
C ILE A 183 0.14 12.35 32.84
N ARG A 184 0.48 12.61 34.11
CA ARG A 184 1.83 12.40 34.67
C ARG A 184 2.30 10.95 34.58
N LEU A 185 3.57 10.73 34.90
CA LEU A 185 4.14 9.39 35.06
C LEU A 185 4.31 9.04 36.55
N MET A 186 4.54 7.77 36.85
CA MET A 186 5.09 7.31 38.12
C MET A 186 6.24 6.31 37.94
N TRP A 187 7.17 6.34 38.89
CA TRP A 187 7.98 5.16 39.20
C TRP A 187 7.32 4.35 40.31
N ARG A 188 7.65 3.06 40.37
CA ARG A 188 7.26 2.09 41.39
C ARG A 188 8.48 1.34 41.93
N THR A 189 8.27 0.38 42.82
CA THR A 189 9.31 -0.50 43.34
C THR A 189 10.17 -1.12 42.24
N ASN A 190 11.47 -1.25 42.48
CA ASN A 190 12.48 -1.71 41.51
C ASN A 190 12.56 -0.87 40.22
N GLY A 191 12.12 0.39 40.26
CA GLY A 191 12.18 1.31 39.12
C GLY A 191 11.13 1.02 38.03
N ALA A 192 10.16 0.14 38.25
CA ALA A 192 9.10 -0.12 37.28
C ALA A 192 8.31 1.18 36.97
N GLY A 193 8.19 1.51 35.69
CA GLY A 193 7.48 2.69 35.22
C GLY A 193 6.00 2.42 34.97
N GLU A 194 5.19 3.46 35.08
CA GLU A 194 3.79 3.50 34.65
C GLU A 194 3.44 4.91 34.19
N LEU A 195 2.48 5.02 33.29
CA LEU A 195 1.74 6.26 33.09
C LEU A 195 0.70 6.36 34.23
N TYR A 196 0.41 7.56 34.74
CA TYR A 196 -0.49 7.77 35.88
C TYR A 196 -1.50 8.88 35.60
N THR A 197 -2.75 8.50 35.42
CA THR A 197 -3.75 9.33 34.74
C THR A 197 -4.88 9.77 35.67
N TYR A 198 -5.15 11.07 35.65
CA TYR A 198 -6.40 11.68 36.11
C TYR A 198 -7.16 12.13 34.87
N LEU A 199 -8.03 11.27 34.37
CA LEU A 199 -8.99 11.59 33.31
C LEU A 199 -10.37 11.87 33.92
N PRO A 200 -11.34 12.37 33.12
CA PRO A 200 -12.76 12.25 33.42
C PRO A 200 -13.16 10.84 33.84
N LEU A 201 -14.00 10.74 34.86
CA LEU A 201 -14.39 9.47 35.49
C LEU A 201 -15.60 8.88 34.78
N THR A 202 -15.36 8.39 33.56
CA THR A 202 -16.36 7.74 32.71
C THR A 202 -16.06 6.24 32.59
N ASP A 203 -17.09 5.40 32.47
CA ASP A 203 -16.91 3.95 32.31
C ASP A 203 -16.07 3.61 31.06
N ALA A 204 -16.17 4.42 30.01
CA ALA A 204 -15.34 4.33 28.82
C ALA A 204 -13.85 4.60 29.11
N ASN A 205 -13.52 5.66 29.86
CA ASN A 205 -12.15 5.92 30.29
C ASN A 205 -11.63 4.80 31.20
N ASP A 206 -12.45 4.29 32.11
CA ASP A 206 -12.08 3.19 33.00
C ASP A 206 -11.76 1.91 32.22
N ALA A 207 -12.62 1.54 31.26
CA ALA A 207 -12.40 0.39 30.37
C ALA A 207 -11.15 0.55 29.50
N ALA A 208 -10.98 1.70 28.83
CA ALA A 208 -9.83 2.00 27.99
C ALA A 208 -8.51 1.97 28.79
N GLN A 209 -8.50 2.58 29.98
CA GLN A 209 -7.34 2.59 30.87
C GLN A 209 -6.99 1.19 31.38
N LEU A 210 -7.99 0.37 31.74
CA LEU A 210 -7.81 -1.01 32.21
C LEU A 210 -7.43 -2.00 31.11
N ALA A 211 -7.75 -1.72 29.84
CA ALA A 211 -7.41 -2.58 28.71
C ALA A 211 -5.89 -2.69 28.46
N VAL A 212 -5.09 -1.72 28.91
CA VAL A 212 -3.63 -1.75 28.80
C VAL A 212 -3.05 -2.78 29.80
N PRO A 213 -2.25 -3.78 29.35
CA PRO A 213 -1.71 -4.81 30.24
C PRO A 213 -0.84 -4.23 31.37
N GLY A 214 -1.14 -4.62 32.61
CA GLY A 214 -0.48 -4.08 33.81
C GLY A 214 -1.15 -2.82 34.39
N SER A 215 -2.28 -2.38 33.84
CA SER A 215 -3.09 -1.31 34.44
C SER A 215 -3.76 -1.73 35.74
N VAL A 216 -4.00 -0.73 36.61
CA VAL A 216 -4.72 -0.86 37.89
C VAL A 216 -5.55 0.39 38.12
N ALA A 217 -6.88 0.22 38.17
CA ALA A 217 -7.83 1.25 38.54
C ALA A 217 -7.64 1.74 39.98
N ASN A 218 -7.94 3.01 40.23
CA ASN A 218 -8.01 3.57 41.57
C ASN A 218 -8.95 4.78 41.59
N SER A 219 -10.23 4.51 41.86
CA SER A 219 -11.31 5.52 41.94
C SER A 219 -10.93 6.71 42.81
N ASP A 220 -10.29 6.46 43.95
CA ASP A 220 -10.02 7.47 44.98
C ASP A 220 -8.91 8.45 44.57
N TYR A 221 -8.15 8.13 43.51
CA TYR A 221 -7.03 8.93 43.02
C TYR A 221 -7.00 8.99 41.48
N GLY A 222 -6.00 8.35 40.87
CA GLY A 222 -5.78 8.30 39.43
C GLY A 222 -5.24 6.92 39.04
N TYR A 223 -5.39 6.56 37.78
CA TYR A 223 -5.24 5.20 37.30
C TYR A 223 -3.76 4.93 37.04
N SER A 224 -3.29 3.74 37.39
CA SER A 224 -1.94 3.30 37.03
C SER A 224 -2.05 2.57 35.69
N ILE A 225 -1.39 3.05 34.65
CA ILE A 225 -1.52 2.53 33.29
C ILE A 225 -0.22 1.82 32.89
N GLY A 226 -0.33 0.55 32.45
CA GLY A 226 0.81 -0.20 31.92
C GLY A 226 1.96 -0.40 32.90
N ARG A 227 1.69 -0.66 34.19
CA ARG A 227 2.72 -0.75 35.23
C ARG A 227 3.74 -1.86 34.94
N GLY A 228 5.00 -1.47 34.80
CA GLY A 228 6.12 -2.38 34.50
C GLY A 228 6.32 -2.66 33.01
N SER A 229 5.62 -1.95 32.11
CA SER A 229 5.89 -1.96 30.66
C SER A 229 7.30 -1.42 30.31
N PHE A 230 7.87 -0.60 31.19
CA PHE A 230 9.26 -0.13 31.15
C PHE A 230 9.85 0.00 32.57
N THR A 231 11.15 0.26 32.66
CA THR A 231 11.88 0.40 33.93
C THR A 231 12.90 1.53 33.88
N PHE A 232 13.06 2.26 34.98
CA PHE A 232 14.10 3.25 35.21
C PHE A 232 15.35 2.62 35.87
N PRO A 233 16.52 2.57 35.21
CA PRO A 233 17.79 2.27 35.86
C PRO A 233 18.24 3.41 36.78
N THR A 234 19.15 3.10 37.68
CA THR A 234 19.90 4.07 38.48
C THR A 234 21.17 4.50 37.73
N GLY A 235 21.49 5.79 37.73
CA GLY A 235 22.71 6.33 37.11
C GLY A 235 22.73 6.43 35.58
N GLU A 236 21.66 6.03 34.88
CA GLU A 236 21.53 6.14 33.41
C GLU A 236 20.41 7.14 33.04
N TRP A 237 20.65 7.97 32.01
CA TRP A 237 19.62 8.85 31.43
C TRP A 237 18.64 8.06 30.56
N ILE A 238 17.34 8.35 30.71
CA ILE A 238 16.24 7.87 29.85
C ILE A 238 15.54 9.06 29.21
N THR A 239 15.18 8.98 27.92
CA THR A 239 14.20 9.89 27.32
C THR A 239 12.77 9.36 27.52
N ILE A 240 11.85 10.26 27.85
CA ILE A 240 10.41 10.06 27.84
C ILE A 240 9.84 10.99 26.77
N ALA A 241 8.94 10.47 25.94
CA ALA A 241 8.11 11.29 25.04
C ALA A 241 6.66 10.82 25.09
N GLN A 242 5.72 11.76 25.08
CA GLN A 242 4.31 11.58 25.34
C GLN A 242 3.52 12.34 24.27
N ARG A 243 2.77 11.62 23.42
CA ARG A 243 1.80 12.24 22.50
C ARG A 243 0.44 12.22 23.15
N VAL A 244 -0.24 13.37 23.14
CA VAL A 244 -1.63 13.51 23.58
C VAL A 244 -2.41 14.12 22.43
N LYS A 245 -3.48 13.43 22.01
CA LYS A 245 -4.47 13.93 21.07
C LYS A 245 -5.82 14.00 21.78
N PHE A 246 -6.46 15.15 21.76
CA PHE A 246 -7.83 15.28 22.26
C PHE A 246 -8.81 14.39 21.50
N ASN A 247 -9.87 14.01 22.20
CA ASN A 247 -11.12 13.55 21.59
C ASN A 247 -11.88 14.73 20.96
N THR A 248 -12.73 14.45 19.99
CA THR A 248 -13.84 15.35 19.67
C THR A 248 -14.75 15.45 20.90
N VAL A 249 -15.28 16.64 21.18
CA VAL A 249 -16.22 16.83 22.30
C VAL A 249 -17.50 15.99 22.07
N GLY A 250 -17.83 15.18 23.06
CA GLY A 250 -18.92 14.19 22.98
C GLY A 250 -18.53 12.82 22.39
N GLU A 251 -17.30 12.66 21.91
CA GLU A 251 -16.73 11.38 21.43
C GLU A 251 -15.65 10.87 22.41
N THR A 252 -15.34 9.58 22.34
CA THR A 252 -14.28 8.93 23.15
C THR A 252 -12.94 8.85 22.41
N ASN A 253 -12.82 9.27 21.15
CA ASN A 253 -11.69 8.96 20.25
C ASN A 253 -10.32 9.62 20.55
N GLY A 254 -10.10 10.12 21.77
CA GLY A 254 -8.82 10.69 22.22
C GLY A 254 -7.74 9.63 22.37
N GLN A 255 -6.47 10.08 22.36
CA GLN A 255 -5.30 9.19 22.29
C GLN A 255 -4.16 9.66 23.17
N ILE A 256 -3.51 8.72 23.86
CA ILE A 256 -2.27 8.92 24.59
C ILE A 256 -1.27 7.84 24.14
N LYS A 257 -0.05 8.25 23.75
CA LYS A 257 1.07 7.33 23.43
C LYS A 257 2.31 7.71 24.22
N LEU A 258 3.08 6.72 24.65
CA LEU A 258 4.32 6.90 25.42
C LEU A 258 5.49 6.17 24.77
N TRP A 259 6.56 6.90 24.47
CA TRP A 259 7.86 6.37 24.08
C TRP A 259 8.87 6.51 25.21
N VAL A 260 9.73 5.51 25.35
CA VAL A 260 10.84 5.46 26.31
C VAL A 260 12.10 5.09 25.53
N ASN A 261 13.12 5.94 25.56
CA ASN A 261 14.32 5.83 24.70
C ASN A 261 13.98 5.65 23.20
N GLY A 262 12.93 6.35 22.75
CA GLY A 262 12.41 6.28 21.36
C GLY A 262 11.71 4.97 20.97
N GLN A 263 11.54 4.01 21.88
CA GLN A 263 10.70 2.83 21.69
C GLN A 263 9.30 3.09 22.25
N GLU A 264 8.24 2.81 21.49
CA GLU A 264 6.86 2.93 21.99
C GLU A 264 6.58 1.83 23.04
N THR A 265 5.92 2.20 24.14
CA THR A 265 5.75 1.33 25.33
C THR A 265 4.32 1.25 25.83
N ILE A 266 3.56 2.36 25.75
CA ILE A 266 2.13 2.41 26.08
C ILE A 266 1.40 3.07 24.91
N GLN A 267 0.31 2.44 24.49
CA GLN A 267 -0.72 3.03 23.63
C GLN A 267 -2.03 2.96 24.40
N LEU A 268 -2.75 4.07 24.50
CA LEU A 268 -4.04 4.20 25.15
C LEU A 268 -4.93 5.01 24.20
N TYR A 269 -5.94 4.34 23.63
CA TYR A 269 -6.91 4.91 22.70
C TYR A 269 -8.29 4.92 23.34
N ASN A 270 -9.26 5.56 22.68
CA ASN A 270 -10.66 5.60 23.07
C ASN A 270 -10.85 6.19 24.49
N VAL A 271 -10.08 7.24 24.79
CA VAL A 271 -10.21 8.05 26.02
C VAL A 271 -10.84 9.42 25.78
N THR A 272 -11.81 9.78 26.61
CA THR A 272 -12.34 11.14 26.75
C THR A 272 -11.36 11.97 27.59
N LEU A 273 -10.72 12.96 26.97
CA LEU A 273 -9.78 13.90 27.59
C LEU A 273 -10.42 15.26 27.90
N ARG A 274 -11.50 15.60 27.20
CA ARG A 274 -12.36 16.77 27.44
C ARG A 274 -13.82 16.42 27.19
N GLU A 275 -14.72 17.00 27.99
CA GLU A 275 -16.17 16.94 27.74
C GLU A 275 -16.70 18.24 27.10
N ASP A 276 -15.85 19.27 26.92
CA ASP A 276 -16.23 20.57 26.37
C ASP A 276 -15.09 21.26 25.59
N ASP A 277 -15.43 22.25 24.74
CA ASP A 277 -14.45 22.98 23.91
C ASP A 277 -13.74 24.16 24.62
N GLY A 278 -13.95 24.35 25.93
CA GLY A 278 -13.15 25.24 26.80
C GLY A 278 -11.93 24.51 27.35
N SER A 279 -12.07 23.21 27.60
CA SER A 279 -11.00 22.34 28.04
C SER A 279 -9.87 22.20 27.00
N THR A 280 -8.71 22.77 27.32
CA THR A 280 -7.54 22.87 26.42
C THR A 280 -6.29 22.24 27.05
N ILE A 281 -5.36 21.74 26.23
CA ILE A 281 -4.01 21.37 26.71
C ILE A 281 -3.34 22.65 27.21
N GLN A 282 -2.70 22.62 28.38
CA GLN A 282 -2.06 23.82 28.95
C GLN A 282 -0.55 23.69 29.16
N GLY A 283 0.04 22.52 28.87
CA GLY A 283 1.48 22.27 28.95
C GLY A 283 1.82 21.03 29.78
N MET A 284 2.91 21.08 30.55
CA MET A 284 3.35 20.00 31.45
C MET A 284 3.13 20.34 32.93
N HIS A 285 2.58 19.38 33.68
CA HIS A 285 2.60 19.42 35.15
C HIS A 285 3.92 18.79 35.64
N PHE A 286 4.94 19.65 35.77
CA PHE A 286 6.30 19.25 36.09
C PHE A 286 6.48 19.07 37.61
N GLN A 287 5.98 17.95 38.14
CA GLN A 287 5.98 17.65 39.57
C GLN A 287 6.54 16.27 39.89
N THR A 288 7.50 16.22 40.81
CA THR A 288 8.14 14.98 41.27
C THR A 288 8.32 14.95 42.79
N PHE A 289 8.01 13.80 43.41
CA PHE A 289 8.14 13.53 44.85
C PHE A 289 7.89 12.04 45.14
N PHE A 290 8.34 11.53 46.28
CA PHE A 290 7.98 10.19 46.78
C PHE A 290 6.48 10.15 47.15
N GLY A 291 5.73 9.30 46.45
CA GLY A 291 4.27 9.40 46.32
C GLY A 291 3.47 8.86 47.51
N GLY A 292 2.15 8.78 47.37
CA GLY A 292 1.27 8.20 48.41
C GLY A 292 0.96 9.14 49.58
N SER A 293 0.16 8.63 50.53
CA SER A 293 -0.41 9.40 51.65
C SER A 293 0.16 9.02 53.03
N THR A 294 0.98 7.98 53.11
CA THR A 294 1.45 7.36 54.36
C THR A 294 2.98 7.24 54.43
N SER A 295 3.54 7.20 55.65
CA SER A 295 4.99 7.32 55.91
C SER A 295 5.85 6.15 55.42
N ASP A 296 5.23 5.02 55.08
CA ASP A 296 5.86 3.87 54.44
C ASP A 296 6.22 4.09 52.96
N TRP A 297 5.81 5.22 52.37
CA TRP A 297 6.25 5.69 51.05
C TRP A 297 7.48 6.60 51.10
N ALA A 298 7.97 6.96 52.28
CA ALA A 298 9.14 7.83 52.48
C ALA A 298 10.31 7.48 51.55
N SER A 299 11.02 8.51 51.07
CA SER A 299 12.38 8.32 50.55
C SER A 299 13.22 7.70 51.67
N PRO A 300 13.73 6.46 51.52
CA PRO A 300 14.40 5.72 52.59
C PRO A 300 15.77 6.29 52.96
N GLN A 301 16.36 7.07 52.04
CA GLN A 301 17.60 7.83 52.19
C GLN A 301 17.44 9.23 51.55
N THR A 302 18.41 10.11 51.76
CA THR A 302 18.50 11.38 51.00
C THR A 302 19.14 11.09 49.64
N GLN A 303 18.40 11.32 48.56
CA GLN A 303 18.77 10.94 47.20
C GLN A 303 18.21 11.91 46.16
N LYS A 304 18.68 11.82 44.92
CA LYS A 304 18.40 12.80 43.85
C LYS A 304 17.89 12.18 42.54
N ALA A 305 17.26 13.03 41.73
CA ALA A 305 17.05 12.81 40.30
C ALA A 305 17.26 14.13 39.54
N TRP A 306 17.53 14.04 38.24
CA TRP A 306 17.76 15.20 37.38
C TRP A 306 16.93 15.11 36.10
N PHE A 307 16.47 16.26 35.62
CA PHE A 307 15.56 16.39 34.47
C PHE A 307 16.16 17.37 33.45
N ALA A 308 16.29 16.95 32.19
CA ALA A 308 16.92 17.70 31.11
C ALA A 308 16.15 17.52 29.79
N ASP A 309 16.60 18.17 28.72
CA ASP A 309 16.05 18.00 27.36
C ASP A 309 14.52 18.13 27.26
N VAL A 310 13.94 19.02 28.07
CA VAL A 310 12.51 19.35 28.09
C VAL A 310 12.11 19.93 26.72
N THR A 311 11.10 19.34 26.09
CA THR A 311 10.74 19.54 24.68
C THR A 311 9.23 19.38 24.49
N ASP A 312 8.53 20.43 24.03
CA ASP A 312 7.13 20.32 23.60
C ASP A 312 6.97 20.78 22.15
N ALA A 313 6.14 20.09 21.37
CA ALA A 313 5.86 20.42 19.98
C ALA A 313 4.43 20.05 19.57
N LEU A 314 3.74 20.97 18.91
CA LEU A 314 2.44 20.76 18.29
C LEU A 314 2.60 20.04 16.95
N LEU A 315 1.70 19.11 16.66
CA LEU A 315 1.68 18.43 15.37
C LEU A 315 0.82 19.24 14.38
N CYS A 316 1.06 19.09 13.07
CA CYS A 316 0.30 19.81 12.07
C CYS A 316 -1.17 19.35 12.03
N LEU A 317 -2.10 20.28 12.24
CA LEU A 317 -3.48 20.12 11.79
C LEU A 317 -3.52 20.11 10.26
N ASP A 318 -4.39 19.26 9.70
CA ASP A 318 -4.74 19.27 8.28
C ASP A 318 -5.37 20.64 7.94
N PRO A 319 -4.86 21.42 6.95
CA PRO A 319 -5.20 22.84 6.76
C PRO A 319 -6.64 23.14 6.25
N PHE A 320 -7.59 22.23 6.48
CA PHE A 320 -8.94 22.26 5.91
C PHE A 320 -10.09 22.48 6.92
N ASN A 321 -9.82 22.76 8.21
CA ASN A 321 -10.91 23.05 9.14
C ASN A 321 -10.56 24.06 10.25
N GLY A 322 -11.55 24.89 10.63
CA GLY A 322 -11.42 25.85 11.72
C GLY A 322 -12.66 26.74 11.92
N SER A 323 -13.28 26.65 13.11
CA SER A 323 -14.40 27.46 13.63
C SER A 323 -15.77 27.33 12.91
N ASP A 324 -16.94 27.48 13.56
CA ASP A 324 -17.22 28.07 14.89
C ASP A 324 -18.46 27.47 15.62
N LYS A 325 -18.69 27.84 16.89
CA LYS A 325 -19.58 27.17 17.89
C LYS A 325 -20.99 27.79 18.07
N VAL A 326 -22.03 26.97 18.36
CA VAL A 326 -23.34 27.38 18.96
C VAL A 326 -23.91 26.28 19.91
N LYS A 327 -24.70 26.64 20.95
CA LYS A 327 -25.09 25.77 22.11
C LYS A 327 -26.63 25.57 22.33
N SER A 328 -27.00 24.76 23.34
CA SER A 328 -28.25 24.75 24.19
C SER A 328 -29.43 23.80 23.81
N PHE A 329 -30.36 23.30 24.68
CA PHE A 329 -30.47 22.94 26.14
C PHE A 329 -31.91 22.34 26.43
N LEU A 330 -32.14 21.45 27.45
CA LEU A 330 -33.34 21.36 28.38
C LEU A 330 -33.52 20.00 29.18
N VAL A 331 -34.64 19.80 29.94
CA VAL A 331 -34.71 19.07 31.27
C VAL A 331 -35.89 18.05 31.49
N HIS A 332 -35.73 17.11 32.45
CA HIS A 332 -36.49 15.90 32.92
C HIS A 332 -37.93 15.97 33.54
N ALA A 333 -38.64 14.80 33.61
CA ALA A 333 -39.33 14.15 34.80
C ALA A 333 -40.19 12.87 34.44
N ALA A 334 -40.66 11.92 35.30
CA ALA A 334 -40.19 11.24 36.55
C ALA A 334 -41.20 10.14 37.09
N TYR A 335 -40.76 9.12 37.89
CA TYR A 335 -41.52 8.06 38.67
C TYR A 335 -42.27 6.93 37.88
N GLY A 336 -42.52 5.68 38.38
CA GLY A 336 -42.26 4.94 39.65
C GLY A 336 -42.73 3.43 39.58
N SER A 337 -42.46 2.54 40.57
CA SER A 337 -42.43 1.05 40.40
C SER A 337 -43.20 0.14 41.42
N THR A 338 -43.46 -1.18 41.10
CA THR A 338 -43.30 -2.39 42.01
C THR A 338 -43.77 -3.80 41.48
N SER A 339 -42.85 -4.81 41.49
CA SER A 339 -42.92 -6.28 41.85
C SER A 339 -44.01 -7.31 41.41
N VAL A 340 -43.60 -8.57 41.07
CA VAL A 340 -44.06 -9.92 41.58
C VAL A 340 -43.26 -11.12 40.96
N GLU A 341 -43.38 -12.36 41.49
CA GLU A 341 -42.47 -13.55 41.35
C GLU A 341 -42.84 -14.66 40.30
N VAL A 342 -42.04 -15.77 40.23
CA VAL A 342 -42.08 -16.87 39.22
C VAL A 342 -42.07 -18.30 39.84
N PRO A 343 -42.81 -19.31 39.29
CA PRO A 343 -42.74 -20.73 39.71
C PRO A 343 -42.38 -21.78 38.60
N ASP A 344 -42.54 -23.09 38.90
CA ASP A 344 -41.69 -24.22 38.43
C ASP A 344 -42.24 -25.19 37.33
N SER A 345 -41.29 -25.96 36.76
CA SER A 345 -41.20 -27.01 35.70
C SER A 345 -42.25 -28.15 35.45
N LYS A 346 -42.23 -28.71 34.19
CA LYS A 346 -42.27 -30.16 33.75
C LYS A 346 -43.24 -30.57 32.59
N LEU A 347 -42.91 -31.75 31.96
CA LEU A 347 -43.71 -32.68 31.09
C LEU A 347 -43.67 -32.47 29.54
N LEU A 348 -43.84 -33.49 28.65
CA LEU A 348 -43.21 -34.85 28.54
C LEU A 348 -43.46 -35.57 27.15
N LYS A 349 -42.39 -36.04 26.47
CA LYS A 349 -42.22 -37.13 25.44
C LYS A 349 -43.41 -37.72 24.61
N LYS A 350 -43.22 -37.82 23.26
CA LYS A 350 -43.17 -39.06 22.38
C LYS A 350 -43.11 -38.65 20.88
N GLY A 351 -42.26 -39.20 19.99
CA GLY A 351 -42.39 -40.49 19.24
C GLY A 351 -42.70 -40.21 17.74
N THR A 352 -42.27 -40.94 16.70
CA THR A 352 -41.69 -42.31 16.61
C THR A 352 -40.91 -42.57 15.28
N THR A 353 -39.70 -43.14 15.37
CA THR A 353 -38.91 -43.97 14.41
C THR A 353 -39.03 -43.88 12.86
N GLY A 354 -37.87 -43.78 12.20
CA GLY A 354 -37.54 -44.34 10.86
C GLY A 354 -36.09 -44.89 10.84
N ARG A 355 -35.71 -45.82 9.94
CA ARG A 355 -34.44 -46.60 10.05
C ARG A 355 -33.55 -46.62 8.79
N ILE A 356 -32.28 -46.25 9.00
CA ILE A 356 -31.01 -46.89 8.54
C ILE A 356 -30.95 -47.49 7.12
N MET A 357 -30.13 -46.88 6.25
CA MET A 357 -28.92 -47.46 5.59
C MET A 357 -28.16 -46.30 4.91
N GLY A 358 -26.83 -46.29 4.75
CA GLY A 358 -25.76 -47.20 5.20
C GLY A 358 -24.45 -46.42 5.34
N GLY A 359 -23.41 -47.02 5.93
CA GLY A 359 -22.20 -46.27 6.35
C GLY A 359 -21.13 -46.09 5.28
N HIS A 360 -20.41 -44.97 5.37
CA HIS A 360 -19.00 -44.82 4.99
C HIS A 360 -18.27 -44.11 6.13
N HIS A 361 -16.93 -44.19 6.17
CA HIS A 361 -16.13 -43.46 7.15
C HIS A 361 -16.10 -41.97 6.80
N ASP A 362 -16.55 -41.11 7.73
CA ASP A 362 -16.22 -39.69 7.69
C ASP A 362 -14.72 -39.51 7.93
N LEU A 363 -13.98 -39.30 6.84
CA LEU A 363 -12.61 -38.81 6.85
C LEU A 363 -12.62 -37.32 7.21
N ASP A 364 -12.59 -37.03 8.51
CA ASP A 364 -12.10 -35.80 9.15
C ASP A 364 -12.01 -34.52 8.27
N LEU A 365 -13.16 -34.06 7.75
CA LEU A 365 -13.29 -32.77 7.05
C LEU A 365 -13.30 -31.56 8.01
N ARG A 366 -13.05 -31.76 9.30
CA ARG A 366 -13.16 -30.73 10.36
C ARG A 366 -11.93 -29.80 10.44
N LYS A 367 -11.26 -29.58 9.31
CA LYS A 367 -9.94 -28.92 9.20
C LYS A 367 -9.83 -27.93 8.04
N SER A 368 -10.93 -27.63 7.34
CA SER A 368 -10.97 -26.71 6.19
C SER A 368 -12.32 -25.95 6.11
N SER A 369 -12.86 -25.52 7.25
CA SER A 369 -14.12 -24.77 7.32
C SER A 369 -14.09 -23.82 8.52
N PHE A 370 -14.46 -22.57 8.30
CA PHE A 370 -14.45 -21.51 9.32
C PHE A 370 -15.78 -21.40 10.07
N ARG A 371 -15.74 -20.85 11.29
CA ARG A 371 -16.88 -20.66 12.21
C ARG A 371 -17.06 -19.20 12.64
N THR A 372 -18.32 -18.79 12.75
CA THR A 372 -18.75 -17.59 13.49
C THR A 372 -19.84 -18.00 14.47
N SER A 373 -19.86 -17.39 15.66
CA SER A 373 -20.98 -17.51 16.61
C SER A 373 -21.73 -16.18 16.67
N ILE A 374 -23.07 -16.23 16.56
CA ILE A 374 -23.94 -15.05 16.60
C ILE A 374 -24.91 -15.19 17.78
N LEU A 375 -24.85 -14.27 18.72
CA LEU A 375 -25.76 -14.17 19.85
C LEU A 375 -26.94 -13.28 19.47
N ILE A 376 -28.17 -13.79 19.60
CA ILE A 376 -29.29 -12.95 20.03
C ILE A 376 -29.47 -13.14 21.54
N ALA A 377 -29.18 -12.08 22.27
CA ALA A 377 -29.81 -11.79 23.54
C ALA A 377 -30.52 -10.44 23.37
N GLN A 378 -31.79 -10.34 23.77
CA GLN A 378 -32.41 -9.03 23.94
C GLN A 378 -31.85 -8.37 25.20
N GLY A 379 -30.69 -7.72 25.05
CA GLY A 379 -30.22 -6.70 25.98
C GLY A 379 -30.84 -5.35 25.65
N SER A 380 -31.05 -4.51 26.65
CA SER A 380 -31.50 -3.12 26.48
C SER A 380 -30.40 -2.28 25.81
N ALA A 381 -30.73 -1.56 24.73
CA ALA A 381 -29.79 -0.68 24.05
C ALA A 381 -29.33 0.49 24.98
N PRO A 382 -28.06 0.92 24.97
CA PRO A 382 -27.53 1.84 25.98
C PRO A 382 -28.18 3.23 26.03
N HIS A 383 -28.57 3.79 24.87
CA HIS A 383 -28.91 5.22 24.75
C HIS A 383 -30.19 5.52 23.93
N LEU A 384 -31.30 4.84 24.26
CA LEU A 384 -32.64 5.34 23.90
C LEU A 384 -33.59 5.30 25.12
N GLU A 385 -34.08 6.46 25.55
CA GLU A 385 -35.25 6.56 26.43
C GLU A 385 -36.55 6.24 25.66
N TYR A 386 -36.72 4.98 25.28
CA TYR A 386 -38.06 4.39 25.17
C TYR A 386 -38.46 3.81 26.52
N SER A 387 -39.77 3.82 26.80
CA SER A 387 -40.31 3.52 28.13
C SER A 387 -39.89 2.15 28.65
N SER A 388 -39.75 2.05 29.98
CA SER A 388 -39.26 0.87 30.70
C SER A 388 -40.18 -0.35 30.55
N ALA A 389 -40.05 -1.08 29.45
CA ALA A 389 -40.51 -2.44 29.28
C ALA A 389 -39.40 -3.39 29.77
N ALA A 390 -39.72 -4.27 30.72
CA ALA A 390 -38.77 -5.28 31.19
C ALA A 390 -38.65 -6.42 30.17
N TYR A 391 -37.71 -6.29 29.23
CA TYR A 391 -37.38 -7.34 28.27
C TYR A 391 -36.96 -8.60 29.00
N SER A 392 -37.87 -9.57 29.09
CA SER A 392 -37.56 -10.91 29.57
C SER A 392 -36.75 -11.64 28.49
N PRO A 393 -35.67 -12.36 28.82
CA PRO A 393 -34.83 -13.01 27.82
C PRO A 393 -35.62 -14.07 27.04
N VAL A 394 -35.96 -13.74 25.79
CA VAL A 394 -36.72 -14.61 24.90
C VAL A 394 -35.86 -15.83 24.54
N PRO A 395 -36.35 -17.07 24.71
CA PRO A 395 -35.56 -18.25 24.40
C PRO A 395 -35.20 -18.35 22.91
N LEU A 396 -33.95 -18.69 22.59
CA LEU A 396 -33.44 -18.91 21.23
C LEU A 396 -34.11 -20.12 20.54
N ASN A 397 -35.32 -19.93 20.03
CA ASN A 397 -36.02 -20.86 19.14
C ASN A 397 -37.01 -20.13 18.23
N ASP A 398 -37.28 -20.74 17.08
CA ASP A 398 -38.03 -20.14 15.97
C ASP A 398 -39.47 -19.71 16.34
N ILE A 399 -40.09 -20.36 17.34
CA ILE A 399 -41.45 -20.05 17.79
C ILE A 399 -41.46 -18.79 18.67
N ALA A 400 -40.54 -18.70 19.63
CA ALA A 400 -40.51 -17.59 20.58
C ALA A 400 -40.03 -16.26 19.95
N LEU A 401 -39.27 -16.32 18.87
CA LEU A 401 -38.77 -15.16 18.13
C LEU A 401 -39.63 -14.77 16.91
N ASN A 402 -40.74 -15.49 16.68
CA ASN A 402 -41.65 -15.31 15.54
C ASN A 402 -40.90 -15.27 14.19
N VAL A 403 -40.28 -16.39 13.84
CA VAL A 403 -39.60 -16.55 12.55
C VAL A 403 -40.64 -16.58 11.43
N ILE A 404 -40.80 -15.45 10.74
CA ILE A 404 -41.78 -15.27 9.66
C ILE A 404 -41.45 -16.20 8.47
N LYS A 405 -40.16 -16.38 8.18
CA LYS A 405 -39.69 -17.04 6.96
C LYS A 405 -38.24 -17.49 7.08
N VAL A 406 -38.00 -18.81 7.06
CA VAL A 406 -36.66 -19.43 6.97
C VAL A 406 -36.21 -19.55 5.51
N GLN A 407 -34.94 -19.29 5.22
CA GLN A 407 -34.37 -19.48 3.89
C GLN A 407 -33.99 -20.95 3.63
N LYS A 408 -34.22 -21.41 2.41
CA LYS A 408 -34.23 -22.85 2.07
C LYS A 408 -32.84 -23.47 2.18
N GLY A 409 -32.67 -24.41 3.11
CA GLY A 409 -31.44 -25.20 3.30
C GLY A 409 -30.44 -24.59 4.28
N MET A 410 -30.66 -23.33 4.68
CA MET A 410 -29.86 -22.65 5.70
C MET A 410 -30.34 -23.03 7.11
N THR A 411 -29.52 -23.75 7.86
CA THR A 411 -29.80 -24.18 9.24
C THR A 411 -28.85 -23.54 10.24
N HIS A 412 -29.33 -23.25 11.45
CA HIS A 412 -28.52 -22.85 12.59
C HIS A 412 -28.48 -23.97 13.63
N ASP A 413 -27.36 -24.11 14.34
CA ASP A 413 -27.23 -24.93 15.55
C ASP A 413 -27.04 -24.00 16.76
N VAL A 414 -27.62 -24.35 17.92
CA VAL A 414 -27.45 -23.57 19.16
C VAL A 414 -26.27 -24.13 19.96
N VAL A 415 -25.24 -23.30 20.16
CA VAL A 415 -23.98 -23.66 20.85
C VAL A 415 -23.74 -22.81 22.10
N TRP A 416 -22.88 -23.29 22.99
CA TRP A 416 -22.30 -22.48 24.07
C TRP A 416 -20.86 -22.12 23.70
N GLN A 417 -20.59 -20.84 23.45
CA GLN A 417 -19.27 -20.34 23.06
C GLN A 417 -18.84 -19.21 24.00
N SER A 418 -17.65 -19.33 24.60
CA SER A 418 -17.08 -18.35 25.55
C SER A 418 -18.01 -17.95 26.71
N GLY A 419 -18.90 -18.84 27.15
CA GLY A 419 -19.87 -18.57 28.23
C GLY A 419 -21.18 -17.92 27.77
N ILE A 420 -21.42 -17.85 26.46
CA ILE A 420 -22.59 -17.25 25.82
C ILE A 420 -23.34 -18.31 24.98
N LEU A 421 -24.67 -18.28 24.99
CA LEU A 421 -25.53 -19.17 24.20
C LEU A 421 -25.84 -18.53 22.84
N ALA A 422 -25.31 -19.09 21.76
CA ALA A 422 -25.32 -18.45 20.43
C ALA A 422 -25.78 -19.41 19.32
N TRP A 423 -26.14 -18.87 18.17
CA TRP A 423 -26.29 -19.61 16.92
C TRP A 423 -24.93 -19.74 16.22
N GLU A 424 -24.49 -20.97 15.95
CA GLU A 424 -23.29 -21.22 15.16
C GLU A 424 -23.60 -21.07 13.66
N ALA A 425 -22.84 -20.20 12.99
CA ALA A 425 -22.76 -20.06 11.55
C ALA A 425 -21.48 -20.76 11.08
N ILE A 426 -21.65 -21.91 10.42
CA ILE A 426 -20.55 -22.65 9.78
C ILE A 426 -20.45 -22.21 8.33
N TYR A 427 -19.23 -21.97 7.84
CA TYR A 427 -18.97 -21.64 6.44
C TYR A 427 -18.02 -22.67 5.83
N PRO A 428 -18.56 -23.62 5.02
CA PRO A 428 -17.74 -24.54 4.25
C PRO A 428 -16.88 -23.82 3.21
N GLU A 429 -15.71 -24.38 2.91
CA GLU A 429 -14.85 -23.94 1.80
C GLU A 429 -15.66 -23.90 0.49
N GLY A 430 -15.69 -22.73 -0.17
CA GLY A 430 -16.47 -22.50 -1.39
C GLY A 430 -17.92 -22.04 -1.20
N SER A 431 -18.38 -21.80 0.03
CA SER A 431 -19.67 -21.12 0.29
C SER A 431 -19.63 -19.64 -0.13
N ILE A 432 -20.65 -19.16 -0.85
CA ILE A 432 -20.59 -17.82 -1.52
C ILE A 432 -21.89 -17.00 -1.61
N ASN A 433 -23.08 -17.59 -1.42
CA ASN A 433 -24.38 -16.88 -1.22
C ASN A 433 -25.47 -17.89 -0.72
N PRO A 434 -26.64 -17.44 -0.22
CA PRO A 434 -27.66 -18.30 0.41
C PRO A 434 -28.45 -19.20 -0.55
N SER A 435 -28.24 -19.06 -1.86
CA SER A 435 -28.81 -19.90 -2.92
C SER A 435 -27.83 -20.98 -3.43
N ASN A 436 -26.63 -21.04 -2.85
CA ASN A 436 -25.47 -21.67 -3.47
C ASN A 436 -24.83 -22.74 -2.59
N GLU A 437 -24.88 -24.00 -3.03
CA GLU A 437 -24.13 -25.08 -2.39
C GLU A 437 -22.61 -24.96 -2.63
N PRO A 438 -21.76 -25.30 -1.64
CA PRO A 438 -22.14 -25.66 -0.27
C PRO A 438 -22.66 -24.45 0.51
N LEU A 439 -23.84 -24.57 1.14
CA LEU A 439 -24.41 -23.48 1.91
C LEU A 439 -23.55 -23.16 3.15
N GLY A 440 -23.40 -21.86 3.45
CA GLY A 440 -22.65 -21.37 4.61
C GLY A 440 -23.36 -20.19 5.27
N GLY A 441 -23.38 -20.19 6.60
CA GLY A 441 -24.20 -19.27 7.42
C GLY A 441 -25.68 -19.67 7.50
N PHE A 442 -26.52 -18.76 8.00
CA PHE A 442 -27.96 -18.97 8.17
C PHE A 442 -28.79 -17.73 7.81
N GLY A 443 -30.11 -17.88 7.59
CA GLY A 443 -30.95 -16.76 7.19
C GLY A 443 -32.46 -16.92 7.42
N PHE A 444 -33.05 -15.91 8.07
CA PHE A 444 -34.50 -15.80 8.29
C PHE A 444 -34.95 -14.35 8.54
N TYR A 445 -36.27 -14.11 8.42
CA TYR A 445 -36.91 -12.85 8.80
C TYR A 445 -37.57 -12.99 10.17
N LEU A 446 -37.33 -12.02 11.07
CA LEU A 446 -37.87 -12.00 12.43
C LEU A 446 -38.94 -10.92 12.58
N GLY A 447 -40.14 -11.34 12.98
CA GLY A 447 -41.21 -10.44 13.43
C GLY A 447 -41.07 -10.02 14.89
N GLY A 448 -40.21 -10.71 15.67
CA GLY A 448 -40.04 -10.51 17.10
C GLY A 448 -41.19 -11.08 17.94
N ALA A 449 -41.02 -11.11 19.26
CA ALA A 449 -42.03 -11.59 20.20
C ALA A 449 -43.35 -10.80 20.06
N ASP A 450 -44.47 -11.41 20.47
CA ASP A 450 -45.84 -10.95 20.14
C ASP A 450 -46.10 -9.45 20.37
N ASP A 451 -45.62 -8.88 21.49
CA ASP A 451 -45.80 -7.44 21.79
C ASP A 451 -45.04 -6.51 20.81
N PHE A 452 -43.85 -6.92 20.36
CA PHE A 452 -43.03 -6.19 19.39
C PHE A 452 -43.60 -6.33 17.98
N PHE A 453 -44.04 -7.55 17.61
CA PHE A 453 -44.79 -7.77 16.38
C PHE A 453 -46.09 -6.96 16.35
N HIS A 454 -46.80 -6.87 17.48
CA HIS A 454 -48.00 -6.04 17.62
C HIS A 454 -47.66 -4.55 17.44
N ALA A 455 -46.59 -4.03 18.05
CA ALA A 455 -46.15 -2.64 17.86
C ALA A 455 -45.83 -2.33 16.38
N ILE A 456 -45.07 -3.20 15.72
CA ILE A 456 -44.77 -3.11 14.28
C ILE A 456 -46.05 -3.11 13.43
N SER A 457 -46.97 -4.06 13.68
CA SER A 457 -48.23 -4.18 12.92
C SER A 457 -49.19 -3.00 13.07
N ASN A 458 -49.01 -2.15 14.09
CA ASN A 458 -49.77 -0.92 14.29
C ASN A 458 -49.08 0.33 13.68
N GLY A 459 -48.04 0.15 12.86
CA GLY A 459 -47.41 1.23 12.10
C GLY A 459 -46.29 1.95 12.85
N ALA A 460 -45.43 1.21 13.55
CA ALA A 460 -44.23 1.79 14.18
C ALA A 460 -43.32 2.48 13.14
N GLU A 461 -42.96 3.73 13.42
CA GLU A 461 -42.13 4.56 12.54
C GLU A 461 -40.64 4.61 12.95
N GLU A 462 -40.28 3.97 14.07
CA GLU A 462 -38.91 3.81 14.55
C GLU A 462 -38.68 2.38 15.07
N ILE A 463 -37.48 1.85 14.84
CA ILE A 463 -36.98 0.56 15.36
C ILE A 463 -35.56 0.73 15.90
N MET A 464 -35.23 -0.03 16.93
CA MET A 464 -33.87 -0.30 17.38
C MET A 464 -33.67 -1.82 17.41
N LEU A 465 -32.65 -2.30 16.70
CA LEU A 465 -32.22 -3.70 16.65
C LEU A 465 -30.87 -3.81 17.34
N SER A 466 -30.66 -4.79 18.22
CA SER A 466 -29.34 -5.09 18.79
C SER A 466 -29.08 -6.59 18.90
N TYR A 467 -27.82 -6.98 18.71
CA TYR A 467 -27.32 -8.36 18.76
C TYR A 467 -25.80 -8.35 18.97
N SER A 468 -25.16 -9.52 19.13
CA SER A 468 -23.68 -9.60 19.20
C SER A 468 -23.14 -10.73 18.32
N VAL A 469 -21.92 -10.55 17.79
CA VAL A 469 -21.26 -11.47 16.86
C VAL A 469 -19.81 -11.72 17.27
N MET A 470 -19.32 -12.94 17.09
CA MET A 470 -17.91 -13.32 17.28
C MET A 470 -17.45 -14.19 16.11
N PHE A 471 -16.50 -13.67 15.33
CA PHE A 471 -15.73 -14.43 14.35
C PHE A 471 -14.61 -15.21 15.09
N GLU A 472 -14.34 -16.45 14.74
CA GLU A 472 -13.32 -17.25 15.45
C GLU A 472 -11.88 -16.72 15.29
N ASP A 473 -10.96 -17.13 16.16
CA ASP A 473 -9.54 -16.80 16.06
C ASP A 473 -8.96 -17.23 14.71
N GLY A 474 -8.52 -16.26 13.89
CA GLY A 474 -7.97 -16.52 12.56
C GLY A 474 -9.01 -16.77 11.45
N PHE A 475 -10.28 -16.40 11.67
CA PHE A 475 -11.30 -16.38 10.61
C PHE A 475 -10.84 -15.56 9.39
N ASP A 476 -10.84 -16.16 8.20
CA ASP A 476 -10.55 -15.46 6.95
C ASP A 476 -11.81 -14.69 6.49
N PHE A 477 -11.79 -13.36 6.65
CA PHE A 477 -12.90 -12.51 6.23
C PHE A 477 -13.16 -12.48 4.71
N ASN A 478 -12.18 -12.89 3.89
CA ASN A 478 -12.28 -13.07 2.43
C ASN A 478 -12.95 -11.85 1.73
N MET A 479 -13.64 -12.01 0.60
CA MET A 479 -14.30 -10.89 -0.12
C MET A 479 -15.47 -10.21 0.64
N GLY A 480 -15.61 -10.43 1.95
CA GLY A 480 -16.65 -9.90 2.80
C GLY A 480 -17.88 -10.80 2.92
N GLY A 481 -18.87 -10.34 3.66
CA GLY A 481 -20.11 -11.09 3.90
C GLY A 481 -21.18 -10.26 4.61
N LYS A 482 -22.36 -10.87 4.80
CA LYS A 482 -23.57 -10.20 5.31
C LYS A 482 -23.81 -10.46 6.80
N LEU A 483 -24.39 -9.45 7.46
CA LEU A 483 -24.89 -9.50 8.83
C LEU A 483 -26.36 -8.99 8.89
N PRO A 484 -27.06 -9.24 10.01
CA PRO A 484 -28.42 -8.75 10.25
C PRO A 484 -28.59 -7.22 10.22
N GLY A 485 -29.85 -6.78 10.10
CA GLY A 485 -30.28 -5.39 10.11
C GLY A 485 -31.79 -5.22 9.88
N ALA A 486 -32.30 -3.99 9.88
CA ALA A 486 -33.72 -3.64 9.78
C ALA A 486 -34.26 -3.55 8.33
N PHE A 487 -35.57 -3.78 8.15
CA PHE A 487 -36.24 -3.64 6.85
C PHE A 487 -37.71 -3.17 6.99
N GLY A 488 -38.29 -2.67 5.88
CA GLY A 488 -39.67 -2.23 5.83
C GLY A 488 -40.17 -1.91 4.42
N GLY A 489 -41.46 -1.59 4.29
CA GLY A 489 -42.12 -1.27 3.02
C GLY A 489 -43.63 -1.46 3.03
N VAL A 490 -44.24 -1.35 1.84
CA VAL A 490 -45.69 -1.51 1.63
C VAL A 490 -46.07 -2.99 1.49
N GLY A 491 -46.67 -3.58 2.53
CA GLY A 491 -47.12 -4.98 2.51
C GLY A 491 -46.03 -5.97 2.10
N ASP A 492 -46.36 -6.96 1.26
CA ASP A 492 -45.41 -7.97 0.77
C ASP A 492 -44.23 -7.38 -0.05
N GLU A 493 -44.32 -6.14 -0.52
CA GLU A 493 -43.26 -5.49 -1.31
C GLU A 493 -42.02 -5.15 -0.44
N ALA A 494 -42.16 -5.12 0.89
CA ALA A 494 -41.05 -4.96 1.84
C ALA A 494 -39.96 -6.04 1.73
N PHE A 495 -40.33 -7.26 1.33
CA PHE A 495 -39.37 -8.35 1.10
C PHE A 495 -38.60 -8.21 -0.22
N GLY A 496 -38.86 -7.17 -1.01
CA GLY A 496 -38.37 -6.99 -2.38
C GLY A 496 -37.02 -6.28 -2.53
N CYS A 497 -36.75 -5.27 -1.69
CA CYS A 497 -35.70 -4.28 -1.94
C CYS A 497 -34.25 -4.79 -2.05
N SER A 498 -33.94 -5.96 -1.47
CA SER A 498 -32.58 -6.50 -1.46
C SER A 498 -32.23 -7.30 -2.73
N GLY A 499 -30.93 -7.51 -2.99
CA GLY A 499 -30.49 -8.31 -4.15
C GLY A 499 -30.56 -7.61 -5.52
N GLY A 500 -30.56 -6.27 -5.55
CA GLY A 500 -30.39 -5.48 -6.78
C GLY A 500 -31.67 -5.06 -7.50
N ARG A 501 -32.85 -5.27 -6.89
CA ARG A 501 -34.15 -4.89 -7.46
C ARG A 501 -34.43 -3.39 -7.30
N GLN A 502 -33.85 -2.57 -8.18
CA GLN A 502 -34.01 -1.11 -8.14
C GLN A 502 -35.48 -0.67 -8.24
N GLU A 503 -36.28 -1.32 -9.10
CA GLU A 503 -37.68 -0.96 -9.38
C GLU A 503 -38.61 -1.07 -8.14
N GLU A 504 -38.21 -1.83 -7.13
CA GLU A 504 -38.96 -2.03 -5.88
C GLU A 504 -38.60 -0.95 -4.82
N ARG A 505 -37.48 -0.21 -4.98
CA ARG A 505 -36.93 0.70 -3.94
C ARG A 505 -37.74 1.96 -3.63
N SER A 506 -38.71 2.36 -4.45
CA SER A 506 -39.63 3.45 -4.07
C SER A 506 -40.67 3.04 -3.02
N LYS A 507 -40.75 1.74 -2.70
CA LYS A 507 -41.80 1.14 -1.84
C LYS A 507 -41.29 0.43 -0.59
N CYS A 508 -39.98 0.27 -0.44
CA CYS A 508 -39.37 -0.47 0.65
C CYS A 508 -37.95 0.04 0.98
N PHE A 509 -37.38 -0.48 2.07
CA PHE A 509 -35.96 -0.34 2.39
C PHE A 509 -35.42 -1.60 3.08
N ASP A 510 -34.12 -1.85 2.93
CA ASP A 510 -33.35 -2.92 3.61
C ASP A 510 -32.00 -2.29 4.04
N ALA A 511 -31.73 -2.23 5.34
CA ALA A 511 -30.48 -1.73 5.92
C ALA A 511 -29.84 -2.88 6.69
N ARG A 512 -28.62 -3.28 6.33
CA ARG A 512 -27.95 -4.46 6.89
C ARG A 512 -26.45 -4.34 6.84
N LEU A 513 -25.77 -4.79 7.89
CA LEU A 513 -24.32 -4.68 7.98
C LEU A 513 -23.59 -5.63 7.01
N MET A 514 -22.33 -5.30 6.73
CA MET A 514 -21.36 -6.21 6.11
C MET A 514 -20.00 -6.17 6.82
N TRP A 515 -19.22 -7.23 6.62
CA TRP A 515 -17.76 -7.23 6.83
C TRP A 515 -17.01 -7.28 5.49
N ARG A 516 -15.70 -7.00 5.51
CA ARG A 516 -14.79 -6.93 4.34
C ARG A 516 -13.47 -7.67 4.58
N THR A 517 -12.61 -7.75 3.55
CA THR A 517 -11.30 -8.45 3.49
C THR A 517 -10.33 -8.19 4.63
N ASP A 518 -10.41 -7.01 5.21
CA ASP A 518 -9.61 -6.44 6.27
C ASP A 518 -10.33 -6.49 7.64
N GLY A 519 -11.51 -7.11 7.70
CA GLY A 519 -12.42 -7.04 8.83
C GLY A 519 -13.27 -5.76 8.87
N ALA A 520 -13.11 -4.81 7.92
CA ALA A 520 -13.83 -3.54 7.95
C ALA A 520 -15.34 -3.74 7.88
N GLY A 521 -16.07 -3.00 8.73
CA GLY A 521 -17.51 -2.95 8.77
C GLY A 521 -18.11 -1.79 7.96
N GLU A 522 -19.40 -1.90 7.67
CA GLU A 522 -20.23 -0.89 6.98
C GLU A 522 -21.73 -1.20 7.20
N ILE A 523 -22.62 -0.21 7.00
CA ILE A 523 -24.06 -0.49 6.74
C ILE A 523 -24.28 -0.53 5.23
N TYR A 524 -24.86 -1.61 4.75
CA TYR A 524 -25.26 -1.74 3.36
C TYR A 524 -26.75 -1.43 3.21
N THR A 525 -27.08 -0.34 2.53
CA THR A 525 -28.43 0.24 2.51
C THR A 525 -29.06 0.21 1.11
N TYR A 526 -30.28 -0.32 1.03
CA TYR A 526 -31.15 -0.25 -0.13
C TYR A 526 -32.24 0.81 0.15
N LEU A 527 -31.95 2.07 -0.14
CA LEU A 527 -32.90 3.19 0.04
C LEU A 527 -33.60 3.57 -1.28
N PRO A 528 -34.72 4.32 -1.23
CA PRO A 528 -35.25 5.05 -2.38
C PRO A 528 -34.17 5.89 -3.08
N ILE A 529 -34.20 5.97 -4.41
CA ILE A 529 -33.16 6.67 -5.18
C ILE A 529 -33.55 8.15 -5.34
N THR A 530 -33.09 8.98 -4.41
CA THR A 530 -33.34 10.43 -4.40
C THR A 530 -32.04 11.22 -4.21
N ASP A 531 -31.99 12.46 -4.71
CA ASP A 531 -30.82 13.34 -4.57
C ASP A 531 -30.46 13.60 -3.10
N ALA A 532 -31.48 13.68 -2.23
CA ALA A 532 -31.29 13.83 -0.78
C ALA A 532 -30.68 12.57 -0.15
N ASN A 533 -31.14 11.37 -0.52
CA ASN A 533 -30.53 10.13 -0.04
C ASN A 533 -29.09 9.99 -0.52
N HIS A 534 -28.80 10.37 -1.77
CA HIS A 534 -27.44 10.40 -2.29
C HIS A 534 -26.57 11.37 -1.47
N ALA A 535 -27.01 12.61 -1.28
CA ALA A 535 -26.28 13.65 -0.54
C ALA A 535 -26.02 13.25 0.94
N ALA A 536 -27.03 12.71 1.62
CA ALA A 536 -26.91 12.21 2.99
C ALA A 536 -25.95 11.02 3.09
N GLN A 537 -25.99 10.08 2.13
CA GLN A 537 -25.09 8.94 2.12
C GLN A 537 -23.63 9.35 1.87
N VAL A 538 -23.34 10.20 0.86
CA VAL A 538 -21.95 10.64 0.60
C VAL A 538 -21.37 11.53 1.71
N ALA A 539 -22.21 12.12 2.55
CA ALA A 539 -21.77 12.89 3.71
C ALA A 539 -21.23 12.02 4.87
N VAL A 540 -21.54 10.71 4.89
CA VAL A 540 -20.92 9.76 5.84
C VAL A 540 -19.57 9.31 5.26
N PRO A 541 -18.43 9.52 5.95
CA PRO A 541 -17.11 9.15 5.43
C PRO A 541 -16.99 7.65 5.14
N GLY A 542 -16.16 7.27 4.16
CA GLY A 542 -16.03 5.86 3.73
C GLY A 542 -17.24 5.32 2.94
N THR A 543 -18.20 6.17 2.54
CA THR A 543 -19.37 5.70 1.79
C THR A 543 -19.09 5.49 0.31
N VAL A 544 -19.49 4.33 -0.20
CA VAL A 544 -19.50 3.96 -1.62
C VAL A 544 -20.94 3.77 -2.07
N ILE A 545 -21.46 4.76 -2.82
CA ILE A 545 -22.81 4.70 -3.39
C ILE A 545 -22.88 3.63 -4.48
N SER A 546 -24.00 2.89 -4.55
CA SER A 546 -24.31 2.05 -5.71
C SER A 546 -25.70 2.38 -6.25
N SER A 547 -25.75 2.78 -7.52
CA SER A 547 -27.00 2.89 -8.27
C SER A 547 -27.66 1.52 -8.46
N TYR A 548 -26.84 0.47 -8.69
CA TYR A 548 -27.33 -0.86 -9.03
C TYR A 548 -27.61 -1.77 -7.83
N PHE A 549 -26.70 -1.81 -6.86
CA PHE A 549 -26.84 -2.56 -5.61
C PHE A 549 -27.10 -1.62 -4.43
N GLY A 550 -26.89 -2.06 -3.18
CA GLY A 550 -27.03 -1.18 -2.02
C GLY A 550 -25.82 -0.25 -1.88
N SER A 551 -26.01 0.93 -1.28
CA SER A 551 -24.92 1.83 -0.91
C SER A 551 -24.20 1.27 0.32
N SER A 552 -22.88 1.15 0.22
CA SER A 552 -21.96 0.75 1.28
C SER A 552 -21.63 1.99 2.12
N VAL A 553 -22.39 2.25 3.17
CA VAL A 553 -22.28 3.46 4.01
C VAL A 553 -21.31 3.23 5.17
N GLY A 554 -20.39 4.16 5.37
CA GLY A 554 -19.49 4.14 6.54
C GLY A 554 -18.40 3.06 6.52
N ARG A 555 -17.93 2.62 5.34
CA ARG A 555 -16.96 1.52 5.24
C ARG A 555 -15.63 1.90 5.87
N GLY A 556 -15.16 1.08 6.81
CA GLY A 556 -13.88 1.28 7.49
C GLY A 556 -13.92 2.26 8.66
N LEU A 557 -15.11 2.73 9.05
CA LEU A 557 -15.31 3.47 10.32
C LEU A 557 -15.24 2.53 11.55
N PHE A 558 -15.39 1.22 11.34
CA PHE A 558 -15.22 0.19 12.37
C PHE A 558 -14.70 -1.11 11.75
N TYR A 559 -14.18 -2.02 12.58
CA TYR A 559 -13.60 -3.29 12.18
C TYR A 559 -14.04 -4.41 13.13
N PHE A 560 -14.32 -5.59 12.59
CA PHE A 560 -14.63 -6.78 13.37
C PHE A 560 -13.33 -7.51 13.80
N PRO A 561 -12.96 -7.53 15.10
CA PRO A 561 -11.92 -8.42 15.60
C PRO A 561 -12.31 -9.90 15.48
N THR A 562 -11.29 -10.75 15.29
CA THR A 562 -11.39 -12.19 15.52
C THR A 562 -11.21 -12.53 17.00
N GLY A 563 -11.78 -13.66 17.44
CA GLY A 563 -11.69 -14.15 18.82
C GLY A 563 -12.50 -13.37 19.86
N LYS A 564 -13.22 -12.31 19.47
CA LYS A 564 -13.94 -11.40 20.38
C LYS A 564 -15.40 -11.24 19.99
N TRP A 565 -16.25 -11.12 21.01
CA TRP A 565 -17.63 -10.65 20.83
C TRP A 565 -17.63 -9.15 20.55
N VAL A 566 -18.44 -8.75 19.58
CA VAL A 566 -18.74 -7.38 19.18
C VAL A 566 -20.25 -7.20 19.28
N THR A 567 -20.70 -6.20 20.03
CA THR A 567 -22.11 -5.83 20.15
C THR A 567 -22.46 -4.78 19.12
N ILE A 568 -23.63 -4.93 18.50
CA ILE A 568 -24.13 -4.09 17.41
C ILE A 568 -25.49 -3.54 17.83
N ALA A 569 -25.73 -2.26 17.58
CA ALA A 569 -27.07 -1.68 17.65
C ALA A 569 -27.35 -0.82 16.40
N GLU A 570 -28.48 -1.03 15.74
CA GLU A 570 -28.93 -0.30 14.55
C GLU A 570 -30.30 0.32 14.83
N ARG A 571 -30.40 1.64 14.67
CA ARG A 571 -31.64 2.40 14.79
C ARG A 571 -32.08 2.89 13.43
N VAL A 572 -33.35 2.69 13.07
CA VAL A 572 -33.92 3.23 11.83
C VAL A 572 -35.22 3.95 12.15
N ARG A 573 -35.36 5.21 11.72
CA ARG A 573 -36.58 6.02 11.86
C ARG A 573 -37.01 6.54 10.49
N LEU A 574 -38.25 6.26 10.13
CA LEU A 574 -38.86 6.70 8.88
C LEU A 574 -38.96 8.24 8.81
N ASN A 575 -38.91 8.76 7.59
CA ASN A 575 -39.20 10.17 7.31
C ASN A 575 -40.71 10.43 7.32
N SER A 576 -41.07 11.68 7.57
CA SER A 576 -42.37 12.25 7.19
C SER A 576 -42.50 12.23 5.66
N VAL A 577 -43.60 11.71 5.12
CA VAL A 577 -43.76 11.59 3.65
C VAL A 577 -43.70 12.96 2.97
N GLY A 578 -42.90 13.05 1.90
CA GLY A 578 -42.58 14.30 1.21
C GLY A 578 -41.41 15.10 1.82
N ASN A 579 -40.85 14.64 2.95
CA ASN A 579 -39.66 15.21 3.59
C ASN A 579 -38.54 14.16 3.68
N THR A 580 -37.35 14.61 4.06
CA THR A 580 -36.11 13.82 4.15
C THR A 580 -35.60 13.81 5.60
N ASP A 581 -36.51 13.74 6.56
CA ASP A 581 -36.28 13.85 8.00
C ASP A 581 -36.06 12.49 8.70
N GLY A 582 -35.86 11.41 7.94
CA GLY A 582 -35.54 10.08 8.45
C GLY A 582 -34.05 9.90 8.78
N LEU A 583 -33.73 8.79 9.45
CA LEU A 583 -32.36 8.43 9.84
C LEU A 583 -32.10 6.92 9.89
N ILE A 584 -30.83 6.56 9.72
CA ILE A 584 -30.22 5.30 10.16
C ILE A 584 -29.01 5.66 11.03
N ASP A 585 -28.97 5.18 12.28
CA ASP A 585 -27.83 5.30 13.18
C ASP A 585 -27.28 3.90 13.51
N LEU A 586 -25.97 3.74 13.64
CA LEU A 586 -25.32 2.50 14.05
C LEU A 586 -24.32 2.73 15.19
N TRP A 587 -24.38 1.85 16.18
CA TRP A 587 -23.40 1.71 17.24
C TRP A 587 -22.70 0.34 17.18
N ILE A 588 -21.42 0.33 17.51
CA ILE A 588 -20.57 -0.88 17.61
C ILE A 588 -19.82 -0.77 18.93
N ASP A 589 -19.98 -1.77 19.80
CA ASP A 589 -19.49 -1.77 21.19
C ASP A 589 -19.75 -0.42 21.89
N GLU A 590 -21.00 0.04 21.77
CA GLU A 590 -21.57 1.28 22.34
C GLU A 590 -21.08 2.61 21.72
N GLU A 591 -20.06 2.61 20.84
CA GLU A 591 -19.59 3.78 20.08
C GLU A 591 -20.48 4.05 18.85
N GLN A 592 -20.97 5.28 18.63
CA GLN A 592 -21.80 5.62 17.46
C GLN A 592 -20.96 5.79 16.18
N VAL A 593 -20.67 4.69 15.50
CA VAL A 593 -19.81 4.67 14.31
C VAL A 593 -20.44 5.27 13.05
N ILE A 594 -21.78 5.25 12.90
CA ILE A 594 -22.48 5.82 11.73
C ILE A 594 -23.72 6.63 12.16
N LYS A 595 -23.92 7.75 11.46
CA LYS A 595 -25.02 8.71 11.65
C LYS A 595 -25.56 9.18 10.28
N LEU A 596 -26.36 8.36 9.62
CA LEU A 596 -26.95 8.66 8.31
C LEU A 596 -28.30 9.37 8.51
N HIS A 597 -28.25 10.70 8.64
CA HIS A 597 -29.43 11.57 8.81
C HIS A 597 -29.74 12.31 7.52
N GLY A 598 -30.98 12.78 7.36
CA GLY A 598 -31.36 13.56 6.17
C GLY A 598 -31.90 12.70 5.02
N ILE A 599 -32.37 11.49 5.32
CA ILE A 599 -32.84 10.51 4.32
C ILE A 599 -34.36 10.40 4.25
N ALA A 600 -34.87 10.08 3.06
CA ALA A 600 -36.21 9.56 2.82
C ALA A 600 -36.17 8.02 2.70
N LEU A 601 -36.70 7.33 3.72
CA LEU A 601 -36.86 5.88 3.77
C LEU A 601 -38.17 5.39 3.11
N ARG A 602 -39.15 6.30 2.94
CA ARG A 602 -40.44 6.05 2.28
C ARG A 602 -40.94 7.25 1.48
N GLU A 603 -41.66 6.97 0.40
CA GLU A 603 -42.43 7.95 -0.38
C GLU A 603 -43.95 7.77 -0.23
N ASP A 604 -44.40 6.63 0.32
CA ASP A 604 -45.81 6.29 0.58
C ASP A 604 -46.05 6.20 2.11
N THR A 605 -47.15 6.75 2.60
CA THR A 605 -47.59 6.63 4.00
C THR A 605 -47.93 5.20 4.41
N ASN A 606 -48.22 4.32 3.44
CA ASN A 606 -48.47 2.90 3.69
C ASN A 606 -47.17 2.09 3.92
N ALA A 607 -46.00 2.68 3.68
CA ALA A 607 -44.72 2.04 3.96
C ALA A 607 -44.40 2.14 5.47
N THR A 608 -44.20 0.97 6.08
CA THR A 608 -43.96 0.79 7.52
C THR A 608 -42.71 -0.07 7.74
N ILE A 609 -42.11 0.03 8.93
CA ILE A 609 -41.09 -0.94 9.36
C ILE A 609 -41.77 -2.30 9.50
N GLN A 610 -41.09 -3.40 9.11
CA GLN A 610 -41.66 -4.76 9.19
C GLN A 610 -40.85 -5.76 10.04
N GLY A 611 -39.64 -5.40 10.46
CA GLY A 611 -38.87 -6.19 11.43
C GLY A 611 -37.37 -6.19 11.12
N SER A 612 -36.71 -7.31 11.41
CA SER A 612 -35.29 -7.51 11.09
C SER A 612 -35.07 -8.67 10.13
N HIS A 613 -34.12 -8.46 9.21
CA HIS A 613 -33.68 -9.41 8.20
C HIS A 613 -32.40 -10.09 8.71
N PHE A 614 -32.58 -11.14 9.51
CA PHE A 614 -31.52 -11.80 10.26
C PHE A 614 -30.81 -12.86 9.41
N GLN A 615 -29.81 -12.43 8.64
CA GLN A 615 -29.15 -13.23 7.60
C GLN A 615 -27.63 -13.05 7.62
N THR A 616 -26.88 -14.16 7.55
CA THR A 616 -25.43 -14.16 7.34
C THR A 616 -24.97 -15.19 6.31
N PHE A 617 -24.01 -14.80 5.47
CA PHE A 617 -23.31 -15.62 4.48
C PHE A 617 -22.04 -14.89 4.02
N PHE A 618 -21.02 -15.62 3.56
CA PHE A 618 -19.91 -15.02 2.80
C PHE A 618 -20.39 -14.51 1.45
N GLY A 619 -19.96 -13.31 1.06
CA GLY A 619 -20.14 -12.75 -0.27
C GLY A 619 -21.36 -11.85 -0.46
N GLY A 620 -21.67 -11.61 -1.74
CA GLY A 620 -22.75 -10.76 -2.25
C GLY A 620 -22.89 -10.98 -3.76
N SER A 621 -24.04 -10.63 -4.34
CA SER A 621 -24.34 -10.90 -5.76
C SER A 621 -23.53 -10.00 -6.70
N SER A 622 -22.40 -10.50 -7.21
CA SER A 622 -21.90 -10.07 -8.52
C SER A 622 -22.74 -10.76 -9.61
N ARG A 623 -22.99 -10.10 -10.75
CA ARG A 623 -23.75 -10.71 -11.86
C ARG A 623 -23.15 -12.04 -12.34
N LEU A 624 -21.84 -12.21 -12.19
CA LEU A 624 -21.11 -13.45 -12.46
C LEU A 624 -21.66 -14.66 -11.70
N ALA A 625 -22.11 -14.49 -10.45
CA ALA A 625 -22.64 -15.58 -9.65
C ALA A 625 -24.00 -16.07 -10.15
N ASP A 626 -24.88 -15.15 -10.56
CA ASP A 626 -26.26 -15.47 -10.93
C ASP A 626 -26.41 -15.83 -12.43
N VAL A 627 -25.64 -15.19 -13.32
CA VAL A 627 -25.57 -15.54 -14.76
C VAL A 627 -25.06 -16.98 -14.95
N MET A 628 -24.09 -17.44 -14.14
CA MET A 628 -23.62 -18.83 -14.17
C MET A 628 -24.66 -19.87 -13.73
N ARG A 629 -25.67 -19.48 -12.93
CA ARG A 629 -26.56 -20.44 -12.24
C ARG A 629 -27.87 -20.75 -12.97
N SER A 630 -28.24 -19.93 -13.94
CA SER A 630 -29.45 -20.15 -14.76
C SER A 630 -29.30 -21.26 -15.82
N ALA A 631 -28.11 -21.84 -15.98
CA ALA A 631 -27.77 -22.70 -17.12
C ALA A 631 -27.91 -24.22 -16.89
N VAL A 632 -28.08 -24.72 -15.65
CA VAL A 632 -27.90 -26.16 -15.35
C VAL A 632 -29.09 -26.78 -14.59
N VAL A 633 -30.24 -26.88 -15.25
CA VAL A 633 -31.21 -27.96 -15.01
C VAL A 633 -31.79 -28.46 -16.34
N VAL A 634 -31.13 -29.44 -16.98
CA VAL A 634 -31.76 -30.52 -17.77
C VAL A 634 -30.69 -31.53 -18.27
N VAL A 635 -30.99 -32.82 -18.08
CA VAL A 635 -30.35 -34.03 -18.66
C VAL A 635 -28.86 -34.31 -18.37
N SER A 636 -28.67 -35.37 -17.59
CA SER A 636 -27.43 -36.11 -17.35
C SER A 636 -26.79 -36.70 -18.63
N CYS A 637 -25.45 -36.58 -18.76
CA CYS A 637 -24.55 -37.75 -18.87
C CYS A 637 -23.04 -37.38 -18.97
N LEU A 638 -22.31 -37.68 -17.89
CA LEU A 638 -20.90 -38.12 -17.82
C LEU A 638 -19.75 -37.30 -18.48
N ALA A 639 -18.79 -36.95 -17.60
CA ALA A 639 -17.34 -36.81 -17.85
C ALA A 639 -16.81 -35.56 -18.60
N VAL A 640 -16.76 -34.42 -17.90
CA VAL A 640 -15.84 -33.30 -18.19
C VAL A 640 -15.15 -32.87 -16.88
N GLY A 641 -13.85 -32.52 -16.95
CA GLY A 641 -13.09 -31.99 -15.80
C GLY A 641 -13.18 -30.46 -15.72
N ALA A 642 -13.12 -29.92 -14.50
CA ALA A 642 -13.40 -28.51 -14.21
C ALA A 642 -12.64 -27.48 -15.07
N PHE A 643 -13.32 -26.35 -15.30
CA PHE A 643 -12.81 -25.07 -15.78
C PHE A 643 -13.23 -24.00 -14.77
N SER A 644 -12.35 -23.05 -14.47
CA SER A 644 -12.67 -21.87 -13.66
C SER A 644 -13.21 -20.74 -14.53
N LEU A 645 -14.44 -20.29 -14.29
CA LEU A 645 -15.06 -19.19 -15.00
C LEU A 645 -14.79 -17.86 -14.27
N ALA A 646 -13.65 -17.25 -14.57
CA ALA A 646 -13.46 -15.82 -14.32
C ALA A 646 -14.27 -14.99 -15.33
N ASN A 647 -14.61 -13.76 -14.98
CA ASN A 647 -15.17 -12.81 -15.94
C ASN A 647 -14.17 -12.57 -17.08
N PRO A 648 -14.54 -12.70 -18.36
CA PRO A 648 -13.61 -12.39 -19.44
C PRO A 648 -13.27 -10.89 -19.52
N LEU A 649 -14.03 -9.98 -18.90
CA LEU A 649 -13.59 -8.59 -18.73
C LEU A 649 -12.51 -8.44 -17.63
N ASP A 650 -12.76 -8.92 -16.41
CA ASP A 650 -11.78 -8.85 -15.30
C ASP A 650 -10.47 -9.61 -15.58
N SER A 651 -10.52 -10.58 -16.50
CA SER A 651 -9.37 -11.31 -17.03
C SER A 651 -8.43 -10.44 -17.85
N ASN A 652 -8.93 -9.35 -18.48
CA ASN A 652 -8.13 -8.43 -19.28
C ASN A 652 -7.59 -7.28 -18.41
N LEU A 653 -6.36 -7.45 -17.94
CA LEU A 653 -5.59 -6.50 -17.15
C LEU A 653 -5.27 -5.18 -17.88
N ALA A 654 -5.56 -5.04 -19.18
CA ALA A 654 -5.47 -3.75 -19.86
C ALA A 654 -6.53 -2.74 -19.37
N TYR A 655 -7.70 -3.21 -18.90
CA TYR A 655 -8.73 -2.34 -18.29
C TYR A 655 -8.40 -1.90 -16.87
N LYS A 656 -7.49 -2.60 -16.18
CA LYS A 656 -7.00 -2.18 -14.87
C LYS A 656 -6.05 -1.02 -15.08
N SER A 657 -6.61 0.19 -15.06
CA SER A 657 -5.82 1.42 -15.14
C SER A 657 -5.10 1.65 -13.81
N PRO A 658 -3.85 2.14 -13.84
CA PRO A 658 -3.17 2.59 -12.62
C PRO A 658 -3.85 3.78 -11.91
N PHE A 659 -4.82 4.48 -12.53
CA PHE A 659 -5.28 5.80 -12.05
C PHE A 659 -6.71 5.84 -11.51
N VAL A 660 -6.93 5.31 -10.30
CA VAL A 660 -8.25 5.25 -9.62
C VAL A 660 -8.99 6.61 -9.63
N ASP A 661 -8.33 7.71 -9.28
CA ASP A 661 -8.97 9.02 -9.06
C ASP A 661 -8.98 9.95 -10.30
N HIS A 662 -8.57 9.44 -11.47
CA HIS A 662 -8.62 10.19 -12.73
C HIS A 662 -9.48 9.44 -13.75
N PRO A 663 -10.82 9.52 -13.64
CA PRO A 663 -11.76 8.72 -14.43
C PRO A 663 -11.78 9.04 -15.94
N GLN A 664 -10.98 9.99 -16.41
CA GLN A 664 -10.65 10.21 -17.82
C GLN A 664 -9.51 9.29 -18.31
N PHE A 665 -8.55 8.98 -17.44
CA PHE A 665 -7.43 8.06 -17.69
C PHE A 665 -7.68 6.63 -17.17
N ALA A 666 -8.72 6.43 -16.37
CA ALA A 666 -9.26 5.14 -15.99
C ALA A 666 -10.76 5.09 -16.30
N ARG A 667 -11.22 4.15 -17.13
CA ARG A 667 -12.66 3.89 -17.28
C ARG A 667 -12.97 2.55 -16.65
N ASP A 668 -13.56 2.58 -15.46
CA ASP A 668 -14.30 1.42 -14.98
C ASP A 668 -15.46 1.15 -15.96
N ILE A 669 -15.62 -0.13 -16.28
CA ILE A 669 -16.52 -0.63 -17.32
C ILE A 669 -17.98 -0.52 -16.83
N HIS A 670 -18.21 -0.53 -15.52
CA HIS A 670 -19.51 -0.26 -14.92
C HIS A 670 -19.89 1.23 -15.06
N THR A 671 -18.98 2.17 -14.82
CA THR A 671 -19.26 3.62 -15.02
C THR A 671 -19.51 3.99 -16.48
N ILE A 672 -18.90 3.31 -17.46
CA ILE A 672 -19.28 3.45 -18.88
C ILE A 672 -20.74 3.06 -19.10
N HIS A 673 -21.17 1.93 -18.54
CA HIS A 673 -22.53 1.40 -18.71
C HIS A 673 -23.59 2.36 -18.15
N GLU A 674 -23.34 2.96 -16.98
CA GLU A 674 -24.26 3.91 -16.34
C GLU A 674 -24.35 5.24 -17.10
N ARG A 675 -23.22 5.83 -17.51
CA ARG A 675 -23.22 7.03 -18.38
C ARG A 675 -24.00 6.82 -19.67
N HIS A 676 -24.01 5.60 -20.22
CA HIS A 676 -24.68 5.35 -21.48
C HIS A 676 -26.21 5.52 -21.40
N ILE A 677 -26.81 5.20 -20.25
CA ILE A 677 -28.26 5.34 -20.01
C ILE A 677 -28.69 6.82 -19.91
N GLU A 678 -27.78 7.73 -19.55
CA GLU A 678 -28.02 9.17 -19.62
C GLU A 678 -27.80 9.76 -21.02
N VAL A 679 -26.70 9.41 -21.69
CA VAL A 679 -26.35 10.00 -23.00
C VAL A 679 -27.36 9.63 -24.08
N PHE A 680 -27.85 8.37 -24.07
CA PHE A 680 -28.88 7.91 -25.02
C PHE A 680 -30.21 8.67 -24.87
N LYS A 681 -30.49 9.29 -23.71
CA LYS A 681 -31.67 10.14 -23.47
C LYS A 681 -31.51 11.57 -23.99
N ARG A 682 -30.28 12.04 -24.31
CA ARG A 682 -30.00 13.49 -24.44
C ARG A 682 -29.74 14.04 -25.85
N ASN A 683 -29.04 13.36 -26.77
CA ASN A 683 -28.75 13.97 -28.09
C ASN A 683 -28.67 13.04 -29.31
N LEU A 684 -29.61 13.24 -30.24
CA LEU A 684 -29.54 12.79 -31.64
C LEU A 684 -29.21 13.98 -32.58
N SER A 685 -28.02 14.60 -32.46
CA SER A 685 -27.44 15.44 -33.54
C SER A 685 -25.98 15.83 -33.25
N LYS A 686 -25.27 16.27 -34.31
CA LYS A 686 -23.91 16.83 -34.34
C LYS A 686 -22.77 15.82 -34.06
N ARG A 687 -22.15 15.34 -35.15
CA ARG A 687 -20.75 14.87 -35.15
C ARG A 687 -19.90 15.97 -35.77
N GLN A 688 -18.78 16.36 -35.15
CA GLN A 688 -17.88 17.38 -35.68
C GLN A 688 -16.56 16.73 -36.12
N MET A 689 -16.27 16.77 -37.42
CA MET A 689 -15.21 15.98 -38.08
C MET A 689 -14.04 16.85 -38.60
N THR A 690 -13.58 17.82 -37.81
CA THR A 690 -12.39 18.64 -38.11
C THR A 690 -11.90 19.40 -36.87
N ASP A 691 -10.57 19.59 -36.82
CA ASP A 691 -9.83 20.53 -35.95
C ASP A 691 -9.70 20.12 -34.46
N GLY A 692 -8.47 20.26 -33.93
CA GLY A 692 -8.08 19.86 -32.57
C GLY A 692 -7.84 21.02 -31.61
N THR A 693 -8.26 22.24 -31.95
CA THR A 693 -8.05 23.46 -31.13
C THR A 693 -8.88 23.52 -29.83
N ASN A 694 -9.81 22.59 -29.60
CA ASN A 694 -10.57 22.47 -28.36
C ASN A 694 -10.66 21.00 -27.95
N PHE A 695 -10.11 20.63 -26.79
CA PHE A 695 -10.19 19.27 -26.27
C PHE A 695 -11.56 19.01 -25.63
N VAL A 696 -12.42 18.24 -26.32
CA VAL A 696 -13.69 17.73 -25.77
C VAL A 696 -13.80 16.25 -26.10
N ASP A 697 -13.72 15.39 -25.08
CA ASP A 697 -13.68 13.92 -25.20
C ASP A 697 -15.08 13.32 -25.44
N GLU A 698 -15.63 13.51 -26.65
CA GLU A 698 -16.96 13.02 -27.05
C GLU A 698 -16.93 11.77 -27.96
N HIS A 699 -15.77 11.13 -28.16
CA HIS A 699 -15.63 9.93 -29.00
C HIS A 699 -15.94 8.62 -28.24
N TYR A 700 -17.05 8.57 -27.50
CA TYR A 700 -17.54 7.34 -26.86
C TYR A 700 -18.60 6.64 -27.72
N PRO A 701 -18.32 5.42 -28.19
CA PRO A 701 -19.31 4.59 -28.89
C PRO A 701 -20.29 3.93 -27.90
N THR A 702 -21.38 3.36 -28.41
CA THR A 702 -22.54 2.96 -27.58
C THR A 702 -22.42 1.56 -26.97
N PHE A 703 -21.84 1.46 -25.77
CA PHE A 703 -21.53 0.16 -25.14
C PHE A 703 -22.68 -0.49 -24.35
N TYR A 704 -22.89 -1.80 -24.59
CA TYR A 704 -23.98 -2.60 -24.04
C TYR A 704 -23.55 -3.51 -22.87
N GLY A 705 -23.58 -2.97 -21.64
CA GLY A 705 -23.48 -3.75 -20.40
C GLY A 705 -22.05 -4.03 -19.91
N SER A 706 -21.89 -4.22 -18.59
CA SER A 706 -20.59 -4.42 -17.93
C SER A 706 -20.10 -5.87 -17.83
N ASP A 707 -20.85 -6.83 -18.41
CA ASP A 707 -20.47 -8.24 -18.57
C ASP A 707 -20.39 -8.69 -20.04
N LEU A 708 -20.96 -7.90 -20.95
CA LEU A 708 -21.16 -8.17 -22.37
C LEU A 708 -21.95 -9.46 -22.69
N SER A 709 -22.36 -10.24 -21.68
CA SER A 709 -23.21 -11.44 -21.85
C SER A 709 -24.60 -11.08 -22.35
N ASN A 710 -25.01 -9.83 -22.13
CA ASN A 710 -26.26 -9.24 -22.61
C ASN A 710 -26.04 -8.27 -23.81
N SER A 711 -24.83 -8.18 -24.36
CA SER A 711 -24.68 -7.53 -25.67
C SER A 711 -25.27 -8.46 -26.73
N PRO A 712 -26.31 -8.05 -27.49
CA PRO A 712 -26.86 -8.87 -28.56
C PRO A 712 -25.85 -9.12 -29.70
N PHE A 713 -24.73 -8.39 -29.70
CA PHE A 713 -23.63 -8.52 -30.64
C PHE A 713 -22.30 -8.51 -29.87
N VAL A 714 -21.62 -9.66 -29.82
CA VAL A 714 -20.16 -9.70 -29.78
C VAL A 714 -19.68 -9.59 -31.23
N TRP A 715 -18.53 -8.97 -31.48
CA TRP A 715 -18.03 -8.82 -32.84
C TRP A 715 -17.78 -10.20 -33.48
N SER A 716 -18.63 -10.56 -34.45
CA SER A 716 -18.58 -11.82 -35.21
C SER A 716 -18.11 -11.63 -36.66
N GLY A 717 -17.64 -10.43 -37.01
CA GLY A 717 -17.02 -10.13 -38.30
C GLY A 717 -15.55 -10.54 -38.40
N GLY A 718 -15.06 -11.41 -37.50
CA GLY A 718 -13.65 -11.82 -37.44
C GLY A 718 -12.69 -10.72 -36.98
N ILE A 719 -11.63 -11.10 -36.28
CA ILE A 719 -10.62 -10.18 -35.74
C ILE A 719 -9.25 -10.33 -36.40
N ASN A 720 -8.47 -9.25 -36.43
CA ASN A 720 -7.08 -9.23 -36.90
C ASN A 720 -6.13 -9.02 -35.70
N PHE A 721 -5.23 -9.97 -35.49
CA PHE A 721 -4.16 -9.90 -34.49
C PHE A 721 -3.00 -8.99 -34.96
N THR A 722 -3.34 -7.73 -35.22
CA THR A 722 -2.56 -6.75 -36.00
C THR A 722 -1.12 -6.52 -35.52
N HIS A 723 -0.88 -6.60 -34.21
CA HIS A 723 0.44 -6.33 -33.60
C HIS A 723 1.07 -7.59 -33.01
N SER A 724 0.60 -8.76 -33.48
CA SER A 724 0.99 -10.07 -33.00
C SER A 724 0.82 -10.20 -31.48
N VAL A 725 1.62 -11.08 -30.87
CA VAL A 725 1.60 -11.42 -29.45
C VAL A 725 2.86 -10.96 -28.73
N ALA A 726 2.79 -10.93 -27.40
CA ALA A 726 3.93 -10.75 -26.50
C ALA A 726 3.70 -11.54 -25.21
N SER A 727 4.75 -11.72 -24.41
CA SER A 727 4.64 -12.16 -23.01
C SER A 727 5.64 -11.41 -22.14
N GLY A 728 5.45 -11.40 -20.82
CA GLY A 728 6.29 -10.60 -19.92
C GLY A 728 6.03 -10.76 -18.44
N ASP A 729 6.88 -10.10 -17.65
CA ASP A 729 6.97 -10.19 -16.19
C ASP A 729 6.74 -11.62 -15.63
N PRO A 730 7.59 -12.60 -16.04
CA PRO A 730 7.49 -13.97 -15.59
C PRO A 730 7.93 -14.11 -14.12
N PHE A 731 7.08 -14.73 -13.33
CA PHE A 731 7.44 -15.32 -12.05
C PHE A 731 7.64 -16.83 -12.23
N ASP A 732 7.70 -17.58 -11.13
CA ASP A 732 7.90 -19.03 -11.18
C ASP A 732 6.60 -19.81 -11.45
N THR A 733 5.45 -19.34 -10.93
CA THR A 733 4.15 -19.96 -11.20
C THR A 733 3.24 -19.19 -12.15
N SER A 734 3.69 -18.04 -12.70
CA SER A 734 2.87 -17.25 -13.62
C SER A 734 3.64 -16.37 -14.61
N VAL A 735 2.98 -15.96 -15.69
CA VAL A 735 3.50 -15.01 -16.69
C VAL A 735 2.34 -14.23 -17.35
N LEU A 736 2.60 -12.98 -17.73
CA LEU A 736 1.65 -12.18 -18.52
C LEU A 736 1.73 -12.54 -20.00
N LEU A 737 0.57 -12.63 -20.65
CA LEU A 737 0.44 -12.77 -22.10
C LEU A 737 -0.29 -11.54 -22.66
N TRP A 738 0.11 -11.08 -23.85
CA TRP A 738 -0.43 -9.88 -24.47
C TRP A 738 -0.71 -10.08 -25.98
N THR A 739 -1.73 -9.43 -26.51
CA THR A 739 -2.02 -9.27 -27.94
C THR A 739 -2.85 -8.02 -28.21
N ARG A 740 -2.92 -7.56 -29.46
CA ARG A 740 -3.92 -6.56 -29.91
C ARG A 740 -4.85 -7.16 -30.98
N ALA A 741 -6.15 -7.21 -30.69
CA ALA A 741 -7.16 -7.97 -31.41
C ALA A 741 -8.24 -7.05 -32.03
N VAL A 742 -7.89 -6.40 -33.15
CA VAL A 742 -8.71 -5.35 -33.77
C VAL A 742 -9.82 -5.99 -34.64
N PRO A 743 -11.08 -5.54 -34.60
CA PRO A 743 -12.13 -6.06 -35.47
C PRO A 743 -11.82 -5.84 -36.97
N SER A 744 -12.20 -6.77 -37.85
CA SER A 744 -11.84 -6.71 -39.28
C SER A 744 -12.83 -5.87 -40.09
N PRO A 745 -12.44 -4.70 -40.64
CA PRO A 745 -13.38 -3.78 -41.31
C PRO A 745 -13.97 -4.35 -42.62
N TYR A 746 -13.36 -5.40 -43.19
CA TYR A 746 -13.77 -5.97 -44.48
C TYR A 746 -14.89 -7.01 -44.43
N ALA A 747 -15.17 -7.59 -43.26
CA ALA A 747 -16.16 -8.68 -43.15
C ALA A 747 -17.61 -8.22 -43.30
N LEU A 748 -17.91 -6.95 -43.00
CA LEU A 748 -19.24 -6.36 -43.21
C LEU A 748 -19.39 -5.72 -44.60
N ASN A 749 -18.30 -5.32 -45.26
CA ASN A 749 -18.34 -4.78 -46.62
C ASN A 749 -16.98 -4.90 -47.35
N PRO A 750 -16.85 -5.78 -48.36
CA PRO A 750 -15.64 -5.87 -49.20
C PRO A 750 -15.31 -4.61 -50.02
N LEU A 751 -16.23 -3.64 -50.12
CA LEU A 751 -16.06 -2.35 -50.80
C LEU A 751 -15.70 -1.21 -49.82
N ALA A 752 -15.44 -1.50 -48.54
CA ALA A 752 -15.01 -0.51 -47.56
C ALA A 752 -13.66 0.12 -47.94
N PRO A 753 -13.53 1.47 -47.96
CA PRO A 753 -12.25 2.13 -48.16
C PRO A 753 -11.19 1.68 -47.14
N VAL A 754 -9.93 1.59 -47.58
CA VAL A 754 -8.78 1.42 -46.68
C VAL A 754 -8.78 2.57 -45.69
N GLY A 755 -8.75 2.26 -44.39
CA GLY A 755 -8.92 3.25 -43.31
C GLY A 755 -10.35 3.39 -42.76
N THR A 756 -11.32 2.61 -43.25
CA THR A 756 -12.62 2.46 -42.57
C THR A 756 -12.39 1.87 -41.17
N ILE A 757 -12.69 2.64 -40.14
CA ILE A 757 -12.60 2.20 -38.74
C ILE A 757 -13.74 1.19 -38.49
N PRO A 758 -13.49 0.04 -37.84
CA PRO A 758 -14.54 -0.89 -37.44
C PRO A 758 -15.55 -0.25 -36.48
N ASP A 759 -16.70 -0.89 -36.26
CA ASP A 759 -17.67 -0.40 -35.29
C ASP A 759 -17.09 -0.44 -33.87
N GLN A 760 -16.76 0.74 -33.34
CA GLN A 760 -16.14 0.89 -32.03
C GLN A 760 -17.12 0.56 -30.88
N SER A 761 -18.43 0.43 -31.14
CA SER A 761 -19.46 0.13 -30.12
C SER A 761 -19.56 -1.35 -29.76
N VAL A 762 -18.91 -2.23 -30.53
CA VAL A 762 -19.02 -3.68 -30.40
C VAL A 762 -17.74 -4.26 -29.80
N PRO A 763 -17.82 -5.05 -28.71
CA PRO A 763 -16.65 -5.67 -28.10
C PRO A 763 -16.12 -6.85 -28.93
N VAL A 764 -14.82 -7.12 -28.76
CA VAL A 764 -14.16 -8.32 -29.25
C VAL A 764 -13.97 -9.32 -28.11
N CYS A 765 -14.31 -10.59 -28.33
CA CYS A 765 -13.96 -11.69 -27.44
C CYS A 765 -12.75 -12.44 -28.00
N VAL A 766 -11.73 -12.64 -27.16
CA VAL A 766 -10.50 -13.36 -27.47
C VAL A 766 -10.32 -14.52 -26.51
N SER A 767 -10.39 -15.74 -27.01
CA SER A 767 -9.95 -16.93 -26.27
C SER A 767 -8.42 -17.04 -26.26
N PHE A 768 -7.86 -17.66 -25.23
CA PHE A 768 -6.41 -17.89 -25.14
C PHE A 768 -6.10 -19.26 -24.53
N SER A 769 -4.97 -19.85 -24.91
CA SER A 769 -4.53 -21.15 -24.41
C SER A 769 -3.02 -21.29 -24.39
N VAL A 770 -2.52 -21.94 -23.33
CA VAL A 770 -1.10 -22.20 -23.04
C VAL A 770 -0.83 -23.70 -23.08
N PHE A 771 0.24 -24.10 -23.75
CA PHE A 771 0.63 -25.48 -23.99
C PHE A 771 2.09 -25.73 -23.60
N PRO A 772 2.43 -26.92 -23.10
CA PRO A 772 3.81 -27.32 -22.80
C PRO A 772 4.54 -27.85 -24.05
N ASN A 773 4.03 -27.60 -25.26
CA ASN A 773 4.61 -28.06 -26.52
C ASN A 773 4.30 -27.10 -27.69
N GLN A 774 5.26 -26.93 -28.59
CA GLN A 774 5.17 -26.06 -29.76
C GLN A 774 4.06 -26.45 -30.75
N ALA A 775 3.67 -27.73 -30.77
CA ALA A 775 2.61 -28.23 -31.65
C ALA A 775 1.19 -27.87 -31.17
N LEU A 776 1.05 -27.17 -30.04
CA LEU A 776 -0.22 -26.79 -29.41
C LEU A 776 -1.19 -27.99 -29.25
N SER A 777 -0.61 -29.14 -28.92
CA SER A 777 -1.29 -30.44 -28.91
C SER A 777 -1.62 -30.92 -27.49
N GLY A 778 -2.69 -31.72 -27.37
CA GLY A 778 -3.22 -32.19 -26.08
C GLY A 778 -4.14 -31.17 -25.40
N ARG A 779 -4.38 -31.33 -24.09
CA ARG A 779 -5.11 -30.34 -23.28
C ARG A 779 -4.18 -29.15 -22.97
N PRO A 780 -4.63 -27.89 -23.07
CA PRO A 780 -3.90 -26.75 -22.52
C PRO A 780 -3.58 -26.94 -21.03
N VAL A 781 -2.46 -26.40 -20.57
CA VAL A 781 -2.12 -26.31 -19.13
C VAL A 781 -2.82 -25.12 -18.47
N PHE A 782 -3.12 -24.07 -19.24
CA PHE A 782 -3.93 -22.93 -18.84
C PHE A 782 -4.73 -22.45 -20.06
N SER A 783 -5.95 -21.98 -19.87
CA SER A 783 -6.80 -21.48 -20.97
C SER A 783 -7.94 -20.62 -20.40
N GLY A 784 -8.33 -19.58 -21.12
CA GLY A 784 -9.42 -18.70 -20.72
C GLY A 784 -9.98 -17.88 -21.89
N GLN A 785 -10.77 -16.87 -21.56
CA GLN A 785 -11.28 -15.87 -22.49
C GLN A 785 -11.04 -14.47 -21.91
N ALA A 786 -10.89 -13.49 -22.79
CA ALA A 786 -10.72 -12.09 -22.46
C ALA A 786 -11.54 -11.23 -23.44
N PHE A 787 -12.28 -10.24 -22.93
CA PHE A 787 -12.93 -9.23 -23.77
C PHE A 787 -12.01 -8.02 -23.98
N THR A 788 -12.21 -7.29 -25.09
CA THR A 788 -11.54 -6.02 -25.34
C THR A 788 -12.37 -5.09 -26.22
N SER A 789 -12.13 -3.78 -26.09
CA SER A 789 -12.82 -2.69 -26.79
C SER A 789 -11.83 -1.59 -27.20
N TYR A 790 -12.33 -0.56 -27.90
CA TYR A 790 -11.56 0.64 -28.25
C TYR A 790 -11.04 1.41 -27.02
N ASP A 791 -11.69 1.27 -25.85
CA ASP A 791 -11.30 1.93 -24.60
C ASP A 791 -9.90 1.56 -24.12
N VAL A 792 -9.38 0.38 -24.51
CA VAL A 792 -8.00 -0.09 -24.29
C VAL A 792 -7.29 -0.38 -25.62
N ASP A 793 -7.72 0.29 -26.69
CA ASP A 793 -7.22 0.13 -28.07
C ASP A 793 -7.20 -1.32 -28.59
N PHE A 794 -8.22 -2.11 -28.22
CA PHE A 794 -8.33 -3.54 -28.52
C PHE A 794 -7.15 -4.39 -28.00
N THR A 795 -6.44 -3.94 -26.97
CA THR A 795 -5.38 -4.72 -26.30
C THR A 795 -5.96 -5.71 -25.29
N VAL A 796 -5.40 -6.91 -25.29
CA VAL A 796 -5.69 -7.98 -24.33
C VAL A 796 -4.41 -8.29 -23.59
N LYS A 797 -4.40 -8.10 -22.27
CA LYS A 797 -3.31 -8.49 -21.36
C LYS A 797 -3.87 -9.39 -20.28
N VAL A 798 -3.40 -10.64 -20.18
CA VAL A 798 -3.92 -11.63 -19.23
C VAL A 798 -2.78 -12.21 -18.40
N GLU A 799 -3.02 -12.49 -17.12
CA GLU A 799 -2.10 -13.31 -16.34
C GLU A 799 -2.47 -14.79 -16.46
N THR A 800 -1.45 -15.64 -16.68
CA THR A 800 -1.61 -17.09 -16.66
C THR A 800 -0.89 -17.65 -15.44
N THR A 801 -1.63 -18.34 -14.57
CA THR A 801 -1.18 -18.78 -13.23
C THR A 801 -1.16 -20.30 -13.11
N GLY A 802 -0.65 -20.83 -11.98
CA GLY A 802 -0.57 -22.29 -11.75
C GLY A 802 0.40 -23.01 -12.71
N LEU A 803 1.26 -22.27 -13.41
CA LEU A 803 2.29 -22.82 -14.27
C LEU A 803 3.40 -23.46 -13.42
N LYS A 804 4.17 -24.35 -14.04
CA LYS A 804 5.33 -24.96 -13.38
C LYS A 804 6.53 -24.01 -13.43
N PRO A 805 7.33 -23.92 -12.38
CA PRO A 805 8.62 -23.23 -12.39
C PRO A 805 9.58 -23.73 -13.48
N ASP A 806 10.47 -22.84 -13.90
CA ASP A 806 11.58 -23.07 -14.83
C ASP A 806 11.20 -23.80 -16.14
N THR A 807 9.99 -23.52 -16.65
CA THR A 807 9.37 -24.26 -17.75
C THR A 807 9.06 -23.34 -18.94
N GLN A 808 9.46 -23.77 -20.14
CA GLN A 808 9.11 -23.10 -21.40
C GLN A 808 7.69 -23.51 -21.85
N TYR A 809 6.91 -22.54 -22.30
CA TYR A 809 5.55 -22.70 -22.77
C TYR A 809 5.35 -22.04 -24.14
N TRP A 810 4.28 -22.45 -24.82
CA TRP A 810 3.78 -21.82 -26.04
C TRP A 810 2.33 -21.42 -25.85
N PHE A 811 1.93 -20.29 -26.42
CA PHE A 811 0.59 -19.75 -26.25
C PHE A 811 0.03 -19.20 -27.57
N VAL A 812 -1.30 -19.17 -27.64
CA VAL A 812 -2.04 -18.67 -28.80
C VAL A 812 -3.31 -17.98 -28.32
N PHE A 813 -3.67 -16.88 -28.99
CA PHE A 813 -4.97 -16.24 -28.88
C PHE A 813 -5.83 -16.64 -30.09
N SER A 814 -7.15 -16.71 -29.94
CA SER A 814 -8.07 -17.07 -31.02
C SER A 814 -9.41 -16.37 -30.84
N ASP A 815 -10.06 -16.00 -31.95
CA ASP A 815 -11.38 -15.39 -31.94
C ASP A 815 -12.40 -16.32 -31.24
N CYS A 816 -13.21 -15.80 -30.32
CA CYS A 816 -14.24 -16.62 -29.67
C CYS A 816 -15.35 -17.04 -30.65
N THR A 817 -15.57 -16.25 -31.71
CA THR A 817 -16.62 -16.49 -32.72
C THR A 817 -16.14 -17.39 -33.85
N ASP A 818 -14.85 -17.38 -34.16
CA ASP A 818 -14.18 -18.31 -35.08
C ASP A 818 -12.85 -18.83 -34.48
N PRO A 819 -12.85 -19.95 -33.75
CA PRO A 819 -11.63 -20.56 -33.22
C PRO A 819 -10.63 -21.07 -34.28
N THR A 820 -10.89 -20.93 -35.58
CA THR A 820 -9.90 -21.14 -36.65
C THR A 820 -9.07 -19.87 -36.94
N ASN A 821 -9.61 -18.69 -36.60
CA ASN A 821 -8.91 -17.41 -36.65
C ASN A 821 -8.02 -17.25 -35.41
N LYS A 822 -6.70 -17.29 -35.60
CA LYS A 822 -5.70 -17.34 -34.52
C LYS A 822 -4.61 -16.30 -34.66
N SER A 823 -4.05 -15.90 -33.52
CA SER A 823 -2.80 -15.15 -33.49
C SER A 823 -1.63 -16.02 -33.98
N PRO A 824 -0.50 -15.40 -34.34
CA PRO A 824 0.79 -16.10 -34.31
C PRO A 824 1.03 -16.76 -32.95
N VAL A 825 1.76 -17.87 -32.95
CA VAL A 825 2.09 -18.62 -31.73
C VAL A 825 3.24 -17.93 -31.00
N GLY A 826 3.01 -17.53 -29.76
CA GLY A 826 4.06 -16.99 -28.89
C GLY A 826 4.78 -18.11 -28.12
N LYS A 827 6.07 -17.92 -27.87
CA LYS A 827 6.87 -18.66 -26.88
C LYS A 827 7.01 -17.80 -25.61
N THR A 828 6.97 -18.44 -24.45
CA THR A 828 7.25 -17.81 -23.16
C THR A 828 7.93 -18.80 -22.21
N ARG A 829 8.32 -18.35 -21.01
CA ARG A 829 8.77 -19.22 -19.92
C ARG A 829 8.42 -18.65 -18.56
N THR A 830 8.31 -19.53 -17.57
CA THR A 830 8.43 -19.17 -16.15
C THR A 830 9.91 -19.14 -15.73
N PHE A 831 10.18 -18.50 -14.60
CA PHE A 831 11.46 -18.54 -13.91
C PHE A 831 11.52 -19.68 -12.87
N ALA A 832 12.71 -19.96 -12.33
CA ALA A 832 12.87 -20.94 -11.26
C ALA A 832 12.41 -20.38 -9.91
N SER A 833 11.69 -21.16 -9.10
CA SER A 833 11.21 -20.73 -7.77
C SER A 833 12.35 -20.22 -6.89
N PRO A 834 12.15 -19.18 -6.06
CA PRO A 834 13.23 -18.44 -5.38
C PRO A 834 14.24 -19.29 -4.59
N ASN A 835 13.86 -20.46 -4.08
CA ASN A 835 14.76 -21.34 -3.32
C ASN A 835 15.43 -22.43 -4.16
N THR A 836 15.28 -22.42 -5.49
CA THR A 836 15.96 -23.33 -6.42
C THR A 836 17.48 -23.09 -6.36
N PRO A 837 18.32 -24.08 -6.03
CA PRO A 837 19.78 -23.95 -6.05
C PRO A 837 20.29 -23.45 -7.41
N ALA A 838 21.26 -22.52 -7.39
CA ALA A 838 21.75 -21.83 -8.59
C ALA A 838 22.12 -22.79 -9.73
N ASN A 839 22.78 -23.91 -9.41
CA ASN A 839 23.19 -24.96 -10.36
C ASN A 839 22.04 -25.84 -10.91
N ARG A 840 20.79 -25.52 -10.60
CA ARG A 840 19.59 -26.18 -11.15
C ARG A 840 18.65 -25.23 -11.89
N VAL A 841 18.92 -23.92 -11.87
CA VAL A 841 18.18 -22.91 -12.66
C VAL A 841 18.46 -23.12 -14.15
N ASN A 842 17.49 -22.81 -15.01
CA ASN A 842 17.48 -23.14 -16.44
C ASN A 842 17.80 -24.62 -16.73
N GLY A 843 17.31 -25.53 -15.88
CA GLY A 843 17.64 -26.96 -15.92
C GLY A 843 19.14 -27.29 -15.72
N GLY A 844 19.91 -26.39 -15.09
CA GLY A 844 21.36 -26.52 -14.89
C GLY A 844 22.22 -26.00 -16.05
N LYS A 845 21.63 -25.28 -17.01
CA LYS A 845 22.35 -24.53 -18.05
C LYS A 845 22.55 -23.07 -17.61
N PRO A 846 23.46 -22.30 -18.24
CA PRO A 846 23.45 -20.86 -18.10
C PRO A 846 22.09 -20.26 -18.51
N LEU A 847 21.66 -19.19 -17.83
CA LEU A 847 20.52 -18.37 -18.22
C LEU A 847 21.00 -17.23 -19.13
N THR A 848 20.35 -17.01 -20.27
CA THR A 848 20.71 -15.89 -21.17
C THR A 848 19.67 -14.78 -21.10
N LEU A 849 20.07 -13.57 -20.72
CA LEU A 849 19.24 -12.35 -20.75
C LEU A 849 19.73 -11.43 -21.87
N ALA A 850 18.86 -10.94 -22.74
CA ALA A 850 19.21 -9.95 -23.77
C ALA A 850 18.69 -8.56 -23.37
N VAL A 851 19.53 -7.52 -23.48
CA VAL A 851 19.29 -6.20 -22.89
C VAL A 851 19.36 -5.10 -23.96
N PHE A 852 18.38 -4.20 -23.94
CA PHE A 852 18.18 -3.14 -24.94
C PHE A 852 17.74 -1.82 -24.30
N SER A 853 17.93 -0.75 -25.06
CA SER A 853 17.33 0.57 -24.87
C SER A 853 17.33 1.34 -26.21
N CYS A 854 16.76 2.54 -26.23
CA CYS A 854 16.99 3.55 -27.26
C CYS A 854 16.56 3.13 -28.69
N SER A 855 15.24 2.99 -28.88
CA SER A 855 14.63 2.42 -30.09
C SER A 855 14.05 3.46 -31.07
N GLN A 856 14.73 4.59 -31.33
CA GLN A 856 14.18 5.64 -32.20
C GLN A 856 13.81 5.11 -33.60
N TYR A 857 12.51 5.00 -33.90
CA TYR A 857 11.97 4.35 -35.10
C TYR A 857 12.44 4.99 -36.41
N GLN A 858 12.71 6.29 -36.41
CA GLN A 858 13.11 7.03 -37.60
C GLN A 858 14.63 6.95 -37.88
N ALA A 859 15.44 6.57 -36.88
CA ALA A 859 16.89 6.50 -37.02
C ALA A 859 17.35 5.21 -37.70
N GLY A 860 16.57 4.13 -37.60
CA GLY A 860 16.93 2.83 -38.19
C GLY A 860 15.80 1.81 -38.15
N TRP A 861 16.10 0.62 -38.65
CA TRP A 861 15.31 -0.61 -38.52
C TRP A 861 15.77 -1.38 -37.28
N PHE A 862 14.83 -2.01 -36.55
CA PHE A 862 15.14 -2.62 -35.24
C PHE A 862 15.82 -4.00 -35.33
N ASN A 863 16.83 -4.10 -36.19
CA ASN A 863 17.59 -5.32 -36.51
C ASN A 863 18.14 -6.01 -35.24
N ALA A 864 18.49 -5.24 -34.20
CA ALA A 864 18.96 -5.74 -32.92
C ALA A 864 18.00 -6.76 -32.28
N TYR A 865 16.68 -6.50 -32.27
CA TYR A 865 15.68 -7.44 -31.74
C TYR A 865 15.62 -8.73 -32.55
N GLY A 866 15.68 -8.63 -33.88
CA GLY A 866 15.67 -9.78 -34.77
C GLY A 866 16.90 -10.68 -34.54
N VAL A 867 18.08 -10.06 -34.44
CA VAL A 867 19.34 -10.76 -34.14
C VAL A 867 19.30 -11.39 -32.75
N ALA A 868 18.80 -10.70 -31.72
CA ALA A 868 18.63 -11.26 -30.40
C ALA A 868 17.71 -12.50 -30.41
N ALA A 869 16.58 -12.42 -31.11
CA ALA A 869 15.59 -13.49 -31.20
C ALA A 869 16.02 -14.71 -32.03
N THR A 870 16.97 -14.56 -32.96
CA THR A 870 17.33 -15.61 -33.94
C THR A 870 18.78 -16.09 -33.88
N ASN A 871 19.72 -15.23 -33.47
CA ASN A 871 21.15 -15.54 -33.43
C ASN A 871 21.69 -15.75 -32.00
N THR A 872 20.85 -15.64 -30.97
CA THR A 872 21.24 -15.85 -29.55
C THR A 872 20.37 -16.91 -28.86
N SER A 873 20.73 -17.27 -27.62
CA SER A 873 19.99 -18.20 -26.75
C SER A 873 19.09 -17.51 -25.72
N ALA A 874 18.68 -16.25 -25.95
CA ALA A 874 17.91 -15.45 -24.99
C ALA A 874 16.69 -16.20 -24.39
N ASP A 875 16.69 -16.33 -23.07
CA ASP A 875 15.62 -16.90 -22.25
C ASP A 875 14.57 -15.86 -21.86
N ALA A 876 14.99 -14.59 -21.74
CA ALA A 876 14.15 -13.42 -21.54
C ALA A 876 14.81 -12.17 -22.15
N PHE A 877 13.99 -11.16 -22.44
CA PHE A 877 14.41 -9.86 -22.98
C PHE A 877 14.19 -8.76 -21.93
N ILE A 878 15.12 -7.82 -21.81
CA ILE A 878 15.09 -6.70 -20.86
C ILE A 878 15.15 -5.39 -21.64
N HIS A 879 14.24 -4.47 -21.36
CA HIS A 879 14.24 -3.13 -21.95
C HIS A 879 14.36 -2.08 -20.84
N LEU A 880 15.40 -1.23 -20.91
CA LEU A 880 15.78 -0.32 -19.82
C LEU A 880 15.15 1.08 -19.91
N GLY A 881 14.50 1.39 -21.02
CA GLY A 881 13.94 2.70 -21.35
C GLY A 881 14.02 2.95 -22.86
N ASP A 882 13.29 3.94 -23.37
CA ASP A 882 13.22 4.31 -24.80
C ASP A 882 12.57 3.25 -25.71
N TYR A 883 11.50 2.60 -25.26
CA TYR A 883 10.73 1.68 -26.11
C TYR A 883 9.95 2.42 -27.21
N ILE A 884 9.58 3.69 -26.96
CA ILE A 884 9.09 4.66 -27.94
C ILE A 884 9.89 5.97 -27.86
N TYR A 885 9.60 6.91 -28.77
CA TYR A 885 9.95 8.33 -28.71
C TYR A 885 8.66 9.12 -28.95
N GLU A 886 8.46 10.29 -28.31
CA GLU A 886 7.27 11.12 -28.54
C GLU A 886 7.39 12.13 -29.71
N SER A 887 8.59 12.61 -30.02
CA SER A 887 8.75 13.76 -30.91
C SER A 887 8.61 13.37 -32.38
N LEU A 888 8.31 14.32 -33.26
CA LEU A 888 8.36 14.07 -34.71
C LEU A 888 9.79 14.03 -35.26
N GLY A 889 10.75 14.58 -34.50
CA GLY A 889 12.19 14.53 -34.77
C GLY A 889 12.62 14.98 -36.16
N ASN A 890 13.81 14.52 -36.56
CA ASN A 890 14.20 14.40 -37.95
C ASN A 890 14.76 13.00 -38.14
N GLY A 891 14.10 12.17 -38.96
CA GLY A 891 14.54 10.82 -39.22
C GLY A 891 15.86 10.74 -39.99
N ALA A 892 16.49 9.56 -39.93
CA ALA A 892 17.47 9.19 -40.94
C ALA A 892 16.81 9.19 -42.33
N GLY A 893 17.60 9.38 -43.39
CA GLY A 893 17.14 9.47 -44.79
C GLY A 893 16.59 8.17 -45.40
N ILE A 894 16.01 7.29 -44.57
CA ILE A 894 15.66 5.88 -44.84
C ILE A 894 14.16 5.66 -45.09
N GLY A 895 13.37 6.73 -45.13
CA GLY A 895 11.92 6.69 -45.37
C GLY A 895 11.06 6.30 -44.16
N ARG A 896 11.64 6.01 -42.99
CA ARG A 896 10.90 5.84 -41.72
C ARG A 896 10.61 7.20 -41.10
N GLN A 897 9.34 7.55 -40.97
CA GLN A 897 8.88 8.79 -40.30
C GLN A 897 7.81 8.46 -39.27
N THR A 898 7.81 9.15 -38.13
CA THR A 898 6.77 9.00 -37.09
C THR A 898 5.45 9.59 -37.56
N LEU A 899 4.35 8.94 -37.18
CA LEU A 899 2.99 9.37 -37.52
C LEU A 899 2.42 10.31 -36.46
N GLY A 900 1.44 11.13 -36.88
CA GLY A 900 0.69 12.02 -36.01
C GLY A 900 1.45 13.31 -35.69
N ARG A 901 1.67 13.53 -34.40
CA ARG A 901 2.29 14.74 -33.82
C ARG A 901 3.23 14.36 -32.67
N GLU A 902 3.79 15.36 -32.00
CA GLU A 902 4.37 15.22 -30.66
C GLU A 902 3.28 14.82 -29.66
N LEU A 903 3.56 13.82 -28.80
CA LEU A 903 2.52 13.13 -28.04
C LEU A 903 2.16 13.90 -26.76
N ALA A 904 0.85 14.08 -26.54
CA ALA A 904 0.32 14.60 -25.29
C ALA A 904 -0.90 13.82 -24.76
N THR A 905 -1.67 13.16 -25.65
CA THR A 905 -2.88 12.42 -25.29
C THR A 905 -2.70 10.92 -25.42
N ILE A 906 -3.58 10.16 -24.76
CA ILE A 906 -3.66 8.70 -24.86
C ILE A 906 -3.78 8.20 -26.31
N TYR A 907 -4.44 8.96 -27.19
CA TYR A 907 -4.49 8.64 -28.62
C TYR A 907 -3.11 8.73 -29.28
N ASP A 908 -2.35 9.80 -29.00
CA ASP A 908 -1.02 10.00 -29.58
C ASP A 908 -0.08 8.85 -29.15
N TYR A 909 0.00 8.53 -27.85
CA TYR A 909 0.80 7.42 -27.34
C TYR A 909 0.41 6.07 -27.96
N ARG A 910 -0.89 5.77 -28.08
CA ARG A 910 -1.37 4.56 -28.77
C ARG A 910 -0.96 4.53 -30.24
N GLN A 911 -1.05 5.65 -30.98
CA GLN A 911 -0.59 5.72 -32.37
C GLN A 911 0.93 5.45 -32.49
N ARG A 912 1.73 5.97 -31.55
CA ARG A 912 3.19 5.74 -31.53
C ARG A 912 3.54 4.30 -31.22
N LEU A 913 2.93 3.71 -30.19
CA LEU A 913 3.12 2.31 -29.80
C LEU A 913 2.69 1.35 -30.92
N ASN A 914 1.51 1.59 -31.53
CA ASN A 914 1.03 0.93 -32.74
C ASN A 914 2.09 0.97 -33.85
N GLN A 915 2.56 2.16 -34.24
CA GLN A 915 3.59 2.29 -35.26
C GLN A 915 4.87 1.50 -34.94
N TYR A 916 5.42 1.63 -33.73
CA TYR A 916 6.67 0.96 -33.36
C TYR A 916 6.50 -0.56 -33.40
N ARG A 917 5.35 -1.06 -32.91
CA ARG A 917 4.93 -2.46 -32.95
C ARG A 917 4.65 -3.03 -34.35
N THR A 918 4.80 -2.24 -35.43
CA THR A 918 4.79 -2.77 -36.81
C THR A 918 6.15 -3.29 -37.28
N ASP A 919 7.25 -3.00 -36.59
CA ASP A 919 8.58 -3.48 -36.97
C ASP A 919 8.68 -5.00 -36.82
N SER A 920 8.96 -5.70 -37.93
CA SER A 920 9.03 -7.16 -37.99
C SER A 920 10.03 -7.78 -37.01
N SER A 921 11.11 -7.09 -36.70
CA SER A 921 12.17 -7.59 -35.81
C SER A 921 11.75 -7.49 -34.35
N LEU A 922 11.06 -6.41 -33.98
CA LEU A 922 10.45 -6.24 -32.66
C LEU A 922 9.30 -7.24 -32.45
N VAL A 923 8.42 -7.39 -33.45
CA VAL A 923 7.36 -8.40 -33.44
C VAL A 923 7.91 -9.81 -33.23
N LEU A 924 8.98 -10.18 -33.94
CA LEU A 924 9.63 -11.49 -33.80
C LEU A 924 10.21 -11.71 -32.39
N ALA A 925 10.86 -10.71 -31.79
CA ALA A 925 11.42 -10.84 -30.45
C ALA A 925 10.34 -10.95 -29.36
N HIS A 926 9.20 -10.27 -29.49
CA HIS A 926 8.06 -10.46 -28.58
C HIS A 926 7.33 -11.79 -28.77
N GLN A 927 7.34 -12.39 -29.97
CA GLN A 927 6.89 -13.77 -30.17
C GLN A 927 7.84 -14.79 -29.53
N SER A 928 9.11 -14.45 -29.29
CA SER A 928 10.17 -15.44 -29.01
C SER A 928 10.41 -15.73 -27.52
N GLY A 929 9.93 -14.89 -26.60
CA GLY A 929 10.13 -15.06 -25.16
C GLY A 929 9.48 -13.96 -24.32
N PRO A 930 9.59 -14.04 -22.98
CA PRO A 930 9.07 -13.02 -22.07
C PRO A 930 9.96 -11.77 -22.03
N TRP A 931 9.31 -10.61 -21.86
CA TRP A 931 9.93 -9.30 -21.72
C TRP A 931 9.79 -8.75 -20.30
N ILE A 932 10.82 -8.05 -19.83
CA ILE A 932 10.84 -7.32 -18.57
C ILE A 932 11.28 -5.89 -18.91
N THR A 933 10.34 -4.94 -18.89
CA THR A 933 10.61 -3.56 -19.32
C THR A 933 10.45 -2.56 -18.18
N VAL A 934 11.15 -1.43 -18.29
CA VAL A 934 10.89 -0.23 -17.51
C VAL A 934 10.91 1.00 -18.44
N TRP A 935 10.27 2.09 -18.03
CA TRP A 935 10.10 3.31 -18.82
C TRP A 935 11.13 4.39 -18.49
N CYS A 936 11.10 5.45 -19.28
CA CYS A 936 11.91 6.65 -19.22
C CYS A 936 11.05 7.86 -19.79
N VAL A 937 11.57 8.98 -20.36
CA VAL A 937 10.93 10.32 -20.64
C VAL A 937 10.94 11.02 -22.10
N VAL A 938 11.66 12.05 -22.66
CA VAL A 938 11.92 12.37 -24.16
C VAL A 938 12.77 13.65 -24.53
N LEU A 939 14.01 13.53 -25.02
CA LEU A 939 14.74 14.64 -25.71
C LEU A 939 14.05 15.24 -26.99
N SER A 940 13.99 16.58 -27.14
CA SER A 940 13.66 17.30 -28.40
C SER A 940 14.46 18.60 -28.65
N TYR A 941 15.19 18.69 -29.79
CA TYR A 941 16.12 19.80 -30.11
C TYR A 941 15.51 20.95 -30.94
N ALA A 942 15.64 22.21 -30.47
CA ALA A 942 15.51 23.40 -31.32
C ALA A 942 16.24 24.67 -30.82
N THR A 943 17.49 24.90 -31.29
CA THR A 943 18.00 26.16 -31.94
C THR A 943 19.53 26.32 -31.85
N ASN A 944 20.08 27.22 -32.69
CA ASN A 944 21.53 27.39 -32.89
C ASN A 944 22.27 28.06 -31.73
N LYS A 945 23.22 27.34 -31.11
CA LYS A 945 24.42 27.96 -30.52
C LYS A 945 25.60 27.00 -30.55
N VAL A 946 26.78 27.50 -30.92
CA VAL A 946 28.02 26.70 -30.95
C VAL A 946 28.62 26.68 -29.55
N VAL A 947 28.54 25.52 -28.90
CA VAL A 947 29.35 25.13 -27.75
C VAL A 947 29.88 23.72 -28.06
N ASN A 948 31.14 23.43 -27.72
CA ASN A 948 31.71 22.10 -27.95
C ASN A 948 31.20 21.10 -26.89
N THR A 949 31.09 19.84 -27.30
CA THR A 949 30.85 18.66 -26.43
C THR A 949 29.65 18.78 -25.51
N THR A 950 28.45 18.60 -26.07
CA THR A 950 27.26 18.18 -25.33
C THR A 950 27.14 16.67 -25.47
N LEU A 951 27.22 15.93 -24.36
CA LEU A 951 26.70 14.55 -24.33
C LEU A 951 25.17 14.67 -24.38
N GLY A 952 24.53 13.92 -25.27
CA GLY A 952 23.07 13.80 -25.29
C GLY A 952 22.66 12.62 -24.44
N GLN A 953 21.98 12.89 -23.33
CA GLN A 953 21.16 11.93 -22.60
C GLN A 953 19.80 11.80 -23.27
N ASP A 954 19.10 10.73 -22.95
CA ASP A 954 17.82 10.39 -23.50
C ASP A 954 16.79 10.33 -22.37
N ASP A 955 15.50 10.17 -22.72
CA ASP A 955 14.64 9.40 -21.81
C ASP A 955 13.41 8.75 -22.52
N HIS A 956 12.82 9.38 -23.52
CA HIS A 956 11.84 8.89 -24.52
C HIS A 956 10.45 8.18 -24.29
N GLU A 957 9.94 7.80 -23.11
CA GLU A 957 8.52 7.33 -22.95
C GLU A 957 7.40 8.32 -22.52
N VAL A 958 7.68 9.57 -22.12
CA VAL A 958 6.68 10.63 -21.86
C VAL A 958 7.02 12.01 -22.46
N ALA A 959 8.13 12.65 -22.05
CA ALA A 959 8.52 14.06 -22.27
C ALA A 959 9.93 14.43 -21.73
N ASP A 960 10.62 15.43 -22.27
CA ASP A 960 12.07 15.73 -22.08
C ASP A 960 12.62 15.85 -20.65
N ASN A 961 13.75 15.17 -20.36
CA ASN A 961 14.55 15.26 -19.13
C ASN A 961 13.69 15.51 -17.89
N ALA A 962 12.80 14.56 -17.63
CA ALA A 962 11.71 14.82 -16.69
C ALA A 962 12.07 14.49 -15.24
N TRP A 963 11.36 15.15 -14.35
CA TRP A 963 11.45 15.04 -12.91
C TRP A 963 10.03 15.22 -12.33
N LYS A 964 9.86 15.09 -11.01
CA LYS A 964 8.52 14.92 -10.41
C LYS A 964 7.48 16.02 -10.67
N ALA A 965 7.87 17.23 -11.09
CA ALA A 965 6.95 18.32 -11.45
C ALA A 965 7.22 19.00 -12.81
N GLY A 966 8.00 18.37 -13.70
CA GLY A 966 8.22 18.95 -15.04
C GLY A 966 9.21 18.21 -15.92
N THR A 967 9.53 18.85 -17.04
CA THR A 967 10.32 18.39 -18.18
C THR A 967 11.20 19.55 -18.68
N ALA A 968 11.97 19.37 -19.76
CA ALA A 968 12.66 20.48 -20.42
C ALA A 968 11.75 21.35 -21.29
N ASP A 969 10.60 20.82 -21.76
CA ASP A 969 9.65 21.51 -22.63
C ASP A 969 8.38 22.03 -21.91
N SER A 970 8.12 21.61 -20.67
CA SER A 970 6.93 21.95 -19.88
C SER A 970 7.16 21.81 -18.37
N ASN A 971 6.42 22.54 -17.55
CA ASN A 971 6.40 22.30 -16.10
C ASN A 971 5.07 22.72 -15.47
N ASP A 972 4.69 22.01 -14.41
CA ASP A 972 3.47 22.30 -13.66
C ASP A 972 3.87 23.14 -12.42
N THR A 973 3.31 24.34 -12.29
CA THR A 973 3.69 25.30 -11.24
C THR A 973 2.51 25.69 -10.36
N MET A 974 2.79 26.24 -9.17
CA MET A 974 1.78 26.79 -8.25
C MET A 974 0.93 27.93 -8.87
N LEU A 975 1.35 28.50 -10.00
CA LEU A 975 0.62 29.54 -10.75
C LEU A 975 -0.12 28.99 -11.98
N GLY A 976 -0.07 27.67 -12.23
CA GLY A 976 -0.63 26.97 -13.39
C GLY A 976 0.40 26.18 -14.18
N CYS A 977 -0.08 25.40 -15.16
CA CYS A 977 0.78 24.66 -16.09
C CYS A 977 1.43 25.60 -17.11
N SER A 978 2.73 25.43 -17.34
CA SER A 978 3.36 25.86 -18.59
C SER A 978 3.11 24.79 -19.64
N PHE A 979 2.16 25.03 -20.55
CA PHE A 979 1.81 24.05 -21.58
C PHE A 979 3.02 23.63 -22.41
N SER A 980 3.17 22.32 -22.62
CA SER A 980 4.05 21.74 -23.64
C SER A 980 3.77 22.30 -25.05
N PRO A 981 4.73 22.20 -26.00
CA PRO A 981 4.49 22.55 -27.41
C PRO A 981 3.30 21.78 -28.02
N SER A 982 3.00 20.59 -27.49
CA SER A 982 1.87 19.73 -27.83
C SER A 982 0.56 20.06 -27.09
N GLY A 983 0.53 21.07 -26.20
CA GLY A 983 -0.69 21.73 -25.70
C GLY A 983 -1.33 21.12 -24.44
N ALA A 984 -0.58 20.37 -23.62
CA ALA A 984 -1.05 19.79 -22.35
C ALA A 984 -0.19 20.19 -21.14
N CYS A 985 -0.76 20.09 -19.94
CA CYS A 985 -0.02 20.05 -18.67
C CYS A 985 0.88 18.81 -18.61
N PHE A 986 1.98 18.86 -17.86
CA PHE A 986 2.90 17.72 -17.79
C PHE A 986 2.23 16.51 -17.10
N THR A 987 1.48 16.75 -16.03
CA THR A 987 0.75 15.71 -15.29
C THR A 987 -0.22 14.93 -16.20
N ASP A 988 -1.02 15.59 -17.04
CA ASP A 988 -1.93 14.90 -17.98
C ASP A 988 -1.18 14.05 -19.02
N ARG A 989 -0.07 14.58 -19.56
CA ARG A 989 0.81 13.90 -20.52
C ARG A 989 1.42 12.63 -19.90
N LYS A 990 1.87 12.72 -18.65
CA LYS A 990 2.39 11.61 -17.84
C LYS A 990 1.34 10.53 -17.57
N LEU A 991 0.13 10.91 -17.17
CA LEU A 991 -0.98 9.98 -16.96
C LEU A 991 -1.39 9.28 -18.28
N ALA A 992 -1.42 10.00 -19.39
CA ALA A 992 -1.69 9.44 -20.72
C ALA A 992 -0.61 8.43 -21.17
N ALA A 993 0.67 8.74 -20.95
CA ALA A 993 1.79 7.90 -21.32
C ALA A 993 1.85 6.59 -20.52
N VAL A 994 1.80 6.68 -19.18
CA VAL A 994 1.84 5.52 -18.27
C VAL A 994 0.68 4.57 -18.54
N ARG A 995 -0.53 5.11 -18.81
CA ARG A 995 -1.68 4.31 -19.26
C ARG A 995 -1.37 3.57 -20.56
N ALA A 996 -0.90 4.26 -21.59
CA ALA A 996 -0.61 3.65 -22.89
C ALA A 996 0.47 2.55 -22.80
N TYR A 997 1.51 2.79 -22.00
CA TYR A 997 2.57 1.83 -21.70
C TYR A 997 1.99 0.56 -21.03
N HIS A 998 1.11 0.73 -20.04
CA HIS A 998 0.44 -0.39 -19.36
C HIS A 998 -0.52 -1.17 -20.29
N GLU A 999 -1.21 -0.50 -21.22
CA GLU A 999 -2.07 -1.14 -22.22
C GLU A 999 -1.27 -1.96 -23.26
N TRP A 1000 -0.15 -1.42 -23.74
CA TRP A 1000 0.60 -1.98 -24.88
C TRP A 1000 1.75 -2.94 -24.52
N LEU A 1001 2.18 -3.00 -23.27
CA LEU A 1001 3.29 -3.87 -22.85
C LEU A 1001 2.87 -4.90 -21.79
N PRO A 1002 3.46 -6.12 -21.80
CA PRO A 1002 3.15 -7.19 -20.86
C PRO A 1002 3.83 -6.97 -19.49
N VAL A 1003 3.62 -5.80 -18.90
CA VAL A 1003 4.14 -5.37 -17.59
C VAL A 1003 3.03 -5.43 -16.53
N ARG A 1004 3.40 -5.76 -15.30
CA ARG A 1004 2.51 -5.82 -14.12
C ARG A 1004 2.31 -4.44 -13.50
N GLN A 1005 1.07 -4.12 -13.17
CA GLN A 1005 0.75 -3.16 -12.12
C GLN A 1005 1.14 -3.78 -10.77
N ILE A 1006 1.92 -3.05 -9.96
CA ILE A 1006 2.53 -3.60 -8.72
C ILE A 1006 1.67 -3.39 -7.48
N SER A 1007 0.89 -2.31 -7.44
CA SER A 1007 -0.20 -2.09 -6.49
C SER A 1007 -1.37 -1.40 -7.19
N ALA A 1008 -2.58 -1.56 -6.65
CA ALA A 1008 -3.74 -0.79 -7.08
C ALA A 1008 -3.58 0.70 -6.72
N ASP A 1009 -2.93 0.98 -5.59
CA ASP A 1009 -2.90 2.29 -4.95
C ASP A 1009 -1.64 3.09 -5.31
N ASP A 1010 -0.55 2.40 -5.68
CA ASP A 1010 0.76 2.98 -6.03
C ASP A 1010 0.86 3.22 -7.54
N LYS A 1011 0.15 4.26 -7.99
CA LYS A 1011 -0.28 4.53 -9.38
C LYS A 1011 0.85 4.71 -10.39
N LEU A 1012 2.06 5.03 -9.93
CA LEU A 1012 3.24 5.26 -10.77
C LEU A 1012 4.31 4.17 -10.57
N ARG A 1013 3.98 3.04 -9.92
CA ARG A 1013 4.99 2.03 -9.57
C ARG A 1013 5.26 1.00 -10.65
N ILE A 1014 6.49 1.02 -11.14
CA ILE A 1014 7.05 0.03 -12.07
C ILE A 1014 8.27 -0.75 -11.52
N TRP A 1015 8.96 -0.26 -10.49
CA TRP A 1015 10.13 -0.95 -9.91
C TRP A 1015 9.72 -2.22 -9.13
N ARG A 1016 10.44 -3.30 -9.40
CA ARG A 1016 10.09 -4.68 -9.05
C ARG A 1016 11.30 -5.61 -9.10
N ASN A 1017 11.27 -6.72 -8.37
CA ASN A 1017 12.38 -7.69 -8.30
C ASN A 1017 11.95 -9.09 -8.76
N PHE A 1018 12.77 -9.75 -9.58
CA PHE A 1018 12.57 -11.11 -10.06
C PHE A 1018 13.59 -12.06 -9.44
N GLN A 1019 13.10 -12.99 -8.61
CA GLN A 1019 13.92 -13.94 -7.85
C GLN A 1019 14.12 -15.25 -8.62
N ILE A 1020 15.09 -15.28 -9.55
CA ILE A 1020 15.31 -16.42 -10.47
C ILE A 1020 16.12 -17.52 -9.74
N GLY A 1021 15.44 -18.24 -8.86
CA GLY A 1021 16.07 -19.15 -7.91
C GLY A 1021 17.16 -18.45 -7.09
N LYS A 1022 18.16 -19.21 -6.66
CA LYS A 1022 19.39 -18.69 -6.05
C LYS A 1022 20.47 -18.35 -7.09
N LEU A 1023 20.15 -18.36 -8.39
CA LEU A 1023 21.10 -17.91 -9.40
C LEU A 1023 21.23 -16.38 -9.35
N LEU A 1024 20.11 -15.65 -9.44
CA LEU A 1024 20.12 -14.19 -9.39
C LEU A 1024 18.85 -13.56 -8.84
N ASP A 1025 18.98 -12.34 -8.34
CA ASP A 1025 17.91 -11.34 -8.27
C ASP A 1025 18.09 -10.37 -9.45
N LEU A 1026 17.01 -10.07 -10.18
CA LEU A 1026 16.94 -8.98 -11.15
C LEU A 1026 16.01 -7.90 -10.61
N THR A 1027 16.60 -6.83 -10.09
CA THR A 1027 15.90 -5.69 -9.50
C THR A 1027 15.80 -4.57 -10.53
N MET A 1028 14.60 -4.30 -11.03
CA MET A 1028 14.31 -3.21 -11.96
C MET A 1028 13.99 -1.93 -11.18
N LEU A 1029 14.61 -0.80 -11.53
CA LEU A 1029 14.41 0.52 -10.90
C LEU A 1029 13.70 1.51 -11.81
N ASP A 1030 13.04 2.51 -11.23
CA ASP A 1030 12.65 3.74 -11.91
C ASP A 1030 13.56 4.89 -11.45
N THR A 1031 14.35 5.47 -12.36
CA THR A 1031 15.20 6.64 -12.08
C THR A 1031 14.68 7.90 -12.77
N ARG A 1032 13.36 7.99 -13.02
CA ARG A 1032 12.73 8.98 -13.90
C ARG A 1032 11.38 9.49 -13.40
N GLN A 1033 10.37 8.63 -13.28
CA GLN A 1033 8.95 9.06 -13.21
C GLN A 1033 8.33 9.08 -11.82
N TYR A 1034 8.91 8.42 -10.82
CA TYR A 1034 8.30 8.42 -9.48
C TYR A 1034 8.54 9.74 -8.72
N ASP A 1035 9.69 9.88 -8.07
CA ASP A 1035 10.01 10.98 -7.13
C ASP A 1035 11.38 11.63 -7.42
N ARG A 1036 11.84 11.56 -8.67
CA ARG A 1036 13.09 12.19 -9.14
C ARG A 1036 13.09 13.70 -8.88
N ASP A 1037 14.09 14.20 -8.14
CA ASP A 1037 14.33 15.65 -8.01
C ASP A 1037 14.76 16.28 -9.33
N LEU A 1038 14.62 17.61 -9.47
CA LEU A 1038 14.99 18.40 -10.65
C LEU A 1038 16.31 17.95 -11.31
N THR A 1039 16.24 17.63 -12.60
CA THR A 1039 17.39 17.23 -13.44
C THR A 1039 17.91 18.41 -14.27
N ASP A 1040 18.95 18.19 -15.08
CA ASP A 1040 19.39 19.11 -16.11
C ASP A 1040 18.39 19.16 -17.29
N VAL A 1041 17.83 20.34 -17.53
CA VAL A 1041 16.90 20.67 -18.60
C VAL A 1041 17.51 21.76 -19.51
N TYR A 1042 18.82 21.67 -19.74
CA TYR A 1042 19.65 22.47 -20.66
C TYR A 1042 19.86 23.94 -20.28
N TYR A 1043 18.91 24.59 -19.60
CA TYR A 1043 19.04 25.98 -19.13
C TYR A 1043 19.50 26.08 -17.66
N ASN A 1044 19.53 24.97 -16.92
CA ASN A 1044 19.87 24.91 -15.49
C ASN A 1044 21.09 24.04 -15.18
N THR A 1045 21.81 23.50 -16.18
CA THR A 1045 23.05 22.71 -16.08
C THR A 1045 23.99 23.15 -14.94
N GLU A 1046 24.35 24.43 -14.90
CA GLU A 1046 25.25 24.97 -13.87
C GLU A 1046 24.65 24.84 -12.45
N TYR A 1047 23.37 25.15 -12.28
CA TYR A 1047 22.66 25.01 -11.02
C TYR A 1047 22.56 23.53 -10.58
N VAL A 1048 22.21 22.62 -11.49
CA VAL A 1048 22.15 21.18 -11.20
C VAL A 1048 23.52 20.65 -10.74
N ASN A 1049 24.61 21.11 -11.38
CA ASN A 1049 25.97 20.77 -10.95
C ASN A 1049 26.29 21.25 -9.53
N THR A 1050 25.81 22.44 -9.12
CA THR A 1050 26.03 22.95 -7.75
C THR A 1050 25.29 22.14 -6.69
N ILE A 1051 24.09 21.63 -6.99
CA ILE A 1051 23.28 20.85 -6.04
C ILE A 1051 23.56 19.34 -6.10
N ALA A 1052 24.21 18.81 -7.14
CA ALA A 1052 24.40 17.37 -7.38
C ALA A 1052 25.05 16.59 -6.21
N ALA A 1053 25.79 17.27 -5.33
CA ALA A 1053 26.43 16.69 -4.14
C ALA A 1053 25.68 16.94 -2.82
N PHE A 1054 24.53 17.61 -2.82
CA PHE A 1054 23.75 17.87 -1.60
C PHE A 1054 23.14 16.56 -1.07
N GLU A 1055 23.28 16.32 0.24
CA GLU A 1055 22.97 15.03 0.88
C GLU A 1055 21.51 14.60 0.70
N ASN A 1056 20.58 15.54 0.58
CA ASN A 1056 19.14 15.29 0.41
C ASN A 1056 18.71 15.00 -1.03
N ARG A 1057 19.57 15.16 -2.05
CA ARG A 1057 19.22 14.87 -3.45
C ARG A 1057 18.85 13.40 -3.63
N SER A 1058 17.72 13.15 -4.30
CA SER A 1058 17.25 11.81 -4.65
C SER A 1058 16.86 11.70 -6.13
N LEU A 1059 17.26 10.59 -6.73
CA LEU A 1059 16.95 10.18 -8.10
C LEU A 1059 15.74 9.23 -8.15
N MET A 1060 15.52 8.49 -7.06
CA MET A 1060 14.53 7.40 -6.97
C MET A 1060 13.39 7.68 -5.99
N GLY A 1061 13.55 8.67 -5.10
CA GLY A 1061 12.69 8.86 -3.93
C GLY A 1061 13.03 7.95 -2.76
N LEU A 1062 12.56 8.33 -1.57
CA LEU A 1062 12.88 7.66 -0.31
C LEU A 1062 12.35 6.21 -0.27
N ASP A 1063 11.14 5.96 -0.77
CA ASP A 1063 10.51 4.64 -0.71
C ASP A 1063 11.18 3.63 -1.64
N GLN A 1064 11.57 4.04 -2.86
CA GLN A 1064 12.33 3.18 -3.75
C GLN A 1064 13.77 2.99 -3.26
N GLU A 1065 14.43 4.01 -2.70
CA GLU A 1065 15.74 3.84 -2.04
C GLU A 1065 15.67 2.79 -0.92
N ASN A 1066 14.75 2.95 0.03
CA ASN A 1066 14.55 2.01 1.12
C ASN A 1066 14.21 0.60 0.62
N TRP A 1067 13.33 0.47 -0.37
CA TRP A 1067 13.00 -0.82 -0.97
C TRP A 1067 14.20 -1.46 -1.69
N PHE A 1068 15.02 -0.68 -2.39
CA PHE A 1068 16.20 -1.16 -3.13
C PHE A 1068 17.29 -1.67 -2.18
N TYR A 1069 17.63 -0.89 -1.15
CA TYR A 1069 18.60 -1.27 -0.12
C TYR A 1069 18.15 -2.53 0.63
N ASN A 1070 16.87 -2.63 0.99
CA ASN A 1070 16.31 -3.83 1.57
C ASN A 1070 16.35 -5.03 0.59
N THR A 1071 16.06 -4.82 -0.70
CA THR A 1071 16.08 -5.89 -1.72
C THR A 1071 17.48 -6.47 -1.92
N LEU A 1072 18.52 -5.64 -2.03
CA LEU A 1072 19.91 -6.10 -2.12
C LEU A 1072 20.33 -6.88 -0.86
N SER A 1073 19.97 -6.38 0.32
CA SER A 1073 20.24 -7.04 1.61
C SER A 1073 19.51 -8.37 1.75
N GLN A 1074 18.25 -8.45 1.33
CA GLN A 1074 17.44 -9.68 1.33
C GLN A 1074 17.96 -10.71 0.32
N SER A 1075 18.39 -10.27 -0.87
CA SER A 1075 19.06 -11.13 -1.86
C SER A 1075 20.32 -11.78 -1.26
N LYS A 1076 21.15 -11.00 -0.55
CA LYS A 1076 22.31 -11.51 0.18
C LYS A 1076 21.91 -12.51 1.27
N ALA A 1077 20.93 -12.18 2.12
CA ALA A 1077 20.45 -13.09 3.15
C ALA A 1077 19.84 -14.40 2.59
N ARG A 1078 19.17 -14.33 1.43
CA ARG A 1078 18.63 -15.49 0.69
C ARG A 1078 19.73 -16.36 0.06
N GLY A 1079 20.93 -15.82 -0.13
CA GLY A 1079 22.06 -16.51 -0.74
C GLY A 1079 21.87 -16.72 -2.24
N ALA A 1080 21.36 -15.71 -2.96
CA ALA A 1080 21.48 -15.67 -4.41
C ALA A 1080 22.92 -15.31 -4.83
N VAL A 1081 23.38 -15.84 -5.97
CA VAL A 1081 24.76 -15.61 -6.44
C VAL A 1081 24.93 -14.20 -7.01
N TRP A 1082 24.07 -13.77 -7.94
CA TRP A 1082 24.19 -12.49 -8.64
C TRP A 1082 23.10 -11.48 -8.24
N ARG A 1083 23.44 -10.19 -8.21
CA ARG A 1083 22.51 -9.09 -7.91
C ARG A 1083 22.51 -8.11 -9.07
N ILE A 1084 21.59 -8.29 -10.00
CA ILE A 1084 21.51 -7.53 -11.23
C ILE A 1084 20.50 -6.41 -11.05
N VAL A 1085 20.92 -5.19 -11.35
CA VAL A 1085 20.11 -3.97 -11.20
C VAL A 1085 19.86 -3.40 -12.59
N GLY A 1086 18.63 -3.53 -13.09
CA GLY A 1086 18.21 -2.98 -14.38
C GLY A 1086 17.65 -1.58 -14.22
N GLN A 1087 18.29 -0.57 -14.79
CA GLN A 1087 17.88 0.82 -14.69
C GLN A 1087 18.31 1.63 -15.93
N GLN A 1088 17.91 2.90 -16.00
CA GLN A 1088 17.89 3.70 -17.21
C GLN A 1088 19.29 4.24 -17.59
N ILE A 1089 19.96 4.91 -16.65
CA ILE A 1089 21.05 5.88 -16.90
C ILE A 1089 22.42 5.39 -16.43
N VAL A 1090 23.50 5.88 -17.04
CA VAL A 1090 24.88 5.48 -16.66
C VAL A 1090 25.16 5.82 -15.19
N PHE A 1091 25.61 4.81 -14.44
CA PHE A 1091 25.81 4.88 -13.00
C PHE A 1091 27.23 5.34 -12.63
N THR A 1092 28.25 4.77 -13.29
CA THR A 1092 29.66 5.15 -13.12
C THR A 1092 29.88 6.61 -13.50
N GLN A 1093 30.84 7.28 -12.86
CA GLN A 1093 31.21 8.65 -13.20
C GLN A 1093 31.78 8.71 -14.64
N LEU A 1094 31.27 9.60 -15.49
CA LEU A 1094 31.80 9.84 -16.83
C LEU A 1094 32.28 11.28 -16.98
N ASN A 1095 33.55 11.50 -16.63
CA ASN A 1095 34.24 12.76 -16.79
C ASN A 1095 34.69 12.97 -18.25
N ALA A 1096 33.91 13.75 -19.00
CA ALA A 1096 34.23 14.18 -20.36
C ALA A 1096 35.05 15.48 -20.35
N SER A 1097 36.33 15.40 -19.96
CA SER A 1097 37.27 16.55 -19.89
C SER A 1097 36.81 17.72 -19.00
N GLY A 1098 36.10 17.42 -17.92
CA GLY A 1098 35.54 18.38 -16.96
C GLY A 1098 34.03 18.61 -17.12
N ALA A 1099 33.43 18.16 -18.23
CA ALA A 1099 31.98 18.01 -18.34
C ALA A 1099 31.53 16.68 -17.71
N PHE A 1100 30.32 16.70 -17.15
CA PHE A 1100 29.66 15.55 -16.54
C PHE A 1100 28.26 15.40 -17.07
N ASP A 1101 27.74 14.19 -16.99
CA ASP A 1101 26.36 13.86 -17.25
C ASP A 1101 25.46 14.28 -16.07
N LEU A 1102 24.76 15.40 -16.19
CA LEU A 1102 23.95 15.95 -15.10
C LEU A 1102 22.50 15.47 -15.10
N ASP A 1103 22.11 14.66 -16.09
CA ASP A 1103 20.85 13.95 -16.09
C ASP A 1103 21.00 12.52 -15.49
N ALA A 1104 22.08 11.82 -15.84
CA ALA A 1104 22.47 10.56 -15.22
C ALA A 1104 22.93 10.71 -13.75
N TRP A 1105 23.49 9.64 -13.18
CA TRP A 1105 23.86 9.60 -11.75
C TRP A 1105 24.94 10.63 -11.34
N ASP A 1106 25.64 11.24 -12.29
CA ASP A 1106 26.55 12.37 -12.06
C ASP A 1106 25.82 13.69 -11.72
N GLY A 1107 24.51 13.81 -11.94
CA GLY A 1107 23.62 14.85 -11.41
C GLY A 1107 23.06 14.56 -10.00
N TYR A 1108 23.31 13.35 -9.48
CA TYR A 1108 22.76 12.82 -8.22
C TYR A 1108 23.83 12.11 -7.39
N ARG A 1109 25.03 12.71 -7.34
CA ARG A 1109 26.26 12.16 -6.73
C ARG A 1109 26.06 11.71 -5.28
N ALA A 1110 25.26 12.44 -4.51
CA ALA A 1110 24.89 12.05 -3.14
C ALA A 1110 24.07 10.74 -3.09
N ASN A 1111 23.08 10.58 -3.98
CA ASN A 1111 22.30 9.34 -4.07
C ASN A 1111 23.17 8.17 -4.53
N ARG A 1112 24.06 8.38 -5.53
CA ARG A 1112 25.05 7.37 -5.94
C ARG A 1112 25.93 6.95 -4.76
N LEU A 1113 26.40 7.91 -3.98
CA LEU A 1113 27.22 7.64 -2.79
C LEU A 1113 26.45 6.83 -1.74
N ARG A 1114 25.15 7.07 -1.53
CA ARG A 1114 24.30 6.22 -0.67
C ARG A 1114 24.22 4.77 -1.17
N VAL A 1115 24.04 4.56 -2.48
CA VAL A 1115 24.03 3.22 -3.10
C VAL A 1115 25.38 2.50 -2.89
N LEU A 1116 26.49 3.17 -3.21
CA LEU A 1116 27.84 2.58 -3.05
C LEU A 1116 28.18 2.30 -1.58
N ASN A 1117 27.82 3.21 -0.67
CA ASN A 1117 27.99 3.01 0.77
C ASN A 1117 27.13 1.83 1.27
N HIS A 1118 25.91 1.66 0.78
CA HIS A 1118 25.05 0.54 1.17
C HIS A 1118 25.66 -0.81 0.72
N ILE A 1119 26.11 -0.90 -0.54
CA ILE A 1119 26.78 -2.09 -1.10
C ILE A 1119 28.04 -2.41 -0.30
N SER A 1120 28.95 -1.43 -0.12
CA SER A 1120 30.23 -1.61 0.56
C SER A 1120 30.07 -1.96 2.04
N SER A 1121 29.29 -1.18 2.79
CA SER A 1121 29.14 -1.34 4.25
C SER A 1121 28.46 -2.64 4.65
N ASN A 1122 27.52 -3.13 3.82
CA ASN A 1122 26.85 -4.43 4.03
C ASN A 1122 27.59 -5.59 3.32
N GLN A 1123 28.77 -5.34 2.74
CA GLN A 1123 29.62 -6.30 2.03
C GLN A 1123 28.85 -7.07 0.95
N ILE A 1124 28.04 -6.38 0.15
CA ILE A 1124 27.20 -6.99 -0.89
C ILE A 1124 28.07 -7.27 -2.11
N ASP A 1125 28.21 -8.54 -2.46
CA ASP A 1125 29.03 -9.02 -3.57
C ASP A 1125 28.24 -9.08 -4.89
N ASN A 1126 28.92 -9.41 -6.00
CA ASN A 1126 28.32 -9.78 -7.29
C ASN A 1126 27.23 -8.82 -7.81
N VAL A 1127 27.37 -7.53 -7.52
CA VAL A 1127 26.48 -6.48 -8.00
C VAL A 1127 26.82 -6.15 -9.46
N VAL A 1128 25.80 -6.12 -10.30
CA VAL A 1128 25.90 -5.82 -11.73
C VAL A 1128 24.85 -4.76 -12.06
N ILE A 1129 25.28 -3.53 -12.38
CA ILE A 1129 24.39 -2.49 -12.88
C ILE A 1129 24.24 -2.65 -14.40
N LEU A 1130 23.02 -2.53 -14.90
CA LEU A 1130 22.70 -2.44 -16.32
C LEU A 1130 22.15 -1.05 -16.61
N SER A 1131 22.57 -0.46 -17.73
CA SER A 1131 22.26 0.92 -18.10
C SER A 1131 22.04 1.04 -19.61
N GLY A 1132 21.27 2.04 -20.03
CA GLY A 1132 21.04 2.41 -21.42
C GLY A 1132 21.39 3.88 -21.66
N ASP A 1133 20.38 4.66 -22.03
CA ASP A 1133 20.35 6.14 -22.14
C ASP A 1133 21.37 6.75 -23.11
N SER A 1134 22.66 6.67 -22.79
CA SER A 1134 23.76 7.43 -23.38
C SER A 1134 24.09 7.15 -24.86
N HIS A 1135 23.27 6.36 -25.56
CA HIS A 1135 23.41 5.90 -26.96
C HIS A 1135 24.82 5.40 -27.36
N ALA A 1136 25.59 4.89 -26.40
CA ALA A 1136 26.94 4.36 -26.55
C ALA A 1136 27.17 3.18 -25.59
N ASN A 1137 28.15 2.32 -25.88
CA ASN A 1137 28.51 1.20 -25.02
C ASN A 1137 29.59 1.62 -24.02
N TRP A 1138 29.40 1.28 -22.74
CA TRP A 1138 30.37 1.50 -21.68
C TRP A 1138 30.47 0.28 -20.77
N VAL A 1139 31.69 -0.07 -20.37
CA VAL A 1139 31.92 -1.15 -19.41
C VAL A 1139 32.96 -0.73 -18.38
N SER A 1140 32.57 -0.83 -17.11
CA SER A 1140 33.33 -0.35 -15.95
C SER A 1140 33.36 -1.41 -14.86
N ASP A 1141 34.43 -1.45 -14.05
CA ASP A 1141 34.29 -1.95 -12.68
C ASP A 1141 33.58 -0.86 -11.86
N LEU A 1142 32.76 -1.22 -10.87
CA LEU A 1142 32.22 -0.24 -9.93
C LEU A 1142 33.28 0.10 -8.88
N ALA A 1143 33.52 1.39 -8.68
CA ALA A 1143 34.37 1.95 -7.64
C ALA A 1143 33.73 3.21 -7.03
N PHE A 1144 34.32 3.75 -5.97
CA PHE A 1144 33.99 5.11 -5.53
C PHE A 1144 34.62 6.12 -6.51
N PRO A 1145 33.88 7.14 -6.99
CA PRO A 1145 34.38 8.04 -8.03
C PRO A 1145 35.70 8.71 -7.66
N ASN A 1146 36.69 8.58 -8.54
CA ASN A 1146 38.07 9.06 -8.38
C ASN A 1146 38.91 8.33 -7.29
N ASP A 1147 38.44 7.23 -6.71
CA ASP A 1147 39.25 6.42 -5.79
C ASP A 1147 40.38 5.72 -6.55
N THR A 1148 41.61 6.12 -6.22
CA THR A 1148 42.88 5.56 -6.71
C THR A 1148 43.74 5.03 -5.56
N THR A 1149 43.13 4.89 -4.38
CA THR A 1149 43.74 4.49 -3.11
C THR A 1149 43.33 3.09 -2.68
N HIS A 1150 42.07 2.71 -2.90
CA HIS A 1150 41.55 1.37 -2.62
C HIS A 1150 41.21 0.60 -3.90
N TYR A 1151 40.78 1.30 -4.96
CA TYR A 1151 40.56 0.72 -6.29
C TYR A 1151 41.81 0.83 -7.18
N ASN A 1152 42.13 -0.26 -7.86
CA ASN A 1152 43.24 -0.36 -8.82
C ASN A 1152 42.70 -0.71 -10.21
N SER A 1153 42.69 0.27 -11.12
CA SER A 1153 42.14 0.11 -12.48
C SER A 1153 42.85 -0.93 -13.34
N VAL A 1154 44.10 -1.29 -13.03
CA VAL A 1154 44.86 -2.32 -13.76
C VAL A 1154 44.39 -3.72 -13.36
N THR A 1155 44.34 -4.01 -12.05
CA THR A 1155 44.01 -5.34 -11.52
C THR A 1155 42.52 -5.56 -11.28
N GLY A 1156 41.73 -4.48 -11.21
CA GLY A 1156 40.34 -4.47 -10.74
C GLY A 1156 40.20 -4.76 -9.24
N GLU A 1157 41.30 -4.75 -8.48
CA GLU A 1157 41.25 -4.88 -7.02
C GLU A 1157 40.55 -3.66 -6.39
N GLY A 1158 39.81 -3.87 -5.30
CA GLY A 1158 38.98 -2.84 -4.67
C GLY A 1158 37.63 -2.57 -5.34
N ALA A 1159 37.32 -3.21 -6.47
CA ALA A 1159 36.02 -3.09 -7.12
C ALA A 1159 34.89 -3.69 -6.27
N ILE A 1160 33.71 -3.06 -6.34
CA ILE A 1160 32.51 -3.41 -5.58
C ILE A 1160 31.37 -3.97 -6.45
N GLY A 1161 31.64 -4.20 -7.74
CA GLY A 1161 30.73 -4.76 -8.73
C GLY A 1161 31.16 -4.37 -10.15
N VAL A 1162 30.27 -4.47 -11.13
CA VAL A 1162 30.52 -3.98 -12.51
C VAL A 1162 29.30 -3.24 -13.07
N GLU A 1163 29.53 -2.42 -14.10
CA GLU A 1163 28.48 -1.84 -14.93
C GLU A 1163 28.59 -2.32 -16.38
N PHE A 1164 27.46 -2.69 -16.97
CA PHE A 1164 27.28 -2.95 -18.39
C PHE A 1164 26.25 -1.98 -18.96
N ALA A 1165 26.72 -0.87 -19.54
CA ALA A 1165 25.88 0.10 -20.22
C ALA A 1165 25.82 -0.22 -21.73
N GLY A 1166 24.62 -0.14 -22.31
CA GLY A 1166 24.35 -0.51 -23.69
C GLY A 1166 24.14 0.67 -24.63
N THR A 1167 24.67 0.54 -25.85
CA THR A 1167 24.30 1.42 -26.97
C THR A 1167 22.85 1.23 -27.40
N ALA A 1168 22.37 2.20 -28.18
CA ALA A 1168 21.04 2.24 -28.72
C ALA A 1168 20.72 1.11 -29.71
N VAL A 1169 19.47 0.64 -29.71
CA VAL A 1169 18.91 -0.22 -30.77
C VAL A 1169 18.95 0.47 -32.13
N THR A 1170 18.60 1.75 -32.20
CA THR A 1170 18.67 2.57 -33.43
C THR A 1170 19.03 4.04 -33.24
N SER A 1171 18.79 4.64 -32.07
CA SER A 1171 18.97 6.09 -31.81
C SER A 1171 20.38 6.60 -32.15
N GLY A 1172 20.49 7.89 -32.50
CA GLY A 1172 21.75 8.52 -32.94
C GLY A 1172 22.87 8.46 -31.89
N SER A 1173 24.13 8.59 -32.28
CA SER A 1173 25.24 8.52 -31.30
C SER A 1173 25.42 9.84 -30.54
N SER A 1174 25.54 9.75 -29.22
CA SER A 1174 25.98 10.82 -28.32
C SER A 1174 27.40 11.34 -28.64
N PHE A 1175 28.21 10.57 -29.37
CA PHE A 1175 29.53 11.00 -29.86
C PHE A 1175 29.43 11.82 -31.16
N GLY A 1176 28.26 11.81 -31.81
CA GLY A 1176 27.97 12.59 -33.01
C GLY A 1176 27.12 11.83 -34.04
N SER A 1177 26.15 12.52 -34.65
CA SER A 1177 25.34 11.96 -35.73
C SER A 1177 26.22 11.54 -36.92
N GLY A 1178 26.09 10.28 -37.35
CA GLY A 1178 26.85 9.71 -38.47
C GLY A 1178 28.34 9.49 -38.20
N ILE A 1179 28.78 9.44 -36.94
CA ILE A 1179 30.19 9.22 -36.58
C ILE A 1179 30.72 7.86 -37.10
N THR A 1180 31.93 7.86 -37.66
CA THR A 1180 32.59 6.60 -38.10
C THR A 1180 33.31 5.92 -36.93
N PRO A 1181 33.54 4.59 -36.98
CA PRO A 1181 34.25 3.87 -35.92
C PRO A 1181 35.60 4.50 -35.55
N GLU A 1182 36.41 4.86 -36.55
CA GLU A 1182 37.74 5.43 -36.34
C GLU A 1182 37.68 6.80 -35.64
N ARG A 1183 36.55 7.50 -35.73
CA ARG A 1183 36.34 8.80 -35.06
C ARG A 1183 35.72 8.63 -33.67
N ALA A 1184 34.86 7.62 -33.48
CA ALA A 1184 34.36 7.24 -32.17
C ALA A 1184 35.50 6.67 -31.30
N ASP A 1185 36.41 5.88 -31.88
CA ASP A 1185 37.59 5.33 -31.19
C ASP A 1185 38.53 6.43 -30.68
N VAL A 1186 38.63 7.59 -31.37
CA VAL A 1186 39.40 8.74 -30.85
C VAL A 1186 38.77 9.31 -29.57
N ILE A 1187 37.43 9.39 -29.52
CA ILE A 1187 36.69 9.85 -28.33
C ILE A 1187 36.77 8.80 -27.22
N SER A 1188 36.55 7.52 -27.53
CA SER A 1188 36.73 6.40 -26.59
C SER A 1188 38.14 6.36 -26.00
N THR A 1189 39.19 6.56 -26.82
CA THR A 1189 40.58 6.65 -26.37
C THR A 1189 40.79 7.80 -25.38
N GLN A 1190 40.18 8.96 -25.62
CA GLN A 1190 40.24 10.09 -24.69
C GLN A 1190 39.53 9.76 -23.38
N LEU A 1191 38.36 9.12 -23.42
CA LEU A 1191 37.56 8.82 -22.23
C LEU A 1191 38.18 7.72 -21.36
N VAL A 1192 38.64 6.59 -21.91
CA VAL A 1192 39.27 5.51 -21.11
C VAL A 1192 40.67 5.86 -20.57
N LEU A 1193 41.28 6.95 -21.06
CA LEU A 1193 42.56 7.49 -20.58
C LEU A 1193 42.41 8.79 -19.78
N SER A 1194 41.18 9.27 -19.56
CA SER A 1194 40.93 10.50 -18.80
C SER A 1194 40.97 10.27 -17.30
N LYS A 1195 41.59 11.21 -16.57
CA LYS A 1195 41.58 11.21 -15.11
C LYS A 1195 40.16 11.37 -14.58
N GLY A 1196 39.76 10.49 -13.67
CA GLY A 1196 38.40 10.42 -13.15
C GLY A 1196 37.51 9.41 -13.87
N ASN A 1197 37.98 8.79 -14.96
CA ASN A 1197 37.37 7.59 -15.55
C ASN A 1197 38.30 6.40 -15.25
N GLU A 1198 38.56 6.16 -13.97
CA GLU A 1198 39.56 5.14 -13.59
C GLU A 1198 38.99 3.72 -13.68
N ASP A 1199 37.74 3.60 -13.25
CA ASP A 1199 36.77 2.52 -13.35
C ASP A 1199 36.44 2.09 -14.79
N LEU A 1200 36.30 3.04 -15.71
CA LEU A 1200 35.94 2.78 -17.11
C LEU A 1200 37.01 1.94 -17.86
N GLN A 1201 36.65 0.73 -18.29
CA GLN A 1201 37.57 -0.21 -18.96
C GLN A 1201 37.38 -0.31 -20.48
N TRP A 1202 36.19 -0.02 -21.00
CA TRP A 1202 35.90 -0.01 -22.45
C TRP A 1202 34.83 1.02 -22.82
N SER A 1203 34.97 1.60 -24.01
CA SER A 1203 34.02 2.54 -24.61
C SER A 1203 33.88 2.25 -26.11
N GLU A 1204 32.67 2.28 -26.64
CA GLU A 1204 32.37 2.17 -28.08
C GLU A 1204 31.12 2.99 -28.44
N GLY A 1205 31.27 4.03 -29.27
CA GLY A 1205 30.20 4.99 -29.56
C GLY A 1205 29.69 5.03 -31.01
N SER A 1206 30.15 4.17 -31.92
CA SER A 1206 29.78 4.19 -33.34
C SER A 1206 28.65 3.24 -33.71
N TYR A 1207 28.63 2.02 -33.18
CA TYR A 1207 27.66 1.00 -33.57
C TYR A 1207 26.36 1.10 -32.77
N ARG A 1208 25.27 0.62 -33.37
CA ARG A 1208 23.96 0.38 -32.73
C ARG A 1208 23.82 -1.11 -32.44
N GLY A 1209 22.95 -1.51 -31.51
CA GLY A 1209 22.77 -2.92 -31.20
C GLY A 1209 22.14 -3.22 -29.85
N PHE A 1210 22.72 -4.19 -29.15
CA PHE A 1210 22.25 -4.71 -27.86
C PHE A 1210 23.38 -5.51 -27.19
N PHE A 1211 23.17 -5.97 -25.96
CA PHE A 1211 24.07 -6.94 -25.32
C PHE A 1211 23.31 -8.11 -24.68
N THR A 1212 24.04 -9.17 -24.33
CA THR A 1212 23.49 -10.34 -23.63
C THR A 1212 24.33 -10.68 -22.41
N LEU A 1213 23.67 -11.13 -21.35
CA LEU A 1213 24.27 -11.68 -20.14
C LEU A 1213 24.02 -13.20 -20.14
N THR A 1214 25.07 -14.00 -20.24
CA THR A 1214 25.01 -15.47 -20.11
C THR A 1214 25.53 -15.87 -18.73
N ILE A 1215 24.67 -16.43 -17.88
CA ILE A 1215 24.84 -16.40 -16.42
C ILE A 1215 24.77 -17.82 -15.83
N ASP A 1216 25.81 -18.24 -15.12
CA ASP A 1216 25.87 -19.47 -14.34
C ASP A 1216 26.35 -19.20 -12.89
N PRO A 1217 26.35 -20.18 -11.96
CA PRO A 1217 26.72 -19.97 -10.56
C PRO A 1217 28.17 -19.53 -10.29
N ASN A 1218 29.05 -19.56 -11.30
CA ASN A 1218 30.47 -19.25 -11.20
C ASN A 1218 30.87 -18.07 -12.08
N THR A 1219 30.21 -17.91 -13.23
CA THR A 1219 30.55 -16.89 -14.24
C THR A 1219 29.33 -16.20 -14.83
N MET A 1220 29.50 -14.90 -15.11
CA MET A 1220 28.66 -14.13 -16.01
C MET A 1220 29.50 -13.70 -17.21
N VAL A 1221 29.04 -14.00 -18.42
CA VAL A 1221 29.67 -13.58 -19.67
C VAL A 1221 28.77 -12.57 -20.37
N THR A 1222 29.30 -11.38 -20.63
CA THR A 1222 28.55 -10.30 -21.29
C THR A 1222 29.04 -10.13 -22.73
N THR A 1223 28.18 -10.44 -23.71
CA THR A 1223 28.49 -10.27 -25.14
C THR A 1223 27.73 -9.08 -25.71
N TYR A 1224 28.46 -8.09 -26.20
CA TYR A 1224 27.92 -6.94 -26.95
C TYR A 1224 27.82 -7.28 -28.44
N TYR A 1225 26.69 -6.93 -29.07
CA TYR A 1225 26.42 -7.19 -30.48
C TYR A 1225 26.22 -5.88 -31.25
N ALA A 1226 27.11 -5.60 -32.19
CA ALA A 1226 27.04 -4.46 -33.10
C ALA A 1226 26.31 -4.81 -34.40
N MET A 1227 25.31 -4.01 -34.77
CA MET A 1227 24.64 -4.07 -36.07
C MET A 1227 25.55 -3.45 -37.13
N ARG A 1228 25.76 -4.13 -38.27
CA ARG A 1228 26.57 -3.59 -39.37
C ARG A 1228 25.91 -2.41 -40.07
N ASN A 1229 24.57 -2.40 -40.09
CA ASN A 1229 23.76 -1.41 -40.78
C ASN A 1229 22.34 -1.39 -40.19
N VAL A 1230 21.84 -0.20 -39.85
CA VAL A 1230 20.45 0.01 -39.39
C VAL A 1230 19.57 0.71 -40.43
N SER A 1231 20.11 1.11 -41.59
CA SER A 1231 19.37 1.87 -42.61
C SER A 1231 18.37 1.03 -43.42
N ASN A 1232 18.49 -0.30 -43.38
CA ASN A 1232 17.54 -1.25 -43.94
C ASN A 1232 17.33 -2.42 -42.98
N ALA A 1233 16.18 -3.10 -43.08
CA ALA A 1233 15.94 -4.36 -42.39
C ALA A 1233 16.99 -5.40 -42.79
N ASN A 1234 17.65 -6.03 -41.82
CA ASN A 1234 18.61 -7.13 -41.98
C ASN A 1234 18.86 -7.84 -40.63
N LEU A 1235 19.67 -8.90 -40.63
CA LEU A 1235 20.16 -9.59 -39.43
C LEU A 1235 21.71 -9.63 -39.38
N GLU A 1236 22.36 -8.61 -39.96
CA GLU A 1236 23.81 -8.54 -40.09
C GLU A 1236 24.44 -7.89 -38.85
N ALA A 1237 24.85 -8.73 -37.90
CA ALA A 1237 25.54 -8.32 -36.69
C ALA A 1237 26.89 -9.03 -36.51
N PHE A 1238 27.67 -8.56 -35.55
CA PHE A 1238 28.85 -9.24 -35.02
C PHE A 1238 28.98 -8.96 -33.52
N ALA A 1239 29.60 -9.87 -32.77
CA ALA A 1239 29.97 -9.60 -31.38
C ALA A 1239 31.11 -8.57 -31.37
N SER A 1240 30.89 -7.38 -30.85
CA SER A 1240 31.89 -6.30 -30.80
C SER A 1240 32.88 -6.49 -29.64
N ALA A 1241 32.38 -6.92 -28.48
CA ALA A 1241 33.17 -7.20 -27.29
C ALA A 1241 32.56 -8.33 -26.45
N ASN A 1242 33.40 -9.02 -25.69
CA ASN A 1242 33.01 -10.05 -24.72
C ASN A 1242 33.69 -9.76 -23.39
N PHE A 1243 32.92 -9.69 -22.30
CA PHE A 1243 33.42 -9.50 -20.95
C PHE A 1243 33.07 -10.71 -20.08
N THR A 1244 33.77 -10.89 -18.95
CA THR A 1244 33.50 -11.99 -18.02
C THR A 1244 33.70 -11.50 -16.60
N VAL A 1245 32.76 -11.84 -15.71
CA VAL A 1245 32.84 -11.62 -14.26
C VAL A 1245 32.79 -12.99 -13.59
N ARG A 1246 33.55 -13.16 -12.51
CA ARG A 1246 33.54 -14.38 -11.68
C ARG A 1246 32.81 -14.11 -10.37
N ALA A 1247 32.00 -15.07 -9.93
CA ALA A 1247 31.30 -14.97 -8.66
C ALA A 1247 32.32 -14.85 -7.52
N GLY A 1248 32.10 -13.88 -6.64
CA GLY A 1248 32.98 -13.52 -5.53
C GLY A 1248 34.15 -12.59 -5.89
N THR A 1249 34.33 -12.18 -7.15
CA THR A 1249 35.45 -11.28 -7.53
C THR A 1249 35.09 -9.82 -7.70
N ASN A 1250 33.80 -9.47 -7.78
CA ASN A 1250 33.28 -8.10 -7.90
C ASN A 1250 33.91 -7.23 -9.01
N ARG A 1251 34.52 -7.85 -10.05
CA ARG A 1251 35.33 -7.17 -11.07
C ARG A 1251 35.33 -7.91 -12.40
N LEU A 1252 35.59 -7.18 -13.48
CA LEU A 1252 35.85 -7.71 -14.80
C LEU A 1252 37.14 -8.54 -14.78
N GLN A 1253 37.07 -9.77 -15.32
CA GLN A 1253 38.22 -10.66 -15.43
C GLN A 1253 39.34 -9.98 -16.23
N ARG A 1254 40.57 -9.99 -15.66
CA ARG A 1254 41.77 -9.46 -16.32
C ARG A 1254 42.47 -10.56 -17.16
N PRO A 1255 43.13 -10.22 -18.28
CA PRO A 1255 43.04 -8.94 -18.99
C PRO A 1255 41.62 -8.70 -19.53
N VAL A 1256 41.16 -7.44 -19.51
CA VAL A 1256 39.76 -7.11 -19.84
C VAL A 1256 39.46 -7.49 -21.29
N ALA A 1257 38.32 -8.14 -21.51
CA ALA A 1257 37.92 -8.75 -22.77
C ALA A 1257 38.97 -9.72 -23.39
N GLY A 1258 39.82 -10.32 -22.56
CA GLY A 1258 40.95 -11.14 -23.04
C GLY A 1258 42.09 -10.33 -23.68
N GLY A 1259 42.06 -9.01 -23.56
CA GLY A 1259 43.05 -8.08 -24.13
C GLY A 1259 42.70 -7.52 -25.52
N SER A 1260 41.56 -7.89 -26.12
CA SER A 1260 41.16 -7.43 -27.46
C SER A 1260 39.66 -7.35 -27.68
N VAL A 1261 39.20 -6.36 -28.43
CA VAL A 1261 37.82 -6.19 -28.91
C VAL A 1261 37.79 -6.04 -30.44
N LEU A 1262 36.62 -6.21 -31.06
CA LEU A 1262 36.41 -6.02 -32.50
C LEU A 1262 35.86 -4.62 -32.86
N ALA A 1263 35.42 -3.84 -31.88
CA ALA A 1263 35.11 -2.42 -32.01
C ALA A 1263 35.28 -1.70 -30.65
N GLY A 1264 35.52 -0.39 -30.68
CA GLY A 1264 35.76 0.41 -29.49
C GLY A 1264 37.16 0.23 -28.89
N VAL A 1265 37.42 0.94 -27.80
CA VAL A 1265 38.76 1.05 -27.21
C VAL A 1265 38.78 0.51 -25.79
N LEU A 1266 39.67 -0.47 -25.56
CA LEU A 1266 40.01 -0.95 -24.22
C LEU A 1266 40.99 0.01 -23.54
N LYS A 1267 40.86 0.19 -22.23
CA LYS A 1267 41.85 0.88 -21.40
C LYS A 1267 43.20 0.16 -21.47
N ALA A 1268 44.21 0.84 -22.02
CA ALA A 1268 45.45 0.19 -22.48
C ALA A 1268 46.27 -0.51 -21.37
N THR A 1269 46.08 -0.16 -20.09
CA THR A 1269 46.71 -0.85 -18.96
C THR A 1269 46.05 -2.21 -18.66
N ALA A 1270 44.76 -2.37 -18.95
CA ALA A 1270 43.99 -3.56 -18.63
C ALA A 1270 44.18 -4.74 -19.61
N THR A 1271 44.98 -4.55 -20.68
CA THR A 1271 45.29 -5.57 -21.68
C THR A 1271 46.57 -6.35 -21.38
N ASN A 1272 47.51 -5.76 -20.63
CA ASN A 1272 48.78 -6.39 -20.26
C ASN A 1272 48.63 -7.25 -19.00
N GLY A 1273 48.27 -8.53 -19.20
CA GLY A 1273 48.32 -9.51 -18.11
C GLY A 1273 49.75 -9.80 -17.66
N THR A 1274 50.12 -9.33 -16.47
CA THR A 1274 51.23 -9.92 -15.72
C THR A 1274 50.82 -11.33 -15.28
N SER A 1275 51.62 -12.33 -15.66
CA SER A 1275 51.35 -13.71 -15.29
C SER A 1275 51.71 -13.94 -13.82
N GLU A 1276 50.71 -14.12 -12.96
CA GLU A 1276 50.91 -14.70 -11.64
C GLU A 1276 51.15 -16.22 -11.78
N SER A 1277 52.09 -16.74 -10.98
CA SER A 1277 52.60 -18.11 -11.03
C SER A 1277 52.72 -18.72 -9.64
#